data_AF-A0A9E6DIJ0-F1
#
_entry.id   AF-A0A9E6DIJ0-F1
#
_cell.length_a   1.000
_cell.length_b   1.000
_cell.length_c   1.000
_cell.angle_alpha   90.00
_cell.angle_beta   90.00
_cell.angle_gamma   90.00
#
_symmetry.space_group_name_H-M   'P 1'
#
loop_
_entity.id
_entity.type
_entity.pdbx_description
1 polymer ?
#
loop_
_entity_poly.entity_id
_entity_poly.type
_entity_poly.pdbx_seq_one_letter_code
_entity_poly.pdbx_strand_id
1 'polypeptide(L)'
;MRRGTRRWLTVPMLLIATAGANVACSSGPAAGPPDLATLRLQETSQDPDGLALLLLHELAAAGGDAVRAKKVRLALDSHKTTSLLPSFARALDDKAHGDLASAADHFMEAVAASRESTDARTQLIAWYSASQALALANSHAGLWKKWQGFVEATLDQPGAIGWRARGALLRFWNSEQKASPAQDRKMAVRGGCATELRFAGPFGRNLPVDLHRQFGAEEPGPWPTTWIAAAGRNERPRILKSQMDGCGFGLDETAGAGVFYAETYVETAETREVLFTAQGALAVWVDDELVLDRDARKWGVWPQFGVRFELTPGRHRILARLPSGSTAFRLMNNDGSPLDLAYSSDPAPGYGSRPATRLSDPNVLSPFIATGEASVPGAVHHPKDSVTRFLVAALAHQELQDDVAQVVLEPLIADFDNATGLSLQLAAAITRGDPIFDKSQTEDLMHQLYKRAAAKDEGLWLARLAVATQLRQRRPLEMIEQLRILTADLPNVAPIWHELRDTYDVLGWPTERDAATLGMLRRFPTDESTLHNAMALFERTGDLARSDEMAKRLRERNPEAEIELSRALARKDYASALVQLRALEKLWPERDRLKARISDVLSRSGNTEQLWNRLEAAVREQPTDSRARLRLADAQYAAGRPDALAQALAAAIEAGAVPDALRRAIDLIEATSELAAYRLDGKKIIAAYEKAGRHMSGTAARVLDYAAVWVHADGSSSMLEHEIIRIQSPEGIDRFAEHPRLRGQILKMRVIKADGRSLEPESISQKRTVTLPHLEVGDYVETEQIVRENGTGPDHYLGPLWYFREANIAYARSEFVIISPTIKALVVEVHGDVPAPVVHTEGPLTVKRYRMDFSPAAPTEELSPPAEEFLPNLQIGWGLDADLRAQVFSDKVRQHLPLDPRIARIAQQITKAHPESAVIQRARTLYRWVVSNIEEGGESDARRVIVGKSGNRWLAYVHLCRTLGIPVNYGIAENRLAAPPQGPISEMHRYQHAVLKVGRGKKARWLTIGSKHAPFGYLPAEVRGMPAMMLLGNSPVKQILPTAGTADGIAVDGSGTINTQGSAELSLVQRFAGKHGMQLRTGLTKLSEAQHHDVIESRLLGPSLRGAQLLSHELAKLDDHDVPIEVRTESKVGQFANRRGSLLLLRPPFRLNLARLAKLPHRETPILIGQSTHQTLRLVLKLPSQSRVKVPAPREFYNGPRRVLIRDRVEGKSLILEREIHLPAGRIQPDEYQKFLEFTRSADDALAHEFTIELDASGS
;
A
#
# COMPACT_ATOMS: atom_id res chain seq x y z
N MET A 1 38.06 42.91 -27.77
CA MET A 1 37.71 44.10 -28.58
C MET A 1 36.42 44.70 -28.04
N ARG A 2 36.52 45.97 -27.59
CA ARG A 2 35.49 46.99 -27.19
C ARG A 2 34.31 46.54 -26.31
N ARG A 3 34.29 46.78 -24.97
CA ARG A 3 34.00 48.04 -24.21
C ARG A 3 32.64 48.67 -24.59
N GLY A 4 31.73 49.10 -23.70
CA GLY A 4 31.67 49.30 -22.24
C GLY A 4 30.27 49.85 -21.90
N THR A 5 29.76 49.72 -20.65
CA THR A 5 29.59 50.82 -19.63
C THR A 5 28.80 52.04 -20.12
N ARG A 6 27.89 52.73 -19.41
CA ARG A 6 27.25 52.70 -18.07
C ARG A 6 26.33 53.97 -18.06
N ARG A 7 25.24 53.92 -17.27
CA ARG A 7 24.74 55.01 -16.37
C ARG A 7 24.00 56.29 -16.87
N TRP A 8 22.82 56.48 -16.24
CA TRP A 8 22.35 57.61 -15.39
C TRP A 8 21.49 58.77 -15.94
N LEU A 9 20.35 58.97 -15.22
CA LEU A 9 19.73 60.22 -14.71
C LEU A 9 18.89 61.18 -15.59
N THR A 10 17.58 61.23 -15.24
CA THR A 10 16.71 62.40 -14.87
C THR A 10 16.46 63.62 -15.79
N VAL A 11 15.15 63.82 -16.10
CA VAL A 11 14.30 65.06 -15.95
C VAL A 11 14.52 66.20 -16.98
N PRO A 12 13.59 67.18 -17.28
CA PRO A 12 12.12 67.36 -17.11
C PRO A 12 11.36 67.75 -18.42
N MET A 13 10.01 67.83 -18.43
CA MET A 13 9.24 69.07 -18.72
C MET A 13 7.71 68.90 -18.73
N LEU A 14 7.07 70.03 -18.41
CA LEU A 14 5.70 70.32 -17.97
C LEU A 14 4.62 70.43 -19.06
N LEU A 15 3.35 70.39 -18.58
CA LEU A 15 2.10 71.04 -19.07
C LEU A 15 1.48 70.43 -20.35
N ILE A 16 0.17 70.13 -20.42
CA ILE A 16 -0.99 71.03 -20.22
C ILE A 16 -2.21 70.25 -19.71
N ALA A 17 -3.00 70.93 -18.87
CA ALA A 17 -4.26 70.52 -18.29
C ALA A 17 -5.42 70.47 -19.30
N THR A 18 -6.31 69.48 -19.17
CA THR A 18 -7.75 69.65 -19.42
C THR A 18 -8.54 68.94 -18.31
N ALA A 19 -9.41 69.70 -17.67
CA ALA A 19 -10.27 69.27 -16.57
C ALA A 19 -11.45 68.45 -17.11
N GLY A 20 -11.64 67.26 -16.55
CA GLY A 20 -12.86 66.47 -16.67
C GLY A 20 -13.12 65.83 -15.32
N ALA A 21 -14.05 66.40 -14.54
CA ALA A 21 -14.45 65.88 -13.25
C ALA A 21 -15.15 64.53 -13.43
N ASN A 22 -14.49 63.46 -13.00
CA ASN A 22 -15.15 62.23 -12.58
C ASN A 22 -14.61 61.90 -11.18
N VAL A 23 -15.51 61.95 -10.21
CA VAL A 23 -15.29 61.57 -8.81
C VAL A 23 -14.98 60.07 -8.78
N ALA A 24 -13.71 59.72 -8.86
CA ALA A 24 -13.24 58.39 -8.50
C ALA A 24 -13.05 58.39 -6.99
N CYS A 25 -13.99 57.76 -6.27
CA CYS A 25 -13.75 57.34 -4.89
C CYS A 25 -12.52 56.43 -4.89
N SER A 26 -11.39 56.93 -4.41
CA SER A 26 -10.22 56.12 -4.11
C SER A 26 -10.57 55.22 -2.93
N SER A 27 -10.94 53.96 -3.20
CA SER A 27 -10.90 52.91 -2.20
C SER A 27 -9.45 52.76 -1.74
N GLY A 28 -9.17 53.21 -0.51
CA GLY A 28 -7.91 52.92 0.16
C GLY A 28 -7.64 51.41 0.22
N PRO A 29 -6.39 50.98 0.50
CA PRO A 29 -6.07 49.56 0.62
C PRO A 29 -7.02 48.93 1.64
N ALA A 30 -7.75 47.90 1.22
CA ALA A 30 -8.67 47.16 2.09
C ALA A 30 -7.92 46.74 3.35
N ALA A 31 -8.41 47.17 4.52
CA ALA A 31 -7.86 46.77 5.80
C ALA A 31 -7.83 45.23 5.87
N GLY A 32 -6.72 44.67 6.36
CA GLY A 32 -6.65 43.22 6.60
C GLY A 32 -7.73 42.76 7.60
N PRO A 33 -8.06 41.46 7.64
CA PRO A 33 -9.02 40.95 8.63
C PRO A 33 -8.54 41.31 10.04
N PRO A 34 -9.44 41.75 10.95
CA PRO A 34 -9.07 42.18 12.30
C PRO A 34 -8.51 41.00 13.09
N ASP A 35 -7.49 41.26 13.91
CA ASP A 35 -6.97 40.25 14.84
C ASP A 35 -7.87 40.12 16.08
N LEU A 36 -7.72 39.02 16.83
CA LEU A 36 -8.55 38.74 18.01
C LEU A 36 -8.41 39.83 19.09
N ALA A 37 -7.23 40.43 19.24
CA ALA A 37 -7.00 41.53 20.18
C ALA A 37 -7.87 42.76 19.83
N THR A 38 -7.97 43.09 18.54
CA THR A 38 -8.81 44.17 18.03
C THR A 38 -10.30 43.84 18.18
N LEU A 39 -10.70 42.60 17.90
CA LEU A 39 -12.09 42.17 18.06
C LEU A 39 -12.55 42.22 19.52
N ARG A 40 -11.68 41.90 20.49
CA ARG A 40 -12.01 42.00 21.92
C ARG A 40 -12.34 43.42 22.38
N LEU A 41 -11.89 44.45 21.67
CA LEU A 41 -12.31 45.84 21.94
C LEU A 41 -13.79 46.08 21.63
N GLN A 42 -14.42 45.20 20.85
CA GLN A 42 -15.84 45.24 20.50
C GLN A 42 -16.71 44.43 21.48
N GLU A 43 -16.16 43.88 22.58
CA GLU A 43 -16.90 43.06 23.55
C GLU A 43 -18.10 43.81 24.20
N THR A 44 -18.05 45.16 24.23
CA THR A 44 -19.14 46.02 24.69
C THR A 44 -19.92 46.69 23.55
N SER A 45 -19.65 46.31 22.30
CA SER A 45 -20.32 46.85 21.13
C SER A 45 -21.79 46.44 21.10
N GLN A 46 -22.63 47.31 20.53
CA GLN A 46 -24.04 47.01 20.22
C GLN A 46 -24.21 46.49 18.78
N ASP A 47 -23.12 46.35 18.03
CA ASP A 47 -23.11 45.77 16.69
C ASP A 47 -23.12 44.24 16.76
N PRO A 48 -24.23 43.57 16.39
CA PRO A 48 -24.33 42.13 16.49
C PRO A 48 -23.40 41.40 15.51
N ASP A 49 -23.06 41.97 14.35
CA ASP A 49 -22.15 41.32 13.40
C ASP A 49 -20.71 41.31 13.94
N GLY A 50 -20.29 42.40 14.60
CA GLY A 50 -19.03 42.48 15.35
C GLY A 50 -18.97 41.48 16.52
N LEU A 51 -20.04 41.38 17.32
CA LEU A 51 -20.14 40.39 18.41
C LEU A 51 -20.10 38.95 17.87
N ALA A 52 -20.77 38.67 16.76
CA ALA A 52 -20.75 37.36 16.12
C ALA A 52 -19.35 36.99 15.59
N LEU A 53 -18.64 37.95 14.99
CA LEU A 53 -17.27 37.74 14.55
C LEU A 53 -16.33 37.47 15.73
N LEU A 54 -16.47 38.23 16.83
CA LEU A 54 -15.74 37.98 18.06
C LEU A 54 -16.04 36.58 18.61
N LEU A 55 -17.31 36.17 18.68
CA LEU A 55 -17.71 34.83 19.13
C LEU A 55 -17.03 33.73 18.29
N LEU A 56 -17.07 33.85 16.96
CA LEU A 56 -16.44 32.87 16.06
C LEU A 56 -14.92 32.78 16.25
N HIS A 57 -14.24 33.91 16.50
CA HIS A 57 -12.82 33.90 16.79
C HIS A 57 -12.51 33.34 18.19
N GLU A 58 -13.29 33.66 19.22
CA GLU A 58 -13.12 33.04 20.55
C GLU A 58 -13.35 31.52 20.50
N LEU A 59 -14.22 31.03 19.62
CA LEU A 59 -14.47 29.60 19.42
C LEU A 59 -13.37 28.89 18.61
N ALA A 60 -12.82 29.51 17.57
CA ALA A 60 -11.98 28.81 16.59
C ALA A 60 -10.55 29.35 16.40
N ALA A 61 -10.29 30.64 16.67
CA ALA A 61 -8.98 31.24 16.43
C ALA A 61 -7.97 30.88 17.53
N ALA A 62 -6.69 30.78 17.16
CA ALA A 62 -5.63 30.64 18.16
C ALA A 62 -5.65 31.83 19.15
N GLY A 63 -5.61 31.54 20.45
CA GLY A 63 -5.76 32.52 21.54
C GLY A 63 -7.20 32.80 21.97
N GLY A 64 -8.18 32.15 21.34
CA GLY A 64 -9.58 32.17 21.77
C GLY A 64 -9.80 31.51 23.13
N ASP A 65 -10.84 31.93 23.83
CA ASP A 65 -11.15 31.50 25.20
C ASP A 65 -12.64 31.14 25.36
N ALA A 66 -12.93 29.93 25.87
CA ALA A 66 -14.28 29.40 25.99
C ALA A 66 -15.15 30.20 26.99
N VAL A 67 -14.55 30.75 28.06
CA VAL A 67 -15.28 31.57 29.04
C VAL A 67 -15.70 32.89 28.42
N ARG A 68 -14.83 33.52 27.64
CA ARG A 68 -15.16 34.72 26.84
C ARG A 68 -16.18 34.40 25.76
N ALA A 69 -16.04 33.30 25.02
CA ALA A 69 -17.02 32.88 24.03
C ALA A 69 -18.43 32.81 24.63
N LYS A 70 -18.58 32.19 25.80
CA LYS A 70 -19.86 32.13 26.52
C LYS A 70 -20.41 33.52 26.89
N LYS A 71 -19.54 34.44 27.34
CA LYS A 71 -19.95 35.83 27.65
C LYS A 71 -20.38 36.59 26.40
N VAL A 72 -19.64 36.46 25.30
CA VAL A 72 -19.97 37.10 24.01
C VAL A 72 -21.25 36.51 23.42
N ARG A 73 -21.47 35.20 23.56
CA ARG A 73 -22.72 34.52 23.18
C ARG A 73 -23.92 35.13 23.90
N LEU A 74 -23.83 35.31 25.22
CA LEU A 74 -24.91 35.95 26.01
C LEU A 74 -25.19 37.39 25.54
N ALA A 75 -24.15 38.16 25.20
CA ALA A 75 -24.32 39.50 24.65
C ALA A 75 -25.01 39.46 23.28
N LEU A 76 -24.58 38.56 22.39
CA LEU A 76 -25.16 38.37 21.06
C LEU A 76 -26.63 37.96 21.12
N ASP A 77 -27.03 37.13 22.09
CA ASP A 77 -28.42 36.67 22.27
C ASP A 77 -29.36 37.80 22.73
N SER A 78 -28.83 38.90 23.27
CA SER A 78 -29.64 40.10 23.57
C SER A 78 -30.11 40.85 22.31
N HIS A 79 -29.51 40.56 21.15
CA HIS A 79 -29.88 41.16 19.86
C HIS A 79 -30.77 40.22 19.03
N LYS A 80 -31.99 40.66 18.73
CA LYS A 80 -32.93 39.93 17.84
C LYS A 80 -32.62 40.18 16.36
N THR A 81 -31.47 39.69 15.88
CA THR A 81 -31.07 39.72 14.47
C THR A 81 -30.93 38.32 13.90
N THR A 82 -31.25 38.18 12.61
CA THR A 82 -31.05 36.97 11.80
C THR A 82 -30.07 37.24 10.64
N SER A 83 -29.18 38.22 10.77
CA SER A 83 -28.11 38.47 9.80
C SER A 83 -27.13 37.29 9.73
N LEU A 84 -26.36 37.22 8.63
CA LEU A 84 -25.53 36.06 8.30
C LEU A 84 -24.59 35.61 9.42
N LEU A 85 -23.78 36.54 9.96
CA LEU A 85 -22.75 36.20 10.95
C LEU A 85 -23.35 35.82 12.32
N PRO A 86 -24.31 36.58 12.90
CA PRO A 86 -25.00 36.19 14.13
C PRO A 86 -25.65 34.82 14.06
N SER A 87 -26.42 34.53 13.00
CA SER A 87 -27.07 33.23 12.84
C SER A 87 -26.04 32.11 12.75
N PHE A 88 -24.97 32.30 11.97
CA PHE A 88 -23.92 31.30 11.84
C PHE A 88 -23.14 31.08 13.15
N ALA A 89 -22.82 32.15 13.89
CA ALA A 89 -22.08 32.06 15.15
C ALA A 89 -22.88 31.33 16.23
N ARG A 90 -24.17 31.62 16.37
CA ARG A 90 -25.08 30.89 17.27
C ARG A 90 -25.19 29.42 16.87
N ALA A 91 -25.35 29.14 15.58
CA ALA A 91 -25.47 27.76 15.09
C ALA A 91 -24.24 26.91 15.40
N LEU A 92 -23.04 27.47 15.19
CA LEU A 92 -21.78 26.77 15.46
C LEU A 92 -21.61 26.50 16.95
N ASP A 93 -21.89 27.49 17.79
CA ASP A 93 -21.83 27.39 19.25
C ASP A 93 -22.85 26.38 19.80
N ASP A 94 -24.11 26.45 19.37
CA ASP A 94 -25.18 25.51 19.77
C ASP A 94 -24.83 24.07 19.41
N LYS A 95 -24.31 23.85 18.19
CA LYS A 95 -23.88 22.51 17.74
C LYS A 95 -22.74 21.98 18.61
N ALA A 96 -21.77 22.83 18.93
CA ALA A 96 -20.60 22.46 19.74
C ALA A 96 -20.99 22.11 21.19
N HIS A 97 -22.00 22.79 21.74
CA HIS A 97 -22.43 22.70 23.13
C HIS A 97 -23.70 21.85 23.36
N GLY A 98 -24.22 21.20 22.32
CA GLY A 98 -25.24 20.17 22.44
C GLY A 98 -26.69 20.66 22.33
N ASP A 99 -26.93 21.93 21.97
CA ASP A 99 -28.27 22.43 21.62
C ASP A 99 -28.57 22.19 20.13
N LEU A 100 -28.69 20.91 19.76
CA LEU A 100 -28.74 20.48 18.36
C LEU A 100 -29.99 20.97 17.60
N ALA A 101 -31.11 21.17 18.30
CA ALA A 101 -32.34 21.66 17.69
C ALA A 101 -32.22 23.16 17.33
N SER A 102 -31.78 23.99 18.28
CA SER A 102 -31.50 25.41 18.03
C SER A 102 -30.41 25.59 16.97
N ALA A 103 -29.36 24.75 17.01
CA ALA A 103 -28.30 24.77 16.01
C ALA A 103 -28.84 24.58 14.58
N ALA A 104 -29.73 23.60 14.39
CA ALA A 104 -30.33 23.32 13.08
C ALA A 104 -31.14 24.51 12.54
N ASP A 105 -31.89 25.18 13.43
CA ASP A 105 -32.65 26.37 13.10
C ASP A 105 -31.73 27.56 12.74
N HIS A 106 -30.73 27.86 13.57
CA HIS A 106 -29.78 28.93 13.33
C HIS A 106 -28.95 28.70 12.04
N PHE A 107 -28.63 27.44 11.70
CA PHE A 107 -28.00 27.14 10.41
C PHE A 107 -28.92 27.47 9.22
N MET A 108 -30.22 27.18 9.32
CA MET A 108 -31.18 27.55 8.27
C MET A 108 -31.36 29.07 8.16
N GLU A 109 -31.32 29.81 9.28
CA GLU A 109 -31.29 31.28 9.28
C GLU A 109 -30.05 31.83 8.58
N ALA A 110 -28.87 31.22 8.81
CA ALA A 110 -27.64 31.60 8.13
C ALA A 110 -27.73 31.34 6.61
N VAL A 111 -28.35 30.23 6.18
CA VAL A 111 -28.61 29.96 4.75
C VAL A 111 -29.57 30.99 4.16
N ALA A 112 -30.62 31.38 4.88
CA ALA A 112 -31.56 32.40 4.43
C ALA A 112 -30.89 33.76 4.24
N ALA A 113 -30.11 34.21 5.24
CA ALA A 113 -29.36 35.46 5.16
C ALA A 113 -28.27 35.44 4.06
N SER A 114 -27.75 34.26 3.72
CA SER A 114 -26.75 34.12 2.66
C SER A 114 -27.28 34.44 1.26
N ARG A 115 -28.60 34.40 1.01
CA ARG A 115 -29.16 34.66 -0.32
C ARG A 115 -28.89 36.08 -0.83
N GLU A 116 -28.81 37.03 0.08
CA GLU A 116 -28.68 38.47 -0.21
C GLU A 116 -27.37 39.06 0.31
N SER A 117 -26.50 38.24 0.90
CA SER A 117 -25.24 38.70 1.49
C SER A 117 -24.17 38.99 0.45
N THR A 118 -23.37 40.02 0.72
CA THR A 118 -22.16 40.37 -0.04
C THR A 118 -20.86 40.00 0.69
N ASP A 119 -20.95 39.31 1.84
CA ASP A 119 -19.78 38.86 2.59
C ASP A 119 -18.96 37.87 1.74
N ALA A 120 -17.64 38.02 1.71
CA ALA A 120 -16.76 37.15 0.93
C ALA A 120 -16.83 35.67 1.35
N ARG A 121 -17.31 35.38 2.58
CA ARG A 121 -17.47 34.02 3.14
C ARG A 121 -18.85 33.41 2.85
N THR A 122 -19.76 34.15 2.19
CA THR A 122 -21.17 33.76 2.00
C THR A 122 -21.33 32.33 1.50
N GLN A 123 -20.64 31.93 0.42
CA GLN A 123 -20.79 30.58 -0.14
C GLN A 123 -20.24 29.48 0.78
N LEU A 124 -19.17 29.74 1.54
CA LEU A 124 -18.61 28.80 2.52
C LEU A 124 -19.59 28.60 3.69
N ILE A 125 -20.10 29.71 4.25
CA ILE A 125 -21.07 29.68 5.36
C ILE A 125 -22.36 29.01 4.90
N ALA A 126 -22.90 29.36 3.74
CA ALA A 126 -24.12 28.78 3.20
C ALA A 126 -23.98 27.26 2.98
N TRP A 127 -22.86 26.82 2.38
CA TRP A 127 -22.65 25.40 2.12
C TRP A 127 -22.45 24.60 3.42
N TYR A 128 -21.63 25.10 4.35
CA TYR A 128 -21.45 24.46 5.65
C TYR A 128 -22.78 24.40 6.39
N SER A 129 -23.50 25.53 6.51
CA SER A 129 -24.77 25.62 7.24
C SER A 129 -25.86 24.72 6.66
N ALA A 130 -26.05 24.72 5.33
CA ALA A 130 -27.03 23.83 4.69
C ALA A 130 -26.70 22.35 4.90
N SER A 131 -25.41 21.99 4.89
CA SER A 131 -24.96 20.62 5.15
C SER A 131 -25.17 20.21 6.61
N GLN A 132 -24.90 21.12 7.55
CA GLN A 132 -25.12 20.88 8.98
C GLN A 132 -26.60 20.82 9.35
N ALA A 133 -27.44 21.69 8.78
CA ALA A 133 -28.88 21.66 8.97
C ALA A 133 -29.47 20.31 8.49
N LEU A 134 -29.05 19.82 7.32
CA LEU A 134 -29.43 18.49 6.84
C LEU A 134 -28.97 17.37 7.79
N ALA A 135 -27.73 17.42 8.27
CA ALA A 135 -27.21 16.42 9.21
C ALA A 135 -27.96 16.42 10.56
N LEU A 136 -28.50 17.57 10.97
CA LEU A 136 -29.25 17.75 12.22
C LEU A 136 -30.77 17.61 12.04
N ALA A 137 -31.29 17.44 10.82
CA ALA A 137 -32.73 17.39 10.54
C ALA A 137 -33.47 16.34 11.39
N ASN A 138 -32.85 15.16 11.59
CA ASN A 138 -33.41 14.10 12.43
C ASN A 138 -33.49 14.44 13.92
N SER A 139 -32.64 15.35 14.40
CA SER A 139 -32.64 15.82 15.79
C SER A 139 -33.67 16.92 16.04
N HIS A 140 -34.33 17.44 14.98
CA HIS A 140 -35.35 18.48 15.10
C HIS A 140 -36.61 18.14 14.27
N ALA A 141 -37.58 17.48 14.90
CA ALA A 141 -38.81 16.98 14.27
C ALA A 141 -39.69 18.05 13.56
N GLY A 142 -39.50 19.34 13.84
CA GLY A 142 -40.26 20.44 13.26
C GLY A 142 -39.50 21.25 12.19
N LEU A 143 -38.22 20.94 11.94
CA LEU A 143 -37.34 21.75 11.10
C LEU A 143 -37.89 21.88 9.67
N TRP A 144 -38.22 20.75 9.03
CA TRP A 144 -38.76 20.75 7.68
C TRP A 144 -40.06 21.55 7.58
N LYS A 145 -41.01 21.30 8.48
CA LYS A 145 -42.30 22.01 8.51
C LYS A 145 -42.14 23.53 8.59
N LYS A 146 -41.13 24.02 9.33
CA LYS A 146 -40.81 25.44 9.47
C LYS A 146 -40.18 26.01 8.20
N TRP A 147 -39.24 25.28 7.59
CA TRP A 147 -38.38 25.80 6.52
C TRP A 147 -38.77 25.36 5.10
N GLN A 148 -39.76 24.49 4.91
CA GLN A 148 -40.17 23.95 3.60
C GLN A 148 -40.36 25.05 2.55
N GLY A 149 -41.17 26.07 2.83
CA GLY A 149 -41.46 27.13 1.87
C GLY A 149 -40.22 27.93 1.47
N PHE A 150 -39.30 28.15 2.42
CA PHE A 150 -38.02 28.77 2.14
C PHE A 150 -37.12 27.88 1.28
N VAL A 151 -37.00 26.59 1.62
CA VAL A 151 -36.16 25.63 0.88
C VAL A 151 -36.65 25.52 -0.56
N GLU A 152 -37.95 25.34 -0.78
CA GLU A 152 -38.53 25.22 -2.11
C GLU A 152 -38.30 26.49 -2.94
N ALA A 153 -38.56 27.68 -2.39
CA ALA A 153 -38.30 28.95 -3.08
C ALA A 153 -36.80 29.16 -3.40
N THR A 154 -35.92 28.74 -2.49
CA THR A 154 -34.46 28.87 -2.65
C THR A 154 -33.91 27.88 -3.68
N LEU A 155 -34.51 26.70 -3.84
CA LEU A 155 -34.12 25.76 -4.89
C LEU A 155 -34.39 26.30 -6.30
N ASP A 156 -35.45 27.09 -6.44
CA ASP A 156 -35.85 27.72 -7.70
C ASP A 156 -35.10 29.06 -7.92
N GLN A 157 -34.81 29.81 -6.84
CA GLN A 157 -34.06 31.07 -6.87
C GLN A 157 -32.94 31.10 -5.81
N PRO A 158 -31.76 30.54 -6.10
CA PRO A 158 -30.70 30.33 -5.11
C PRO A 158 -30.11 31.62 -4.52
N GLY A 159 -30.08 32.72 -5.27
CA GLY A 159 -29.38 33.94 -4.86
C GLY A 159 -27.88 33.70 -4.70
N ALA A 160 -27.26 34.29 -3.67
CA ALA A 160 -25.81 34.24 -3.46
C ALA A 160 -25.29 32.97 -2.73
N ILE A 161 -26.14 31.99 -2.40
CA ILE A 161 -25.73 30.80 -1.61
C ILE A 161 -24.75 29.86 -2.33
N GLY A 162 -24.73 29.91 -3.67
CA GLY A 162 -23.90 29.06 -4.53
C GLY A 162 -24.39 27.61 -4.70
N TRP A 163 -23.84 26.94 -5.72
CA TRP A 163 -24.30 25.62 -6.17
C TRP A 163 -24.13 24.50 -5.12
N ARG A 164 -23.11 24.58 -4.26
CA ARG A 164 -22.87 23.57 -3.20
C ARG A 164 -23.95 23.62 -2.13
N ALA A 165 -24.31 24.82 -1.67
CA ALA A 165 -25.38 25.01 -0.69
C ALA A 165 -26.74 24.60 -1.27
N ARG A 166 -27.05 25.01 -2.51
CA ARG A 166 -28.24 24.55 -3.22
C ARG A 166 -28.30 23.03 -3.32
N GLY A 167 -27.19 22.37 -3.64
CA GLY A 167 -27.10 20.91 -3.69
C GLY A 167 -27.38 20.24 -2.35
N ALA A 168 -26.97 20.84 -1.22
CA ALA A 168 -27.32 20.36 0.12
C ALA A 168 -28.80 20.55 0.44
N LEU A 169 -29.38 21.71 0.10
CA LEU A 169 -30.82 21.96 0.22
C LEU A 169 -31.65 21.02 -0.66
N LEU A 170 -31.16 20.65 -1.84
CA LEU A 170 -31.87 19.70 -2.72
C LEU A 170 -31.92 18.31 -2.10
N ARG A 171 -30.83 17.88 -1.44
CA ARG A 171 -30.82 16.63 -0.67
C ARG A 171 -31.77 16.71 0.52
N PHE A 172 -31.81 17.84 1.22
CA PHE A 172 -32.73 18.05 2.34
C PHE A 172 -34.19 18.02 1.87
N TRP A 173 -34.52 18.74 0.81
CA TRP A 173 -35.85 18.67 0.20
C TRP A 173 -36.18 17.22 -0.16
N ASN A 174 -35.28 16.50 -0.84
CA ASN A 174 -35.55 15.14 -1.28
C ASN A 174 -35.71 14.14 -0.13
N SER A 175 -34.96 14.29 0.97
CA SER A 175 -35.09 13.40 2.14
C SER A 175 -36.44 13.52 2.85
N GLU A 176 -37.13 14.64 2.67
CA GLU A 176 -38.44 14.91 3.28
C GLU A 176 -39.62 14.56 2.35
N GLN A 177 -39.33 14.11 1.11
CA GLN A 177 -40.36 13.69 0.16
C GLN A 177 -40.63 12.19 0.28
N LYS A 178 -41.87 11.80 -0.04
CA LYS A 178 -42.21 10.39 -0.20
C LYS A 178 -41.49 9.82 -1.41
N ALA A 179 -40.57 8.89 -1.17
CA ALA A 179 -39.87 8.16 -2.22
C ALA A 179 -40.86 7.54 -3.21
N SER A 180 -40.68 7.85 -4.50
CA SER A 180 -41.44 7.30 -5.61
C SER A 180 -40.70 7.55 -6.94
N PRO A 181 -40.94 6.79 -8.00
CA PRO A 181 -40.32 7.05 -9.31
C PRO A 181 -40.63 8.45 -9.85
N ALA A 182 -41.82 8.99 -9.52
CA ALA A 182 -42.18 10.36 -9.88
C ALA A 182 -41.35 11.40 -9.12
N GLN A 183 -41.07 11.15 -7.84
CA GLN A 183 -40.24 12.01 -7.02
C GLN A 183 -38.77 11.94 -7.45
N ASP A 184 -38.26 10.76 -7.77
CA ASP A 184 -36.90 10.57 -8.27
C ASP A 184 -36.69 11.29 -9.60
N ARG A 185 -37.68 11.27 -10.50
CA ARG A 185 -37.67 12.10 -11.72
C ARG A 185 -37.68 13.59 -11.42
N LYS A 186 -38.48 14.05 -10.46
CA LYS A 186 -38.46 15.46 -10.03
C LYS A 186 -37.11 15.87 -9.44
N MET A 187 -36.50 15.00 -8.65
CA MET A 187 -35.17 15.21 -8.09
C MET A 187 -34.11 15.27 -9.18
N ALA A 188 -34.15 14.37 -10.17
CA ALA A 188 -33.26 14.37 -11.31
C ALA A 188 -33.36 15.67 -12.11
N VAL A 189 -34.59 16.13 -12.40
CA VAL A 189 -34.84 17.41 -13.09
C VAL A 189 -34.34 18.59 -12.26
N ARG A 190 -34.71 18.69 -10.98
CA ARG A 190 -34.26 19.80 -10.10
C ARG A 190 -32.75 19.81 -9.85
N GLY A 191 -32.09 18.65 -10.00
CA GLY A 191 -30.65 18.46 -9.86
C GLY A 191 -29.85 18.66 -11.15
N GLY A 192 -30.50 18.92 -12.29
CA GLY A 192 -29.85 19.07 -13.59
C GLY A 192 -29.20 17.77 -14.09
N CYS A 193 -29.77 16.62 -13.72
CA CYS A 193 -29.18 15.32 -14.01
C CYS A 193 -29.37 14.95 -15.49
N ALA A 194 -28.35 14.36 -16.09
CA ALA A 194 -28.46 13.78 -17.43
C ALA A 194 -29.52 12.68 -17.45
N THR A 195 -30.29 12.58 -18.54
CA THR A 195 -31.33 11.55 -18.70
C THR A 195 -30.88 10.37 -19.54
N GLU A 196 -29.78 10.51 -20.28
CA GLU A 196 -29.21 9.44 -21.09
C GLU A 196 -27.69 9.36 -20.88
N LEU A 197 -27.16 8.17 -20.60
CA LEU A 197 -25.74 7.88 -20.52
C LEU A 197 -25.47 6.45 -21.01
N ARG A 198 -24.36 6.27 -21.72
CA ARG A 198 -23.83 4.95 -22.04
C ARG A 198 -22.48 4.71 -21.38
N PHE A 199 -22.18 3.46 -21.05
CA PHE A 199 -20.94 3.08 -20.39
C PHE A 199 -20.06 2.22 -21.29
N ALA A 200 -18.75 2.32 -21.09
CA ALA A 200 -17.77 1.39 -21.64
C ALA A 200 -16.78 0.93 -20.56
N GLY A 201 -16.42 -0.35 -20.58
CA GLY A 201 -15.44 -0.93 -19.66
C GLY A 201 -15.55 -2.46 -19.53
N PRO A 202 -14.84 -3.06 -18.56
CA PRO A 202 -13.75 -2.47 -17.79
C PRO A 202 -12.46 -2.41 -18.63
N PHE A 203 -11.77 -1.27 -18.59
CA PHE A 203 -10.46 -1.06 -19.19
C PHE A 203 -9.33 -1.33 -18.18
N GLY A 204 -8.16 -1.70 -18.69
CA GLY A 204 -6.95 -1.92 -17.89
C GLY A 204 -6.91 -3.27 -17.17
N ARG A 205 -5.94 -3.41 -16.26
CA ARG A 205 -5.67 -4.62 -15.48
C ARG A 205 -6.19 -4.52 -14.03
N ASN A 206 -6.93 -3.46 -13.70
CA ASN A 206 -7.34 -3.09 -12.32
C ASN A 206 -6.14 -2.85 -11.41
N LEU A 207 -5.13 -2.17 -11.95
CA LEU A 207 -4.01 -1.67 -11.18
C LEU A 207 -4.25 -0.18 -10.87
N PRO A 208 -3.74 0.35 -9.75
CA PRO A 208 -3.84 1.79 -9.47
C PRO A 208 -3.29 2.69 -10.60
N VAL A 209 -2.32 2.21 -11.38
CA VAL A 209 -1.78 2.92 -12.56
C VAL A 209 -2.79 3.08 -13.69
N ASP A 210 -3.75 2.17 -13.80
CA ASP A 210 -4.75 2.21 -14.88
C ASP A 210 -5.69 3.41 -14.72
N LEU A 211 -5.95 3.86 -13.48
CA LEU A 211 -6.81 5.01 -13.18
C LEU A 211 -6.38 6.32 -13.85
N HIS A 212 -5.11 6.41 -14.28
CA HIS A 212 -4.54 7.59 -14.94
C HIS A 212 -3.98 7.28 -16.33
N ARG A 213 -4.12 6.03 -16.79
CA ARG A 213 -3.70 5.61 -18.12
C ARG A 213 -4.77 6.04 -19.14
N GLN A 214 -4.31 6.40 -20.33
CA GLN A 214 -5.18 6.66 -21.46
C GLN A 214 -5.63 5.34 -22.10
N PHE A 215 -6.90 5.26 -22.47
CA PHE A 215 -7.49 4.12 -23.17
C PHE A 215 -8.25 4.57 -24.41
N GLY A 216 -8.51 3.66 -25.34
CA GLY A 216 -9.15 3.98 -26.62
C GLY A 216 -10.56 4.57 -26.52
N ALA A 217 -11.22 4.52 -25.35
CA ALA A 217 -12.48 5.23 -25.15
C ALA A 217 -12.33 6.77 -25.17
N GLU A 218 -11.12 7.28 -24.93
CA GLU A 218 -10.78 8.70 -24.95
C GLU A 218 -10.56 9.25 -26.37
N GLU A 219 -10.45 8.37 -27.39
CA GLU A 219 -10.24 8.80 -28.77
C GLU A 219 -11.50 9.50 -29.34
N PRO A 220 -11.33 10.46 -30.26
CA PRO A 220 -12.44 11.09 -30.98
C PRO A 220 -13.28 10.09 -31.78
N GLY A 221 -14.59 10.33 -31.84
CA GLY A 221 -15.53 9.55 -32.65
C GLY A 221 -16.31 8.47 -31.87
N PRO A 222 -17.16 7.70 -32.58
CA PRO A 222 -18.04 6.72 -31.96
C PRO A 222 -17.23 5.51 -31.44
N TRP A 223 -17.59 5.04 -30.24
CA TRP A 223 -17.01 3.82 -29.69
C TRP A 223 -17.35 2.58 -30.55
N PRO A 224 -16.39 1.67 -30.78
CA PRO A 224 -16.69 0.34 -31.28
C PRO A 224 -17.48 -0.47 -30.24
N THR A 225 -18.12 -1.56 -30.66
CA THR A 225 -18.86 -2.44 -29.74
C THR A 225 -17.96 -3.12 -28.71
N THR A 226 -16.71 -3.44 -29.08
CA THR A 226 -15.70 -4.08 -28.23
C THR A 226 -14.29 -3.57 -28.54
N TRP A 227 -13.43 -3.52 -27.52
CA TRP A 227 -12.00 -3.22 -27.66
C TRP A 227 -11.13 -4.46 -27.45
N ILE A 228 -9.83 -4.32 -27.69
CA ILE A 228 -8.81 -5.34 -27.38
C ILE A 228 -8.65 -5.45 -25.85
N ALA A 229 -8.63 -6.68 -25.32
CA ALA A 229 -8.36 -6.92 -23.91
C ALA A 229 -6.93 -6.52 -23.53
N ALA A 230 -6.73 -6.08 -22.29
CA ALA A 230 -5.39 -5.90 -21.75
C ALA A 230 -4.69 -7.26 -21.57
N ALA A 231 -3.36 -7.31 -21.73
CA ALA A 231 -2.58 -8.53 -21.49
C ALA A 231 -2.86 -9.08 -20.07
N GLY A 232 -3.11 -10.39 -19.96
CA GLY A 232 -3.49 -11.04 -18.70
C GLY A 232 -4.95 -10.79 -18.25
N ARG A 233 -5.85 -10.37 -19.15
CA ARG A 233 -7.29 -10.26 -18.89
C ARG A 233 -8.10 -11.05 -19.91
N ASN A 234 -9.05 -11.84 -19.41
CA ASN A 234 -10.01 -12.56 -20.25
C ASN A 234 -11.17 -11.67 -20.72
N GLU A 235 -11.56 -10.67 -19.92
CA GLU A 235 -12.66 -9.77 -20.24
C GLU A 235 -12.19 -8.64 -21.17
N ARG A 236 -12.83 -8.54 -22.36
CA ARG A 236 -12.63 -7.43 -23.29
C ARG A 236 -13.47 -6.23 -22.84
N PRO A 237 -12.92 -5.00 -22.85
CA PRO A 237 -13.75 -3.81 -22.68
C PRO A 237 -14.81 -3.78 -23.78
N ARG A 238 -16.04 -3.41 -23.42
CA ARG A 238 -17.17 -3.31 -24.35
C ARG A 238 -18.12 -2.21 -23.93
N ILE A 239 -19.06 -1.87 -24.80
CA ILE A 239 -20.21 -1.04 -24.40
C ILE A 239 -21.08 -1.86 -23.45
N LEU A 240 -21.45 -1.25 -22.33
CA LEU A 240 -22.22 -1.86 -21.25
C LEU A 240 -23.60 -1.22 -21.15
N LYS A 241 -24.61 -2.04 -20.84
CA LYS A 241 -25.96 -1.60 -20.52
C LYS A 241 -25.95 -0.85 -19.19
N SER A 242 -26.66 0.27 -19.16
CA SER A 242 -26.81 1.12 -18.00
C SER A 242 -28.27 1.28 -17.63
N GLN A 243 -28.51 1.50 -16.35
CA GLN A 243 -29.81 1.86 -15.82
C GLN A 243 -29.68 3.16 -15.01
N MET A 244 -30.66 4.04 -15.18
CA MET A 244 -30.81 5.26 -14.40
C MET A 244 -31.67 4.98 -13.14
N ASP A 245 -31.19 5.40 -11.97
CA ASP A 245 -31.92 5.40 -10.69
C ASP A 245 -31.78 6.79 -10.05
N GLY A 246 -32.87 7.55 -10.04
CA GLY A 246 -32.85 8.97 -9.69
C GLY A 246 -31.88 9.76 -10.56
N CYS A 247 -30.84 10.34 -9.94
CA CYS A 247 -29.78 11.07 -10.66
C CYS A 247 -28.56 10.18 -11.02
N GLY A 248 -28.52 8.96 -10.49
CA GLY A 248 -27.40 8.04 -10.68
C GLY A 248 -27.62 7.14 -11.88
N PHE A 249 -26.52 6.74 -12.50
CA PHE A 249 -26.47 5.66 -13.46
C PHE A 249 -25.56 4.57 -12.92
N GLY A 250 -26.01 3.32 -13.03
CA GLY A 250 -25.21 2.14 -12.77
C GLY A 250 -25.27 1.18 -13.95
N LEU A 251 -24.41 0.16 -13.92
CA LEU A 251 -24.50 -0.93 -14.90
C LEU A 251 -25.74 -1.79 -14.61
N ASP A 252 -26.44 -2.16 -15.67
CA ASP A 252 -27.54 -3.14 -15.66
C ASP A 252 -27.01 -4.57 -15.99
N GLU A 253 -25.69 -4.72 -16.01
CA GLU A 253 -25.02 -6.00 -16.20
C GLU A 253 -23.76 -6.06 -15.31
N THR A 254 -23.26 -7.26 -15.04
CA THR A 254 -22.00 -7.43 -14.30
C THR A 254 -20.83 -7.16 -15.22
N ALA A 255 -19.87 -6.40 -14.70
CA ALA A 255 -18.57 -6.19 -15.32
C ALA A 255 -17.47 -6.46 -14.27
N GLY A 256 -16.30 -6.92 -14.72
CA GLY A 256 -15.13 -7.04 -13.84
C GLY A 256 -14.63 -5.68 -13.34
N ALA A 257 -13.69 -5.69 -12.40
CA ALA A 257 -13.08 -4.47 -11.91
C ALA A 257 -12.10 -3.87 -12.94
N GLY A 258 -12.07 -2.54 -13.05
CA GLY A 258 -11.17 -1.80 -13.93
C GLY A 258 -11.60 -0.33 -14.07
N VAL A 259 -11.15 0.32 -15.14
CA VAL A 259 -11.54 1.70 -15.48
C VAL A 259 -12.79 1.67 -16.35
N PHE A 260 -13.72 2.58 -16.09
CA PHE A 260 -14.95 2.73 -16.87
C PHE A 260 -15.00 4.12 -17.48
N TYR A 261 -15.77 4.26 -18.55
CA TYR A 261 -16.09 5.54 -19.15
C TYR A 261 -17.60 5.69 -19.23
N ALA A 262 -18.10 6.90 -18.98
CA ALA A 262 -19.49 7.27 -19.21
C ALA A 262 -19.54 8.41 -20.24
N GLU A 263 -20.45 8.32 -21.19
CA GLU A 263 -20.59 9.28 -22.28
C GLU A 263 -22.05 9.67 -22.51
N THR A 264 -22.28 10.96 -22.78
CA THR A 264 -23.51 11.52 -23.33
C THR A 264 -23.18 12.56 -24.40
N TYR A 265 -24.15 12.82 -25.25
CA TYR A 265 -24.20 13.98 -26.11
C TYR A 265 -25.23 14.98 -25.60
N VAL A 266 -24.97 16.27 -25.78
CA VAL A 266 -25.91 17.35 -25.46
C VAL A 266 -26.05 18.31 -26.62
N GLU A 267 -27.23 18.85 -26.85
CA GLU A 267 -27.50 19.81 -27.91
C GLU A 267 -27.96 21.16 -27.33
N THR A 268 -27.42 22.25 -27.87
CA THR A 268 -27.83 23.62 -27.52
C THR A 268 -28.00 24.46 -28.78
N ALA A 269 -29.04 25.29 -28.80
CA ALA A 269 -29.33 26.22 -29.90
C ALA A 269 -28.56 27.55 -29.78
N GLU A 270 -28.02 27.85 -28.59
CA GLU A 270 -27.38 29.11 -28.24
C GLU A 270 -26.07 28.82 -27.52
N THR A 271 -25.21 29.85 -27.41
CA THR A 271 -24.07 29.77 -26.50
C THR A 271 -24.56 29.69 -25.05
N ARG A 272 -24.13 28.67 -24.30
CA ARG A 272 -24.53 28.42 -22.91
C ARG A 272 -23.31 28.23 -22.02
N GLU A 273 -23.25 28.93 -20.89
CA GLU A 273 -22.32 28.57 -19.81
C GLU A 273 -22.87 27.35 -19.06
N VAL A 274 -22.00 26.37 -18.82
CA VAL A 274 -22.37 25.12 -18.14
C VAL A 274 -21.45 24.89 -16.96
N LEU A 275 -22.03 24.62 -15.79
CA LEU A 275 -21.37 23.97 -14.66
C LEU A 275 -21.65 22.47 -14.75
N PHE A 276 -20.61 21.69 -15.01
CA PHE A 276 -20.68 20.23 -15.08
C PHE A 276 -20.09 19.58 -13.85
N THR A 277 -20.77 18.56 -13.33
CA THR A 277 -20.22 17.65 -12.31
C THR A 277 -20.47 16.20 -12.71
N ALA A 278 -19.46 15.35 -12.53
CA ALA A 278 -19.58 13.90 -12.71
C ALA A 278 -19.11 13.18 -11.45
N GLN A 279 -20.04 12.49 -10.78
CA GLN A 279 -19.73 11.76 -9.55
C GLN A 279 -18.68 10.67 -9.82
N GLY A 280 -17.60 10.68 -9.04
CA GLY A 280 -16.51 9.70 -9.18
C GLY A 280 -15.59 9.92 -10.38
N ALA A 281 -15.79 10.96 -11.20
CA ALA A 281 -14.94 11.22 -12.35
C ALA A 281 -13.49 11.52 -11.95
N LEU A 282 -12.56 10.87 -12.64
CA LEU A 282 -11.11 11.07 -12.58
C LEU A 282 -10.62 12.04 -13.66
N ALA A 283 -11.35 12.12 -14.76
CA ALA A 283 -11.11 13.07 -15.85
C ALA A 283 -12.41 13.31 -16.62
N VAL A 284 -12.56 14.48 -17.23
CA VAL A 284 -13.70 14.85 -18.07
C VAL A 284 -13.21 15.51 -19.34
N TRP A 285 -13.77 15.10 -20.48
CA TRP A 285 -13.56 15.70 -21.78
C TRP A 285 -14.87 16.28 -22.31
N VAL A 286 -14.77 17.43 -22.98
CA VAL A 286 -15.87 18.05 -23.72
C VAL A 286 -15.37 18.33 -25.14
N ASP A 287 -16.03 17.76 -26.14
CA ASP A 287 -15.58 17.77 -27.54
C ASP A 287 -14.10 17.37 -27.68
N ASP A 288 -13.76 16.27 -27.00
CA ASP A 288 -12.42 15.66 -26.96
C ASP A 288 -11.32 16.50 -26.26
N GLU A 289 -11.64 17.70 -25.76
CA GLU A 289 -10.74 18.53 -24.97
C GLU A 289 -10.85 18.19 -23.48
N LEU A 290 -9.71 17.96 -22.82
CA LEU A 290 -9.64 17.63 -21.39
C LEU A 290 -9.94 18.87 -20.54
N VAL A 291 -11.16 18.97 -19.99
CA VAL A 291 -11.60 20.12 -19.20
C VAL A 291 -11.40 19.94 -17.68
N LEU A 292 -11.35 18.69 -17.20
CA LEU A 292 -11.11 18.36 -15.78
C LEU A 292 -10.15 17.17 -15.67
N ASP A 293 -9.14 17.28 -14.83
CA ASP A 293 -8.18 16.21 -14.53
C ASP A 293 -7.96 16.08 -13.02
N ARG A 294 -8.52 15.01 -12.43
CA ARG A 294 -8.43 14.66 -11.02
C ARG A 294 -7.44 13.51 -10.80
N ASP A 295 -6.24 13.67 -11.35
CA ASP A 295 -5.12 12.75 -11.12
C ASP A 295 -4.77 12.68 -9.62
N ALA A 296 -5.02 11.53 -8.99
CA ALA A 296 -4.77 11.27 -7.57
C ALA A 296 -3.32 11.48 -7.11
N ARG A 297 -2.37 11.59 -8.05
CA ARG A 297 -0.96 11.95 -7.79
C ARG A 297 -0.77 13.45 -7.53
N LYS A 298 -1.79 14.28 -7.82
CA LYS A 298 -1.83 15.71 -7.50
C LYS A 298 -2.49 15.87 -6.13
N TRP A 299 -1.74 16.41 -5.18
CA TRP A 299 -2.26 16.68 -3.83
C TRP A 299 -3.37 17.75 -3.90
N GLY A 300 -4.45 17.56 -3.14
CA GLY A 300 -5.57 18.50 -3.09
C GLY A 300 -6.37 18.65 -4.39
N VAL A 301 -6.35 17.67 -5.29
CA VAL A 301 -7.10 17.73 -6.56
C VAL A 301 -8.57 17.38 -6.41
N TRP A 302 -8.92 16.60 -5.39
CA TRP A 302 -10.28 16.12 -5.16
C TRP A 302 -11.36 17.19 -4.93
N PRO A 303 -11.10 18.42 -4.42
CA PRO A 303 -12.12 19.45 -4.30
C PRO A 303 -12.55 20.01 -5.65
N GLN A 304 -11.83 19.73 -6.74
CA GLN A 304 -12.24 20.06 -8.11
C GLN A 304 -13.38 19.15 -8.57
N PHE A 305 -14.53 19.26 -7.92
CA PHE A 305 -15.70 18.39 -8.16
C PHE A 305 -16.50 18.83 -9.39
N GLY A 306 -16.50 20.13 -9.69
CA GLY A 306 -17.16 20.69 -10.88
C GLY A 306 -16.18 21.38 -11.82
N VAL A 307 -16.59 21.54 -13.08
CA VAL A 307 -15.89 22.33 -14.08
C VAL A 307 -16.88 23.25 -14.78
N ARG A 308 -16.46 24.48 -15.09
CA ARG A 308 -17.24 25.40 -15.91
C ARG A 308 -16.66 25.52 -17.30
N PHE A 309 -17.52 25.51 -18.31
CA PHE A 309 -17.15 25.71 -19.70
C PHE A 309 -18.29 26.35 -20.48
N GLU A 310 -17.97 26.88 -21.66
CA GLU A 310 -18.94 27.41 -22.62
C GLU A 310 -19.21 26.37 -23.72
N LEU A 311 -20.50 26.11 -23.99
CA LEU A 311 -20.96 25.34 -25.15
C LEU A 311 -21.50 26.32 -26.20
N THR A 312 -21.01 26.23 -27.43
CA THR A 312 -21.53 27.02 -28.58
C THR A 312 -22.79 26.37 -29.16
N PRO A 313 -23.55 27.01 -30.06
CA PRO A 313 -24.65 26.33 -30.75
C PRO A 313 -24.17 25.06 -31.47
N GLY A 314 -24.84 23.92 -31.21
CA GLY A 314 -24.49 22.63 -31.79
C GLY A 314 -24.65 21.45 -30.83
N ARG A 315 -24.19 20.28 -31.30
CA ARG A 315 -24.12 19.02 -30.56
C ARG A 315 -22.73 18.86 -29.95
N HIS A 316 -22.65 18.49 -28.69
CA HIS A 316 -21.41 18.37 -27.93
C HIS A 316 -21.27 17.00 -27.30
N ARG A 317 -20.06 16.45 -27.29
CA ARG A 317 -19.72 15.18 -26.64
C ARG A 317 -19.20 15.46 -25.22
N ILE A 318 -19.74 14.78 -24.21
CA ILE A 318 -19.24 14.81 -22.84
C ILE A 318 -18.85 13.41 -22.42
N LEU A 319 -17.59 13.24 -22.01
CA LEU A 319 -17.00 11.98 -21.63
C LEU A 319 -16.38 12.09 -20.23
N ALA A 320 -16.59 11.10 -19.36
CA ALA A 320 -15.91 11.02 -18.07
C ALA A 320 -15.26 9.66 -17.85
N ARG A 321 -14.02 9.66 -17.33
CA ARG A 321 -13.31 8.46 -16.86
C ARG A 321 -13.63 8.20 -15.39
N LEU A 322 -13.94 6.95 -15.06
CA LEU A 322 -14.48 6.54 -13.76
C LEU A 322 -13.73 5.32 -13.20
N PRO A 323 -13.58 5.19 -11.87
CA PRO A 323 -13.01 4.01 -11.23
C PRO A 323 -14.03 2.85 -11.08
N SER A 324 -15.29 3.08 -11.44
CA SER A 324 -16.37 2.10 -11.33
C SER A 324 -17.45 2.35 -12.38
N GLY A 325 -18.29 1.36 -12.68
CA GLY A 325 -19.42 1.46 -13.60
C GLY A 325 -20.63 2.21 -13.04
N SER A 326 -20.41 3.27 -12.26
CA SER A 326 -21.48 4.12 -11.76
C SER A 326 -21.07 5.59 -11.72
N THR A 327 -22.00 6.48 -12.04
CA THR A 327 -21.79 7.94 -11.98
C THR A 327 -23.11 8.69 -11.93
N ALA A 328 -23.05 10.00 -11.76
CA ALA A 328 -24.17 10.92 -11.92
C ALA A 328 -23.64 12.15 -12.66
N PHE A 329 -24.12 12.37 -13.89
CA PHE A 329 -23.79 13.57 -14.66
C PHE A 329 -24.81 14.66 -14.35
N ARG A 330 -24.33 15.87 -14.06
CA ARG A 330 -25.19 17.03 -13.85
C ARG A 330 -24.68 18.22 -14.63
N LEU A 331 -25.57 18.85 -15.39
CA LEU A 331 -25.33 20.09 -16.11
C LEU A 331 -26.25 21.17 -15.52
N MET A 332 -25.63 22.22 -15.00
CA MET A 332 -26.31 23.24 -14.21
C MET A 332 -25.83 24.63 -14.62
N ASN A 333 -26.60 25.65 -14.26
CA ASN A 333 -26.10 27.02 -14.19
C ASN A 333 -25.07 27.15 -13.05
N ASN A 334 -24.35 28.27 -13.01
CA ASN A 334 -23.32 28.53 -11.98
C ASN A 334 -23.87 28.56 -10.54
N ASP A 335 -25.15 28.89 -10.36
CA ASP A 335 -25.85 28.86 -9.06
C ASP A 335 -26.36 27.45 -8.69
N GLY A 336 -26.14 26.46 -9.56
CA GLY A 336 -26.57 25.07 -9.40
C GLY A 336 -27.99 24.78 -9.86
N SER A 337 -28.74 25.76 -10.40
CA SER A 337 -30.06 25.52 -11.00
C SER A 337 -29.94 24.67 -12.27
N PRO A 338 -30.94 23.83 -12.61
CA PRO A 338 -30.85 22.92 -13.75
C PRO A 338 -30.87 23.68 -15.08
N LEU A 339 -30.13 23.15 -16.06
CA LEU A 339 -30.22 23.58 -17.46
C LEU A 339 -31.24 22.73 -18.22
N ASP A 340 -32.00 23.35 -19.11
CA ASP A 340 -32.89 22.66 -20.04
C ASP A 340 -32.10 22.28 -21.30
N LEU A 341 -31.52 21.07 -21.28
CA LEU A 341 -30.71 20.51 -22.37
C LEU A 341 -31.26 19.13 -22.76
N ALA A 342 -31.25 18.85 -24.06
CA ALA A 342 -31.55 17.51 -24.57
C ALA A 342 -30.29 16.62 -24.45
N TYR A 343 -30.46 15.44 -23.87
CA TYR A 343 -29.41 14.42 -23.75
C TYR A 343 -29.62 13.33 -24.79
N SER A 344 -28.53 12.77 -25.30
CA SER A 344 -28.57 11.65 -26.23
C SER A 344 -27.42 10.69 -25.97
N SER A 345 -27.73 9.39 -26.00
CA SER A 345 -26.75 8.30 -25.98
C SER A 345 -26.38 7.78 -27.37
N ASP A 346 -26.98 8.34 -28.44
CA ASP A 346 -26.72 7.95 -29.83
C ASP A 346 -25.42 8.58 -30.37
N PRO A 347 -24.40 7.80 -30.71
CA PRO A 347 -23.14 8.35 -31.22
C PRO A 347 -23.15 8.64 -32.72
N ALA A 348 -24.22 8.28 -33.46
CA ALA A 348 -24.21 8.34 -34.91
C ALA A 348 -24.12 9.77 -35.49
N PRO A 349 -24.84 10.78 -34.94
CA PRO A 349 -24.68 12.16 -35.39
C PRO A 349 -23.33 12.77 -34.99
N GLY A 350 -22.74 13.58 -35.87
CA GLY A 350 -21.51 14.33 -35.56
C GLY A 350 -21.69 15.34 -34.43
N TYR A 351 -20.60 15.65 -33.73
CA TYR A 351 -20.54 16.67 -32.67
C TYR A 351 -19.52 17.76 -33.02
N GLY A 352 -19.48 18.83 -32.22
CA GLY A 352 -18.67 20.01 -32.43
C GLY A 352 -17.19 19.70 -32.64
N SER A 353 -16.57 20.39 -33.60
CA SER A 353 -15.13 20.30 -33.90
C SER A 353 -14.31 21.43 -33.26
N ARG A 354 -14.97 22.35 -32.55
CA ARG A 354 -14.32 23.43 -31.80
C ARG A 354 -14.15 23.00 -30.34
N PRO A 355 -12.96 23.11 -29.76
CA PRO A 355 -12.74 22.80 -28.35
C PRO A 355 -13.64 23.67 -27.45
N ALA A 356 -14.18 23.07 -26.39
CA ALA A 356 -14.92 23.82 -25.38
C ALA A 356 -14.02 24.84 -24.66
N THR A 357 -14.52 26.05 -24.44
CA THR A 357 -13.77 27.08 -23.71
C THR A 357 -13.97 26.89 -22.21
N ARG A 358 -12.92 26.51 -21.48
CA ARG A 358 -12.95 26.40 -20.01
C ARG A 358 -13.07 27.79 -19.36
N LEU A 359 -13.99 27.93 -18.41
CA LEU A 359 -14.23 29.14 -17.63
C LEU A 359 -13.55 29.06 -16.25
N SER A 360 -13.77 30.08 -15.41
CA SER A 360 -13.21 30.13 -14.05
C SER A 360 -13.67 28.95 -13.18
N ASP A 361 -12.79 28.50 -12.29
CA ASP A 361 -13.03 27.34 -11.42
C ASP A 361 -14.24 27.59 -10.48
N PRO A 362 -15.31 26.77 -10.56
CA PRO A 362 -16.49 26.91 -9.70
C PRO A 362 -16.32 26.38 -8.27
N ASN A 363 -15.20 25.73 -7.96
CA ASN A 363 -15.05 25.03 -6.68
C ASN A 363 -14.57 25.98 -5.58
N VAL A 364 -15.41 26.17 -4.56
CA VAL A 364 -15.22 27.16 -3.49
C VAL A 364 -13.96 26.89 -2.64
N LEU A 365 -13.45 25.65 -2.62
CA LEU A 365 -12.22 25.29 -1.89
C LEU A 365 -10.94 25.50 -2.72
N SER A 366 -11.02 25.51 -4.06
CA SER A 366 -9.85 25.64 -4.95
C SER A 366 -8.99 26.88 -4.67
N PRO A 367 -9.52 28.08 -4.36
CA PRO A 367 -8.69 29.25 -4.05
C PRO A 367 -7.71 29.06 -2.90
N PHE A 368 -7.98 28.10 -2.00
CA PHE A 368 -7.14 27.82 -0.83
C PHE A 368 -6.12 26.70 -1.08
N ILE A 369 -6.17 26.05 -2.24
CA ILE A 369 -5.41 24.86 -2.59
C ILE A 369 -4.71 25.14 -3.92
N ALA A 370 -3.38 25.24 -3.95
CA ALA A 370 -2.68 25.57 -5.19
C ALA A 370 -2.67 24.36 -6.14
N THR A 371 -3.68 24.26 -7.00
CA THR A 371 -3.73 23.29 -8.10
C THR A 371 -3.23 23.96 -9.38
N GLY A 372 -1.91 24.04 -9.58
CA GLY A 372 -1.33 24.65 -10.78
C GLY A 372 0.09 24.17 -11.08
N GLU A 373 0.44 24.14 -12.38
CA GLU A 373 1.74 23.68 -12.90
C GLU A 373 2.94 24.60 -12.57
N ALA A 374 2.68 25.79 -12.02
CA ALA A 374 3.70 26.82 -11.75
C ALA A 374 4.03 27.04 -10.26
N SER A 375 3.34 26.36 -9.34
CA SER A 375 3.60 26.44 -7.89
C SER A 375 4.33 25.19 -7.41
N VAL A 376 5.18 25.35 -6.37
CA VAL A 376 5.76 24.22 -5.62
C VAL A 376 4.65 23.18 -5.37
N PRO A 377 4.86 21.89 -5.72
CA PRO A 377 3.86 20.86 -5.50
C PRO A 377 3.32 20.91 -4.06
N GLY A 378 2.01 21.07 -3.91
CA GLY A 378 1.33 21.05 -2.61
C GLY A 378 1.18 22.40 -1.89
N ALA A 379 1.47 23.56 -2.50
CA ALA A 379 1.29 24.84 -1.80
C ALA A 379 -0.19 25.06 -1.36
N VAL A 380 -0.40 25.46 -0.09
CA VAL A 380 -1.71 25.84 0.44
C VAL A 380 -1.76 27.35 0.60
N HIS A 381 -2.78 27.99 0.03
CA HIS A 381 -3.05 29.40 0.24
C HIS A 381 -3.85 29.56 1.51
N HIS A 382 -3.12 29.62 2.62
CA HIS A 382 -3.67 29.82 3.95
C HIS A 382 -4.51 31.11 4.05
N PRO A 383 -5.85 31.00 4.27
CA PRO A 383 -6.70 32.18 4.45
C PRO A 383 -6.20 33.03 5.63
N LYS A 384 -6.10 34.36 5.51
CA LYS A 384 -5.62 35.18 6.64
C LYS A 384 -6.57 35.16 7.85
N ASP A 385 -7.88 35.08 7.59
CA ASP A 385 -8.92 35.04 8.61
C ASP A 385 -9.09 33.62 9.23
N SER A 386 -9.07 33.54 10.55
CA SER A 386 -9.17 32.28 11.31
C SER A 386 -10.50 31.55 11.11
N VAL A 387 -11.61 32.30 11.00
CA VAL A 387 -12.95 31.71 10.78
C VAL A 387 -13.01 31.05 9.40
N THR A 388 -12.49 31.71 8.37
CA THR A 388 -12.38 31.16 7.03
C THR A 388 -11.50 29.91 7.01
N ARG A 389 -10.37 29.87 7.74
CA ARG A 389 -9.54 28.66 7.88
C ARG A 389 -10.33 27.50 8.47
N PHE A 390 -11.04 27.73 9.57
CA PHE A 390 -11.86 26.71 10.23
C PHE A 390 -12.93 26.16 9.28
N LEU A 391 -13.65 27.04 8.57
CA LEU A 391 -14.68 26.66 7.60
C LEU A 391 -14.11 25.84 6.43
N VAL A 392 -13.01 26.28 5.84
CA VAL A 392 -12.37 25.57 4.72
C VAL A 392 -11.89 24.18 5.17
N ALA A 393 -11.30 24.07 6.36
CA ALA A 393 -10.90 22.77 6.92
C ALA A 393 -12.11 21.85 7.18
N ALA A 394 -13.17 22.38 7.79
CA ALA A 394 -14.38 21.61 8.08
C ALA A 394 -15.09 21.13 6.81
N LEU A 395 -15.13 21.96 5.76
CA LEU A 395 -15.69 21.59 4.46
C LEU A 395 -14.81 20.59 3.70
N ALA A 396 -13.49 20.72 3.77
CA ALA A 396 -12.57 19.72 3.21
C ALA A 396 -12.74 18.35 3.91
N HIS A 397 -12.88 18.34 5.24
CA HIS A 397 -13.20 17.13 6.02
C HIS A 397 -14.54 16.51 5.58
N GLN A 398 -15.57 17.33 5.40
CA GLN A 398 -16.89 16.87 4.94
C GLN A 398 -16.83 16.19 3.56
N GLU A 399 -15.90 16.63 2.70
CA GLU A 399 -15.63 16.02 1.39
C GLU A 399 -14.59 14.89 1.44
N LEU A 400 -14.26 14.38 2.62
CA LEU A 400 -13.30 13.29 2.86
C LEU A 400 -11.87 13.61 2.39
N GLN A 401 -11.46 14.87 2.52
CA GLN A 401 -10.12 15.34 2.19
C GLN A 401 -9.35 15.75 3.43
N ASP A 402 -9.14 14.77 4.29
CA ASP A 402 -8.58 14.98 5.61
C ASP A 402 -7.13 15.47 5.58
N ASP A 403 -6.35 15.10 4.57
CA ASP A 403 -5.01 15.66 4.37
C ASP A 403 -5.06 17.17 4.06
N VAL A 404 -5.95 17.60 3.16
CA VAL A 404 -6.19 19.02 2.85
C VAL A 404 -6.71 19.75 4.09
N ALA A 405 -7.71 19.19 4.75
CA ALA A 405 -8.32 19.76 5.95
C ALA A 405 -7.27 19.98 7.04
N GLN A 406 -6.39 18.99 7.26
CA GLN A 406 -5.33 19.07 8.28
C GLN A 406 -4.33 20.18 7.96
N VAL A 407 -3.88 20.29 6.71
CA VAL A 407 -2.92 21.33 6.31
C VAL A 407 -3.54 22.73 6.43
N VAL A 408 -4.81 22.91 6.04
CA VAL A 408 -5.49 24.19 6.19
C VAL A 408 -5.67 24.57 7.66
N LEU A 409 -6.02 23.59 8.51
CA LEU A 409 -6.27 23.76 9.94
C LEU A 409 -4.99 24.00 10.76
N GLU A 410 -3.85 23.47 10.31
CA GLU A 410 -2.58 23.46 11.05
C GLU A 410 -2.24 24.77 11.76
N PRO A 411 -2.38 25.98 11.14
CA PRO A 411 -2.05 27.22 11.83
C PRO A 411 -2.95 27.56 13.03
N LEU A 412 -4.15 27.01 13.14
CA LEU A 412 -5.04 27.16 14.30
C LEU A 412 -4.65 26.23 15.47
N ILE A 413 -3.89 25.17 15.19
CA ILE A 413 -3.52 24.12 16.15
C ILE A 413 -2.01 23.92 16.28
N ALA A 414 -1.20 24.80 15.69
CA ALA A 414 0.26 24.68 15.68
C ALA A 414 0.86 24.70 17.11
N ASP A 415 0.20 25.43 18.01
CA ASP A 415 0.43 25.40 19.45
C ASP A 415 -0.86 24.92 20.14
N PHE A 416 -0.85 23.69 20.65
CA PHE A 416 -2.02 23.10 21.32
C PHE A 416 -2.42 23.84 22.59
N ASP A 417 -1.51 24.55 23.25
CA ASP A 417 -1.81 25.32 24.45
C ASP A 417 -2.54 26.62 24.10
N ASN A 418 -2.30 27.16 22.91
CA ASN A 418 -2.99 28.34 22.39
C ASN A 418 -4.22 28.01 21.53
N ALA A 419 -4.42 26.75 21.15
CA ALA A 419 -5.57 26.31 20.36
C ALA A 419 -6.86 26.25 21.20
N THR A 420 -7.99 26.56 20.57
CA THR A 420 -9.31 26.44 21.20
C THR A 420 -9.80 24.99 21.23
N GLY A 421 -10.72 24.69 22.15
CA GLY A 421 -11.32 23.35 22.25
C GLY A 421 -11.97 22.90 20.95
N LEU A 422 -12.71 23.80 20.26
CA LEU A 422 -13.41 23.46 19.03
C LEU A 422 -12.45 23.17 17.86
N SER A 423 -11.35 23.92 17.72
CA SER A 423 -10.33 23.66 16.70
C SER A 423 -9.59 22.35 16.95
N LEU A 424 -9.31 22.01 18.22
CA LEU A 424 -8.73 20.72 18.60
C LEU A 424 -9.72 19.57 18.34
N GLN A 425 -11.02 19.77 18.58
CA GLN A 425 -12.06 18.78 18.28
C GLN A 425 -12.17 18.52 16.77
N LEU A 426 -12.11 19.57 15.95
CA LEU A 426 -12.09 19.42 14.49
C LEU A 426 -10.80 18.70 14.02
N ALA A 427 -9.64 19.06 14.57
CA ALA A 427 -8.38 18.38 14.28
C ALA A 427 -8.43 16.88 14.62
N ALA A 428 -9.06 16.51 15.73
CA ALA A 428 -9.27 15.12 16.10
C ALA A 428 -10.16 14.38 15.08
N ALA A 429 -11.23 15.01 14.60
CA ALA A 429 -12.10 14.43 13.57
C ALA A 429 -11.37 14.20 12.24
N ILE A 430 -10.58 15.18 11.81
CA ILE A 430 -9.76 15.13 10.58
C ILE A 430 -8.68 14.05 10.66
N THR A 431 -7.99 13.94 11.80
CA THR A 431 -6.89 12.98 12.01
C THR A 431 -7.32 11.53 11.68
N ARG A 432 -8.61 11.21 11.81
CA ARG A 432 -9.16 9.87 11.53
C ARG A 432 -8.91 9.39 10.11
N GLY A 433 -9.10 10.24 9.11
CA GLY A 433 -8.95 9.86 7.70
C GLY A 433 -7.70 10.44 7.04
N ASP A 434 -6.82 11.11 7.80
CA ASP A 434 -5.56 11.62 7.30
C ASP A 434 -4.59 10.48 6.97
N PRO A 435 -4.25 10.27 5.68
CA PRO A 435 -3.45 9.12 5.27
C PRO A 435 -1.98 9.19 5.69
N ILE A 436 -1.50 10.31 6.24
CA ILE A 436 -0.10 10.47 6.69
C ILE A 436 0.22 9.67 7.95
N PHE A 437 -0.79 9.30 8.74
CA PHE A 437 -0.64 8.54 9.97
C PHE A 437 -1.02 7.07 9.76
N ASP A 438 -0.35 6.17 10.48
CA ASP A 438 -0.81 4.80 10.63
C ASP A 438 -1.97 4.70 11.64
N LYS A 439 -2.61 3.52 11.71
CA LYS A 439 -3.79 3.33 12.56
C LYS A 439 -3.51 3.60 14.05
N SER A 440 -2.36 3.17 14.57
CA SER A 440 -2.00 3.36 15.98
C SER A 440 -1.75 4.84 16.28
N GLN A 441 -1.02 5.51 15.40
CA GLN A 441 -0.75 6.95 15.50
C GLN A 441 -2.03 7.77 15.45
N THR A 442 -2.94 7.42 14.53
CA THR A 442 -4.26 8.04 14.43
C THR A 442 -5.03 7.90 15.74
N GLU A 443 -5.15 6.69 16.29
CA GLU A 443 -5.87 6.45 17.55
C GLU A 443 -5.28 7.25 18.72
N ASP A 444 -3.95 7.25 18.88
CA ASP A 444 -3.27 7.98 19.96
C ASP A 444 -3.42 9.51 19.81
N LEU A 445 -3.19 10.05 18.61
CA LEU A 445 -3.29 11.50 18.36
C LEU A 445 -4.74 11.98 18.50
N MET A 446 -5.71 11.24 17.96
CA MET A 446 -7.13 11.54 18.13
C MET A 446 -7.52 11.60 19.61
N HIS A 447 -7.10 10.61 20.41
CA HIS A 447 -7.38 10.59 21.83
C HIS A 447 -6.76 11.80 22.53
N GLN A 448 -5.49 12.11 22.26
CA GLN A 448 -4.84 13.28 22.84
C GLN A 448 -5.55 14.59 22.48
N LEU A 449 -5.98 14.76 21.23
CA LEU A 449 -6.67 15.95 20.76
C LEU A 449 -8.05 16.09 21.40
N TYR A 450 -8.87 15.03 21.46
CA TYR A 450 -10.17 15.08 22.13
C TYR A 450 -10.05 15.33 23.64
N LYS A 451 -9.06 14.73 24.30
CA LYS A 451 -8.80 14.98 25.73
C LYS A 451 -8.43 16.45 25.99
N ARG A 452 -7.58 17.04 25.14
CA ARG A 452 -7.23 18.47 25.24
C ARG A 452 -8.43 19.36 24.91
N ALA A 453 -9.22 19.01 23.90
CA ALA A 453 -10.43 19.74 23.53
C ALA A 453 -11.42 19.81 24.70
N ALA A 454 -11.73 18.67 25.32
CA ALA A 454 -12.63 18.60 26.46
C ALA A 454 -12.11 19.34 27.71
N ALA A 455 -10.79 19.45 27.87
CA ALA A 455 -10.18 20.21 28.98
C ALA A 455 -10.17 21.72 28.73
N LYS A 456 -10.10 22.16 27.46
CA LYS A 456 -10.16 23.57 27.08
C LYS A 456 -11.59 24.12 27.13
N ASP A 457 -12.57 23.25 26.90
CA ASP A 457 -13.99 23.57 26.93
C ASP A 457 -14.80 22.33 27.35
N GLU A 458 -15.23 22.32 28.61
CA GLU A 458 -15.99 21.23 29.21
C GLU A 458 -17.42 21.10 28.65
N GLY A 459 -17.87 22.09 27.87
CA GLY A 459 -19.15 22.07 27.18
C GLY A 459 -19.14 21.30 25.87
N LEU A 460 -17.96 20.96 25.32
CA LEU A 460 -17.83 20.23 24.06
C LEU A 460 -18.24 18.77 24.19
N TRP A 461 -19.52 18.49 23.88
CA TRP A 461 -20.12 17.19 24.09
C TRP A 461 -19.46 16.08 23.27
N LEU A 462 -19.07 16.37 22.02
CA LEU A 462 -18.47 15.37 21.12
C LEU A 462 -17.06 14.98 21.61
N ALA A 463 -16.26 15.94 22.09
CA ALA A 463 -14.97 15.66 22.69
C ALA A 463 -15.11 14.81 23.96
N ARG A 464 -16.06 15.13 24.85
CA ARG A 464 -16.31 14.34 26.06
C ARG A 464 -16.81 12.93 25.74
N LEU A 465 -17.72 12.79 24.78
CA LEU A 465 -18.17 11.47 24.30
C LEU A 465 -17.01 10.66 23.72
N ALA A 466 -16.16 11.28 22.91
CA ALA A 466 -15.00 10.61 22.32
C ALA A 466 -13.98 10.16 23.37
N VAL A 467 -13.77 10.92 24.44
CA VAL A 467 -12.92 10.51 25.58
C VAL A 467 -13.52 9.32 26.31
N ALA A 468 -14.84 9.33 26.58
CA ALA A 468 -15.52 8.22 27.25
C ALA A 468 -15.44 6.92 26.44
N THR A 469 -15.65 6.98 25.11
CA THR A 469 -15.66 5.78 24.26
C THR A 469 -14.31 5.06 24.14
N GLN A 470 -13.20 5.72 24.50
CA GLN A 470 -11.88 5.06 24.58
C GLN A 470 -11.80 4.00 25.69
N LEU A 471 -12.62 4.13 26.73
CA LEU A 471 -12.64 3.20 27.85
C LEU A 471 -13.30 1.85 27.48
N ARG A 472 -13.96 1.74 26.32
CA ARG A 472 -14.79 0.60 25.90
C ARG A 472 -14.10 -0.76 26.05
N GLN A 473 -12.83 -0.88 25.67
CA GLN A 473 -12.12 -2.18 25.72
C GLN A 473 -11.47 -2.48 27.07
N ARG A 474 -10.94 -1.45 27.76
CA ARG A 474 -10.09 -1.63 28.95
C ARG A 474 -10.85 -1.44 30.26
N ARG A 475 -11.85 -0.56 30.27
CA ARG A 475 -12.58 -0.11 31.47
C ARG A 475 -14.06 0.24 31.15
N PRO A 476 -14.86 -0.73 30.66
CA PRO A 476 -16.23 -0.46 30.23
C PRO A 476 -17.16 0.01 31.36
N LEU A 477 -16.86 -0.29 32.62
CA LEU A 477 -17.64 0.21 33.77
C LEU A 477 -17.43 1.72 34.00
N GLU A 478 -16.17 2.17 33.97
CA GLU A 478 -15.81 3.59 34.05
C GLU A 478 -16.41 4.36 32.86
N MET A 479 -16.46 3.76 31.67
CA MET A 479 -17.15 4.31 30.51
C MET A 479 -18.64 4.57 30.78
N ILE A 480 -19.35 3.59 31.36
CA ILE A 480 -20.77 3.72 31.70
C ILE A 480 -21.00 4.85 32.69
N GLU A 481 -20.15 4.98 33.71
CA GLU A 481 -20.24 6.08 34.68
C GLU A 481 -20.11 7.44 33.97
N GLN A 482 -19.13 7.59 33.08
CA GLN A 482 -18.95 8.81 32.30
C GLN A 482 -20.11 9.09 31.35
N LEU A 483 -20.62 8.07 30.65
CA LEU A 483 -21.78 8.21 29.76
C LEU A 483 -23.06 8.57 30.53
N ARG A 484 -23.26 8.03 31.75
CA ARG A 484 -24.38 8.42 32.61
C ARG A 484 -24.32 9.89 33.00
N ILE A 485 -23.13 10.37 33.40
CA ILE A 485 -22.90 11.79 33.68
C ILE A 485 -23.24 12.62 32.43
N LEU A 486 -22.73 12.23 31.26
CA LEU A 486 -23.00 12.92 30.01
C LEU A 486 -24.50 12.96 29.65
N THR A 487 -25.23 11.86 29.83
CA THR A 487 -26.69 11.84 29.58
C THR A 487 -27.49 12.69 30.58
N ALA A 488 -26.93 12.95 31.77
CA ALA A 488 -27.54 13.83 32.76
C ALA A 488 -27.26 15.31 32.44
N ASP A 489 -26.02 15.64 32.07
CA ASP A 489 -25.61 17.00 31.69
C ASP A 489 -26.24 17.45 30.37
N LEU A 490 -26.35 16.52 29.40
CA LEU A 490 -26.77 16.78 28.02
C LEU A 490 -27.90 15.83 27.61
N PRO A 491 -29.09 15.93 28.24
CA PRO A 491 -30.16 14.96 28.09
C PRO A 491 -30.76 14.91 26.68
N ASN A 492 -30.56 15.95 25.87
CA ASN A 492 -31.13 16.11 24.52
C ASN A 492 -30.16 15.74 23.39
N VAL A 493 -28.99 15.15 23.70
CA VAL A 493 -28.00 14.74 22.69
C VAL A 493 -28.11 13.25 22.42
N ALA A 494 -28.87 12.87 21.38
CA ALA A 494 -29.17 11.48 21.04
C ALA A 494 -27.94 10.56 20.89
N PRO A 495 -26.82 10.99 20.25
CA PRO A 495 -25.62 10.14 20.12
C PRO A 495 -25.05 9.62 21.44
N ILE A 496 -25.11 10.41 22.54
CA ILE A 496 -24.60 9.98 23.85
C ILE A 496 -25.47 8.85 24.41
N TRP A 497 -26.78 8.93 24.21
CA TRP A 497 -27.72 7.89 24.64
C TRP A 497 -27.57 6.60 23.83
N HIS A 498 -27.37 6.70 22.50
CA HIS A 498 -27.09 5.54 21.64
C HIS A 498 -25.85 4.80 22.14
N GLU A 499 -24.76 5.53 22.39
CA GLU A 499 -23.52 4.97 22.88
C GLU A 499 -23.67 4.28 24.25
N LEU A 500 -24.44 4.87 25.17
CA LEU A 500 -24.76 4.26 26.47
C LEU A 500 -25.55 2.96 26.31
N ARG A 501 -26.59 2.97 25.47
CA ARG A 501 -27.41 1.79 25.18
C ARG A 501 -26.58 0.68 24.55
N ASP A 502 -25.75 1.00 23.57
CA ASP A 502 -24.94 0.03 22.84
C ASP A 502 -23.87 -0.59 23.75
N THR A 503 -23.32 0.20 24.67
CA THR A 503 -22.39 -0.31 25.68
C THR A 503 -23.07 -1.30 26.61
N TYR A 504 -24.31 -1.05 27.06
CA TYR A 504 -25.07 -2.04 27.84
C TYR A 504 -25.36 -3.32 27.05
N ASP A 505 -25.64 -3.21 25.75
CA ASP A 505 -25.88 -4.37 24.89
C ASP A 505 -24.64 -5.25 24.74
N VAL A 506 -23.47 -4.63 24.50
CA VAL A 506 -22.18 -5.33 24.40
C VAL A 506 -21.79 -6.02 25.71
N LEU A 507 -22.11 -5.43 26.86
CA LEU A 507 -21.86 -6.03 28.17
C LEU A 507 -22.90 -7.07 28.58
N GLY A 508 -23.97 -7.27 27.80
CA GLY A 508 -25.04 -8.20 28.11
C GLY A 508 -25.88 -7.77 29.31
N TRP A 509 -26.16 -6.47 29.45
CA TRP A 509 -26.98 -5.87 30.51
C TRP A 509 -28.37 -5.49 29.97
N PRO A 510 -29.27 -6.46 29.77
CA PRO A 510 -30.52 -6.24 29.05
C PRO A 510 -31.46 -5.27 29.76
N THR A 511 -31.51 -5.28 31.09
CA THR A 511 -32.40 -4.40 31.86
C THR A 511 -32.05 -2.94 31.67
N GLU A 512 -30.76 -2.59 31.80
CA GLU A 512 -30.23 -1.25 31.63
C GLU A 512 -30.33 -0.79 30.18
N ARG A 513 -30.00 -1.68 29.22
CA ARG A 513 -30.17 -1.45 27.79
C ARG A 513 -31.61 -1.11 27.45
N ASP A 514 -32.56 -1.91 27.91
CA ASP A 514 -33.99 -1.76 27.60
C ASP A 514 -34.55 -0.50 28.27
N ALA A 515 -34.12 -0.19 29.50
CA ALA A 515 -34.45 1.06 30.17
C ALA A 515 -33.89 2.29 29.42
N ALA A 516 -32.66 2.21 28.91
CA ALA A 516 -32.07 3.25 28.07
C ALA A 516 -32.87 3.43 26.77
N THR A 517 -33.23 2.35 26.08
CA THR A 517 -34.08 2.40 24.88
C THR A 517 -35.44 3.07 25.14
N LEU A 518 -36.13 2.74 26.23
CA LEU A 518 -37.38 3.41 26.61
C LEU A 518 -37.17 4.88 27.03
N GLY A 519 -36.03 5.19 27.64
CA GLY A 519 -35.60 6.55 27.95
C GLY A 519 -35.39 7.40 26.69
N MET A 520 -34.78 6.80 25.67
CA MET A 520 -34.58 7.40 24.36
C MET A 520 -35.88 7.58 23.61
N LEU A 521 -36.77 6.58 23.58
CA LEU A 521 -38.05 6.67 22.88
C LEU A 521 -38.92 7.85 23.38
N ARG A 522 -38.82 8.17 24.68
CA ARG A 522 -39.50 9.34 25.27
C ARG A 522 -38.89 10.68 24.85
N ARG A 523 -37.57 10.74 24.65
CA ARG A 523 -36.82 11.97 24.37
C ARG A 523 -36.67 12.26 22.89
N PHE A 524 -36.46 11.21 22.11
CA PHE A 524 -36.21 11.21 20.68
C PHE A 524 -37.28 10.35 19.97
N PRO A 525 -38.58 10.69 20.10
CA PRO A 525 -39.68 9.87 19.58
C PRO A 525 -39.69 9.73 18.06
N THR A 526 -38.85 10.51 17.38
CA THR A 526 -38.69 10.56 15.93
C THR A 526 -37.36 10.00 15.44
N ASP A 527 -36.40 9.70 16.32
CA ASP A 527 -35.09 9.18 15.93
C ASP A 527 -35.22 7.74 15.42
N GLU A 528 -34.76 7.47 14.20
CA GLU A 528 -34.97 6.19 13.53
C GLU A 528 -34.28 5.03 14.23
N SER A 529 -33.04 5.23 14.70
CA SER A 529 -32.30 4.22 15.45
C SER A 529 -33.02 3.89 16.77
N THR A 530 -33.54 4.90 17.46
CA THR A 530 -34.36 4.73 18.67
C THR A 530 -35.63 3.93 18.39
N LEU A 531 -36.35 4.24 17.31
CA LEU A 531 -37.55 3.50 16.91
C LEU A 531 -37.24 2.04 16.54
N HIS A 532 -36.14 1.79 15.83
CA HIS A 532 -35.69 0.42 15.51
C HIS A 532 -35.34 -0.38 16.77
N ASN A 533 -34.58 0.22 17.70
CA ASN A 533 -34.22 -0.40 18.96
C ASN A 533 -35.45 -0.67 19.84
N ALA A 534 -36.41 0.25 19.89
CA ALA A 534 -37.67 0.08 20.61
C ALA A 534 -38.55 -1.02 20.00
N MET A 535 -38.63 -1.08 18.66
CA MET A 535 -39.34 -2.15 17.96
C MET A 535 -38.76 -3.52 18.33
N ALA A 536 -37.44 -3.70 18.21
CA ALA A 536 -36.78 -4.95 18.56
C ALA A 536 -36.95 -5.34 20.04
N LEU A 537 -37.00 -4.34 20.94
CA LEU A 537 -37.32 -4.54 22.36
C LEU A 537 -38.75 -5.08 22.54
N PHE A 538 -39.75 -4.44 21.92
CA PHE A 538 -41.14 -4.85 22.05
C PHE A 538 -41.41 -6.22 21.41
N GLU A 539 -40.74 -6.57 20.30
CA GLU A 539 -40.82 -7.92 19.75
C GLU A 539 -40.27 -8.98 20.71
N ARG A 540 -39.09 -8.73 21.30
CA ARG A 540 -38.44 -9.66 22.23
C ARG A 540 -39.24 -9.85 23.53
N THR A 541 -39.95 -8.81 23.97
CA THR A 541 -40.77 -8.84 25.19
C THR A 541 -42.22 -9.30 24.93
N GLY A 542 -42.60 -9.53 23.67
CA GLY A 542 -43.92 -10.02 23.28
C GLY A 542 -45.01 -8.93 23.17
N ASP A 543 -44.66 -7.64 23.33
CA ASP A 543 -45.58 -6.51 23.12
C ASP A 543 -45.69 -6.18 21.62
N LEU A 544 -46.35 -7.07 20.88
CA LEU A 544 -46.49 -6.95 19.43
C LEU A 544 -47.23 -5.67 19.02
N ALA A 545 -48.17 -5.19 19.83
CA ALA A 545 -48.93 -3.97 19.55
C ALA A 545 -48.02 -2.73 19.51
N ARG A 546 -47.14 -2.56 20.51
CA ARG A 546 -46.16 -1.47 20.50
C ARG A 546 -45.08 -1.66 19.45
N SER A 547 -44.66 -2.90 19.19
CA SER A 547 -43.75 -3.19 18.07
C SER A 547 -44.35 -2.72 16.74
N ASP A 548 -45.63 -3.03 16.48
CA ASP A 548 -46.32 -2.66 15.25
C ASP A 548 -46.55 -1.14 15.16
N GLU A 549 -46.74 -0.47 16.30
CA GLU A 549 -46.76 0.99 16.38
C GLU A 549 -45.40 1.59 15.98
N MET A 550 -44.28 1.06 16.47
CA MET A 550 -42.94 1.53 16.09
C MET A 550 -42.66 1.27 14.60
N ALA A 551 -43.02 0.09 14.10
CA ALA A 551 -42.94 -0.24 12.68
C ALA A 551 -43.77 0.72 11.82
N LYS A 552 -44.97 1.10 12.28
CA LYS A 552 -45.80 2.11 11.62
C LYS A 552 -45.13 3.48 11.58
N ARG A 553 -44.59 3.97 12.69
CA ARG A 553 -43.90 5.27 12.76
C ARG A 553 -42.66 5.30 11.87
N LEU A 554 -41.88 4.22 11.86
CA LEU A 554 -40.74 4.08 10.96
C LEU A 554 -41.17 4.09 9.48
N ARG A 555 -42.27 3.42 9.11
CA ARG A 555 -42.82 3.47 7.73
C ARG A 555 -43.35 4.85 7.34
N GLU A 556 -43.94 5.58 8.28
CA GLU A 556 -44.41 6.95 8.02
C GLU A 556 -43.24 7.90 7.72
N ARG A 557 -42.07 7.67 8.34
CA ARG A 557 -40.84 8.42 8.08
C ARG A 557 -40.08 7.93 6.85
N ASN A 558 -39.94 6.63 6.70
CA ASN A 558 -39.26 5.99 5.59
C ASN A 558 -40.17 4.91 4.97
N PRO A 559 -41.02 5.28 3.99
CA PRO A 559 -41.91 4.34 3.31
C PRO A 559 -41.20 3.23 2.54
N GLU A 560 -39.91 3.38 2.22
CA GLU A 560 -39.07 2.32 1.64
C GLU A 560 -38.45 1.40 2.68
N ALA A 561 -38.52 1.73 3.98
CA ALA A 561 -37.95 0.90 5.01
C ALA A 561 -38.61 -0.49 4.96
N GLU A 562 -37.77 -1.48 4.67
CA GLU A 562 -38.18 -2.87 4.41
C GLU A 562 -38.47 -3.62 5.72
N ILE A 563 -39.17 -2.96 6.64
CA ILE A 563 -39.36 -3.40 8.02
C ILE A 563 -40.18 -4.68 8.05
N GLU A 564 -41.34 -4.70 7.38
CA GLU A 564 -42.19 -5.89 7.32
C GLU A 564 -41.56 -7.01 6.51
N LEU A 565 -40.81 -6.66 5.46
CA LEU A 565 -40.04 -7.65 4.71
C LEU A 565 -38.97 -8.29 5.59
N SER A 566 -38.23 -7.49 6.35
CA SER A 566 -37.19 -7.96 7.28
C SER A 566 -37.79 -8.84 8.38
N ARG A 567 -38.92 -8.43 8.97
CA ARG A 567 -39.67 -9.22 9.97
C ARG A 567 -40.18 -10.54 9.39
N ALA A 568 -40.75 -10.52 8.19
CA ALA A 568 -41.23 -11.72 7.50
C ALA A 568 -40.09 -12.69 7.17
N LEU A 569 -38.97 -12.19 6.65
CA LEU A 569 -37.78 -13.00 6.37
C LEU A 569 -37.17 -13.60 7.64
N ALA A 570 -37.09 -12.84 8.74
CA ALA A 570 -36.59 -13.33 10.02
C ALA A 570 -37.47 -14.46 10.59
N ARG A 571 -38.79 -14.39 10.38
CA ARG A 571 -39.77 -15.42 10.78
C ARG A 571 -39.90 -16.57 9.78
N LYS A 572 -39.15 -16.54 8.67
CA LYS A 572 -39.30 -17.44 7.50
C LYS A 572 -40.73 -17.46 6.93
N ASP A 573 -41.48 -16.39 7.13
CA ASP A 573 -42.79 -16.18 6.52
C ASP A 573 -42.61 -15.65 5.09
N TYR A 574 -42.24 -16.56 4.19
CA TYR A 574 -41.95 -16.22 2.81
C TYR A 574 -43.19 -15.67 2.07
N ALA A 575 -44.40 -16.05 2.48
CA ALA A 575 -45.64 -15.53 1.91
C ALA A 575 -45.78 -14.02 2.18
N SER A 576 -45.62 -13.59 3.44
CA SER A 576 -45.66 -12.17 3.78
C SER A 576 -44.48 -11.39 3.18
N ALA A 577 -43.28 -11.99 3.13
CA ALA A 577 -42.12 -11.37 2.47
C ALA A 577 -42.39 -11.12 0.98
N LEU A 578 -43.07 -12.04 0.29
CA LEU A 578 -43.44 -11.88 -1.12
C LEU A 578 -44.51 -10.80 -1.33
N VAL A 579 -45.48 -10.70 -0.43
CA VAL A 579 -46.47 -9.60 -0.48
C VAL A 579 -45.75 -8.25 -0.40
N GLN A 580 -44.80 -8.11 0.52
CA GLN A 580 -44.03 -6.86 0.67
C GLN A 580 -43.15 -6.57 -0.55
N LEU A 581 -42.41 -7.57 -1.05
CA LEU A 581 -41.56 -7.39 -2.22
C LEU A 581 -42.37 -7.07 -3.49
N ARG A 582 -43.54 -7.68 -3.70
CA ARG A 582 -44.44 -7.35 -4.81
C ARG A 582 -45.06 -5.97 -4.67
N ALA A 583 -45.36 -5.52 -3.45
CA ALA A 583 -45.79 -4.16 -3.21
C ALA A 583 -44.68 -3.15 -3.58
N LEU A 584 -43.43 -3.45 -3.22
CA LEU A 584 -42.26 -2.67 -3.64
C LEU A 584 -42.05 -2.70 -5.15
N GLU A 585 -42.17 -3.86 -5.80
CA GLU A 585 -42.08 -4.00 -7.27
C GLU A 585 -43.18 -3.18 -7.98
N LYS A 586 -44.40 -3.17 -7.46
CA LYS A 586 -45.48 -2.35 -8.02
C LYS A 586 -45.21 -0.84 -7.86
N LEU A 587 -44.54 -0.45 -6.78
CA LEU A 587 -44.13 0.94 -6.54
C LEU A 587 -42.93 1.34 -7.43
N TRP A 588 -42.05 0.39 -7.73
CA TRP A 588 -40.78 0.59 -8.43
C TRP A 588 -40.59 -0.47 -9.55
N PRO A 589 -41.46 -0.49 -10.57
CA PRO A 589 -41.47 -1.56 -11.59
C PRO A 589 -40.20 -1.61 -12.42
N GLU A 590 -39.48 -0.49 -12.52
CA GLU A 590 -38.19 -0.38 -13.19
C GLU A 590 -37.02 -1.00 -12.39
N ARG A 591 -37.14 -1.21 -11.08
CA ARG A 591 -36.02 -1.74 -10.26
C ARG A 591 -35.90 -3.26 -10.39
N ASP A 592 -35.13 -3.74 -11.36
CA ASP A 592 -34.92 -5.18 -11.61
C ASP A 592 -34.34 -5.96 -10.42
N ARG A 593 -33.63 -5.28 -9.50
CA ARG A 593 -33.19 -5.85 -8.22
C ARG A 593 -34.35 -6.40 -7.37
N LEU A 594 -35.56 -5.85 -7.49
CA LEU A 594 -36.73 -6.31 -6.73
C LEU A 594 -37.25 -7.63 -7.30
N LYS A 595 -37.28 -7.80 -8.62
CA LYS A 595 -37.56 -9.10 -9.29
C LYS A 595 -36.58 -10.17 -8.82
N ALA A 596 -35.29 -9.79 -8.74
CA ALA A 596 -34.23 -10.65 -8.23
C ALA A 596 -34.46 -11.07 -6.76
N ARG A 597 -35.00 -10.21 -5.91
CA ARG A 597 -35.30 -10.54 -4.51
C ARG A 597 -36.59 -11.33 -4.34
N ILE A 598 -37.63 -11.01 -5.11
CA ILE A 598 -38.89 -11.80 -5.20
C ILE A 598 -38.55 -13.23 -5.55
N SER A 599 -37.72 -13.44 -6.56
CA SER A 599 -37.30 -14.77 -6.97
C SER A 599 -36.43 -15.47 -5.91
N ASP A 600 -35.55 -14.77 -5.18
CA ASP A 600 -34.80 -15.37 -4.05
C ASP A 600 -35.75 -15.88 -2.96
N VAL A 601 -36.76 -15.09 -2.58
CA VAL A 601 -37.76 -15.49 -1.59
C VAL A 601 -38.65 -16.63 -2.11
N LEU A 602 -39.04 -16.63 -3.38
CA LEU A 602 -39.78 -17.73 -4.00
C LEU A 602 -38.98 -19.04 -3.98
N SER A 603 -37.68 -18.96 -4.22
CA SER A 603 -36.77 -20.10 -4.17
C SER A 603 -36.68 -20.67 -2.75
N ARG A 604 -36.53 -19.80 -1.74
CA ARG A 604 -36.57 -20.21 -0.32
C ARG A 604 -37.93 -20.75 0.12
N SER A 605 -39.02 -20.34 -0.54
CA SER A 605 -40.37 -20.85 -0.32
C SER A 605 -40.65 -22.20 -1.00
N GLY A 606 -39.70 -22.74 -1.77
CA GLY A 606 -39.84 -24.01 -2.49
C GLY A 606 -40.48 -23.92 -3.88
N ASN A 607 -40.63 -22.72 -4.46
CA ASN A 607 -41.14 -22.56 -5.84
C ASN A 607 -40.00 -22.72 -6.86
N THR A 608 -39.78 -23.96 -7.29
CA THR A 608 -38.67 -24.36 -8.17
C THR A 608 -38.81 -23.85 -9.62
N GLU A 609 -40.02 -23.67 -10.15
CA GLU A 609 -40.25 -23.31 -11.56
C GLU A 609 -39.70 -21.92 -11.93
N GLN A 610 -39.96 -20.91 -11.11
CA GLN A 610 -39.42 -19.57 -11.33
C GLN A 610 -37.92 -19.45 -11.02
N LEU A 611 -37.39 -20.29 -10.13
CA LEU A 611 -35.95 -20.39 -9.89
C LEU A 611 -35.22 -20.87 -11.16
N TRP A 612 -35.75 -21.90 -11.86
CA TRP A 612 -35.18 -22.41 -13.11
C TRP A 612 -35.08 -21.36 -14.19
N ASN A 613 -36.21 -20.74 -14.53
CA ASN A 613 -36.29 -19.77 -15.63
C ASN A 613 -35.29 -18.62 -15.41
N ARG A 614 -35.10 -18.21 -14.15
CA ARG A 614 -34.14 -17.15 -13.80
C ARG A 614 -32.69 -17.62 -13.85
N LEU A 615 -32.38 -18.78 -13.30
CA LEU A 615 -31.00 -19.31 -13.34
C LEU A 615 -30.55 -19.55 -14.78
N GLU A 616 -31.47 -20.03 -15.64
CA GLU A 616 -31.23 -20.16 -17.08
C GLU A 616 -31.07 -18.80 -17.77
N ALA A 617 -31.91 -17.81 -17.44
CA ALA A 617 -31.77 -16.46 -17.96
C ALA A 617 -30.45 -15.80 -17.55
N ALA A 618 -30.05 -15.91 -16.27
CA ALA A 618 -28.80 -15.34 -15.76
C ALA A 618 -27.56 -15.90 -16.47
N VAL A 619 -27.53 -17.22 -16.72
CA VAL A 619 -26.44 -17.85 -17.50
C VAL A 619 -26.48 -17.45 -18.98
N ARG A 620 -27.67 -17.24 -19.55
CA ARG A 620 -27.84 -16.79 -20.94
C ARG A 620 -27.39 -15.34 -21.14
N GLU A 621 -27.69 -14.47 -20.17
CA GLU A 621 -27.35 -13.05 -20.19
C GLU A 621 -25.85 -12.82 -19.92
N GLN A 622 -25.27 -13.57 -18.96
CA GLN A 622 -23.84 -13.53 -18.66
C GLN A 622 -23.24 -14.93 -18.67
N PRO A 623 -22.87 -15.42 -19.86
CA PRO A 623 -22.23 -16.73 -20.00
C PRO A 623 -20.90 -16.85 -19.24
N THR A 624 -20.27 -15.77 -18.80
CA THR A 624 -19.00 -15.82 -18.03
C THR A 624 -19.18 -15.82 -16.51
N ASP A 625 -20.40 -15.67 -15.98
CA ASP A 625 -20.63 -15.63 -14.52
C ASP A 625 -20.57 -17.05 -13.91
N SER A 626 -19.45 -17.35 -13.28
CA SER A 626 -19.18 -18.63 -12.61
C SER A 626 -20.16 -18.93 -11.47
N ARG A 627 -20.66 -17.91 -10.77
CA ARG A 627 -21.60 -18.07 -9.66
C ARG A 627 -23.01 -18.36 -10.16
N ALA A 628 -23.45 -17.66 -11.21
CA ALA A 628 -24.74 -17.94 -11.85
C ALA A 628 -24.78 -19.37 -12.40
N ARG A 629 -23.70 -19.79 -13.08
CA ARG A 629 -23.56 -21.16 -13.60
C ARG A 629 -23.56 -22.22 -12.51
N LEU A 630 -22.78 -22.04 -11.45
CA LEU A 630 -22.79 -22.98 -10.31
C LEU A 630 -24.18 -23.10 -9.71
N ARG A 631 -24.90 -21.99 -9.52
CA ARG A 631 -26.26 -22.02 -8.98
C ARG A 631 -27.25 -22.74 -9.90
N LEU A 632 -27.17 -22.52 -11.21
CA LEU A 632 -27.98 -23.26 -12.19
C LEU A 632 -27.68 -24.76 -12.12
N ALA A 633 -26.40 -25.11 -12.12
CA ALA A 633 -25.93 -26.48 -12.11
C ALA A 633 -26.27 -27.22 -10.80
N ASP A 634 -26.12 -26.55 -9.65
CA ASP A 634 -26.49 -27.05 -8.32
C ASP A 634 -27.99 -27.29 -8.23
N ALA A 635 -28.81 -26.34 -8.71
CA ALA A 635 -30.24 -26.53 -8.81
C ALA A 635 -30.55 -27.75 -9.68
N GLN A 636 -30.00 -27.82 -10.91
CA GLN A 636 -30.20 -28.91 -11.89
C GLN A 636 -29.84 -30.27 -11.30
N TYR A 637 -28.72 -30.31 -10.58
CA TYR A 637 -28.27 -31.48 -9.84
C TYR A 637 -29.25 -31.89 -8.74
N ALA A 638 -29.68 -30.94 -7.89
CA ALA A 638 -30.65 -31.18 -6.81
C ALA A 638 -32.02 -31.67 -7.30
N ALA A 639 -32.38 -31.36 -8.55
CA ALA A 639 -33.62 -31.83 -9.19
C ALA A 639 -33.47 -33.14 -9.96
N GLY A 640 -32.37 -33.86 -9.76
CA GLY A 640 -32.15 -35.19 -10.32
C GLY A 640 -31.52 -35.22 -11.72
N ARG A 641 -30.83 -34.16 -12.14
CA ARG A 641 -29.97 -34.17 -13.35
C ARG A 641 -28.50 -34.38 -12.94
N PRO A 642 -28.01 -35.63 -12.88
CA PRO A 642 -26.70 -35.93 -12.30
C PRO A 642 -25.52 -35.37 -13.10
N ASP A 643 -25.71 -35.05 -14.37
CA ASP A 643 -24.69 -34.53 -15.30
C ASP A 643 -24.62 -32.99 -15.35
N ALA A 644 -25.50 -32.29 -14.62
CA ALA A 644 -25.65 -30.85 -14.71
C ALA A 644 -24.38 -30.05 -14.38
N LEU A 645 -23.64 -30.47 -13.35
CA LEU A 645 -22.39 -29.82 -12.95
C LEU A 645 -21.30 -29.98 -14.01
N ALA A 646 -21.19 -31.16 -14.62
CA ALA A 646 -20.24 -31.42 -15.70
C ALA A 646 -20.58 -30.60 -16.96
N GLN A 647 -21.85 -30.55 -17.35
CA GLN A 647 -22.31 -29.72 -18.48
C GLN A 647 -22.06 -28.22 -18.20
N ALA A 648 -22.32 -27.77 -16.98
CA ALA A 648 -22.09 -26.38 -16.59
C ALA A 648 -20.60 -26.02 -16.58
N LEU A 649 -19.72 -26.94 -16.16
CA LEU A 649 -18.28 -26.78 -16.24
C LEU A 649 -17.80 -26.67 -17.68
N ALA A 650 -18.24 -27.56 -18.58
CA ALA A 650 -17.88 -27.50 -20.00
C ALA A 650 -18.32 -26.16 -20.61
N ALA A 651 -19.58 -25.78 -20.40
CA ALA A 651 -20.11 -24.52 -20.91
C ALA A 651 -19.46 -23.28 -20.24
N ALA A 652 -18.98 -23.39 -18.99
CA ALA A 652 -18.21 -22.35 -18.33
C ALA A 652 -16.87 -22.11 -19.03
N ILE A 653 -16.15 -23.19 -19.35
CA ILE A 653 -14.87 -23.13 -20.06
C ILE A 653 -15.04 -22.56 -21.46
N GLU A 654 -16.04 -23.03 -22.22
CA GLU A 654 -16.35 -22.53 -23.56
C GLU A 654 -16.69 -21.03 -23.57
N ALA A 655 -17.38 -20.58 -22.54
CA ALA A 655 -17.71 -19.17 -22.37
C ALA A 655 -16.57 -18.31 -21.79
N GLY A 656 -15.47 -18.91 -21.33
CA GLY A 656 -14.35 -18.21 -20.68
C GLY A 656 -14.61 -17.79 -19.22
N ALA A 657 -15.56 -18.42 -18.53
CA ALA A 657 -15.84 -18.23 -17.11
C ALA A 657 -14.76 -18.90 -16.22
N VAL A 658 -14.57 -18.42 -14.98
CA VAL A 658 -13.69 -19.08 -14.00
C VAL A 658 -14.34 -20.42 -13.54
N PRO A 659 -13.71 -21.58 -13.73
CA PRO A 659 -14.36 -22.88 -13.52
C PRO A 659 -14.25 -23.44 -12.09
N ASP A 660 -13.42 -22.84 -11.24
CA ASP A 660 -12.96 -23.41 -9.97
C ASP A 660 -14.09 -23.79 -8.98
N ALA A 661 -15.16 -22.98 -8.91
CA ALA A 661 -16.30 -23.29 -8.04
C ALA A 661 -17.11 -24.50 -8.52
N LEU A 662 -17.24 -24.68 -9.84
CA LEU A 662 -17.89 -25.84 -10.45
C LEU A 662 -17.05 -27.11 -10.27
N ARG A 663 -15.72 -27.02 -10.46
CA ARG A 663 -14.79 -28.14 -10.22
C ARG A 663 -14.90 -28.66 -8.79
N ARG A 664 -14.87 -27.77 -7.78
CA ARG A 664 -15.05 -28.17 -6.38
C ARG A 664 -16.39 -28.85 -6.11
N ALA A 665 -17.47 -28.38 -6.74
CA ALA A 665 -18.78 -28.96 -6.57
C ALA A 665 -18.85 -30.39 -7.15
N ILE A 666 -18.26 -30.60 -8.34
CA ILE A 666 -18.12 -31.93 -8.95
C ILE A 666 -17.29 -32.84 -8.04
N ASP A 667 -16.11 -32.39 -7.60
CA ASP A 667 -15.24 -33.20 -6.73
C ASP A 667 -15.93 -33.64 -5.43
N LEU A 668 -16.74 -32.75 -4.84
CA LEU A 668 -17.51 -33.03 -3.63
C LEU A 668 -18.60 -34.09 -3.88
N ILE A 669 -19.26 -34.02 -5.03
CA ILE A 669 -20.39 -34.89 -5.38
C ILE A 669 -19.93 -36.26 -5.85
N GLU A 670 -18.96 -36.31 -6.75
CA GLU A 670 -18.40 -37.56 -7.27
C GLU A 670 -17.55 -38.25 -6.21
N ALA A 671 -17.20 -37.54 -5.12
CA ALA A 671 -16.22 -37.95 -4.13
C ALA A 671 -14.86 -38.32 -4.76
N THR A 672 -14.60 -37.82 -5.97
CA THR A 672 -13.39 -38.04 -6.74
C THR A 672 -12.91 -36.74 -7.35
N SER A 673 -11.63 -36.42 -7.20
CA SER A 673 -11.02 -35.27 -7.86
C SER A 673 -10.61 -35.59 -9.30
N GLU A 674 -10.41 -34.58 -10.14
CA GLU A 674 -9.78 -34.72 -11.47
C GLU A 674 -8.40 -35.42 -11.43
N LEU A 675 -7.71 -35.39 -10.28
CA LEU A 675 -6.44 -36.07 -10.05
C LEU A 675 -6.59 -37.48 -9.45
N ALA A 676 -7.80 -38.03 -9.35
CA ALA A 676 -8.06 -39.32 -8.70
C ALA A 676 -7.32 -40.48 -9.37
N ALA A 677 -7.27 -40.50 -10.71
CA ALA A 677 -6.53 -41.50 -11.49
C ALA A 677 -5.01 -41.47 -11.26
N TYR A 678 -4.50 -40.36 -10.73
CA TYR A 678 -3.09 -40.14 -10.43
C TYR A 678 -2.74 -40.42 -8.96
N ARG A 679 -3.71 -40.78 -8.12
CA ARG A 679 -3.45 -41.13 -6.71
C ARG A 679 -2.72 -42.47 -6.61
N LEU A 680 -1.75 -42.52 -5.69
CA LEU A 680 -1.00 -43.73 -5.43
C LEU A 680 -1.42 -44.38 -4.10
N ASP A 681 -1.36 -45.70 -4.04
CA ASP A 681 -1.61 -46.45 -2.80
C ASP A 681 -0.31 -46.50 -1.98
N GLY A 682 -0.25 -45.68 -0.93
CA GLY A 682 0.92 -45.58 -0.07
C GLY A 682 1.28 -46.88 0.64
N LYS A 683 0.32 -47.74 1.01
CA LYS A 683 0.62 -49.03 1.64
C LYS A 683 1.30 -49.99 0.66
N LYS A 684 0.87 -50.00 -0.60
CA LYS A 684 1.54 -50.80 -1.65
C LYS A 684 2.96 -50.30 -1.93
N ILE A 685 3.17 -48.99 -1.92
CA ILE A 685 4.51 -48.39 -2.09
C ILE A 685 5.43 -48.78 -0.93
N ILE A 686 4.97 -48.64 0.31
CA ILE A 686 5.73 -49.05 1.50
C ILE A 686 6.08 -50.54 1.43
N ALA A 687 5.11 -51.40 1.11
CA ALA A 687 5.34 -52.84 0.97
C ALA A 687 6.37 -53.17 -0.13
N ALA A 688 6.32 -52.47 -1.27
CA ALA A 688 7.29 -52.64 -2.35
C ALA A 688 8.70 -52.20 -1.93
N TYR A 689 8.80 -51.09 -1.20
CA TYR A 689 10.07 -50.58 -0.67
C TYR A 689 10.67 -51.54 0.37
N GLU A 690 9.88 -52.05 1.32
CA GLU A 690 10.35 -53.03 2.31
C GLU A 690 10.77 -54.36 1.64
N LYS A 691 10.01 -54.82 0.63
CA LYS A 691 10.37 -56.01 -0.15
C LYS A 691 11.69 -55.84 -0.90
N ALA A 692 12.03 -54.63 -1.33
CA ALA A 692 13.30 -54.35 -1.99
C ALA A 692 14.51 -54.46 -1.04
N GLY A 693 14.29 -54.42 0.28
CA GLY A 693 15.33 -54.66 1.30
C GLY A 693 16.51 -53.69 1.27
N ARG A 694 16.35 -52.53 0.62
CA ARG A 694 17.46 -51.59 0.33
C ARG A 694 17.56 -50.53 1.41
N HIS A 695 18.69 -50.50 2.12
CA HIS A 695 18.97 -49.47 3.10
C HIS A 695 19.31 -48.14 2.42
N MET A 696 18.63 -47.06 2.81
CA MET A 696 18.88 -45.69 2.33
C MET A 696 19.69 -44.93 3.38
N SER A 697 20.67 -44.14 2.96
CA SER A 697 21.46 -43.31 3.86
C SER A 697 20.69 -42.07 4.31
N GLY A 698 20.93 -41.60 5.55
CA GLY A 698 20.31 -40.40 6.12
C GLY A 698 19.61 -40.67 7.46
N THR A 699 19.07 -39.60 8.07
CA THR A 699 18.26 -39.70 9.30
C THR A 699 16.81 -40.13 9.04
N ALA A 700 16.37 -39.97 7.78
CA ALA A 700 15.11 -40.42 7.23
C ALA A 700 15.29 -40.71 5.72
N ALA A 701 14.37 -41.47 5.14
CA ALA A 701 14.33 -41.74 3.70
C ALA A 701 12.98 -41.33 3.11
N ARG A 702 12.98 -40.57 2.01
CA ARG A 702 11.74 -40.35 1.23
C ARG A 702 11.45 -41.60 0.43
N VAL A 703 10.50 -42.38 0.88
CA VAL A 703 10.04 -43.58 0.19
C VAL A 703 9.19 -43.21 -1.02
N LEU A 704 8.41 -42.12 -0.91
CA LEU A 704 7.72 -41.51 -2.01
C LEU A 704 7.83 -39.98 -1.91
N ASP A 705 8.20 -39.37 -3.01
CA ASP A 705 8.08 -37.93 -3.26
C ASP A 705 7.35 -37.78 -4.60
N TYR A 706 6.04 -37.56 -4.56
CA TYR A 706 5.19 -37.62 -5.75
C TYR A 706 4.34 -36.37 -5.90
N ALA A 707 4.28 -35.85 -7.12
CA ALA A 707 3.22 -34.93 -7.48
C ALA A 707 2.69 -35.11 -8.90
N ALA A 708 1.40 -34.83 -9.07
CA ALA A 708 0.74 -34.70 -10.35
C ALA A 708 0.10 -33.31 -10.46
N VAL A 709 0.63 -32.48 -11.37
CA VAL A 709 0.10 -31.15 -11.65
C VAL A 709 -0.70 -31.16 -12.95
N TRP A 710 -1.97 -30.77 -12.85
CA TRP A 710 -2.81 -30.46 -13.99
C TRP A 710 -2.84 -28.95 -14.19
N VAL A 711 -2.31 -28.52 -15.34
CA VAL A 711 -2.36 -27.12 -15.77
C VAL A 711 -3.47 -26.95 -16.80
N HIS A 712 -4.32 -25.94 -16.64
CA HIS A 712 -5.42 -25.66 -17.55
C HIS A 712 -5.07 -24.55 -18.54
N ALA A 713 -5.78 -24.46 -19.66
CA ALA A 713 -5.48 -23.50 -20.74
C ALA A 713 -5.65 -22.03 -20.33
N ASP A 714 -6.38 -21.75 -19.25
CA ASP A 714 -6.61 -20.44 -18.64
C ASP A 714 -5.50 -20.03 -17.64
N GLY A 715 -4.48 -20.87 -17.47
CA GLY A 715 -3.36 -20.65 -16.55
C GLY A 715 -3.64 -21.07 -15.10
N SER A 716 -4.84 -21.58 -14.78
CA SER A 716 -5.10 -22.21 -13.47
C SER A 716 -4.44 -23.57 -13.36
N SER A 717 -4.20 -24.06 -12.13
CA SER A 717 -3.64 -25.39 -11.92
C SER A 717 -4.15 -26.09 -10.65
N SER A 718 -4.16 -27.42 -10.68
CA SER A 718 -4.42 -28.32 -9.56
C SER A 718 -3.22 -29.25 -9.39
N MET A 719 -2.67 -29.36 -8.19
CA MET A 719 -1.50 -30.18 -7.89
C MET A 719 -1.82 -31.15 -6.75
N LEU A 720 -1.77 -32.45 -7.05
CA LEU A 720 -1.80 -33.53 -6.07
C LEU A 720 -0.37 -33.76 -5.60
N GLU A 721 -0.13 -33.66 -4.30
CA GLU A 721 1.13 -33.99 -3.65
C GLU A 721 0.93 -35.21 -2.75
N HIS A 722 1.85 -36.17 -2.81
CA HIS A 722 1.84 -37.38 -1.97
C HIS A 722 3.27 -37.70 -1.53
N GLU A 723 3.54 -37.54 -0.24
CA GLU A 723 4.84 -37.84 0.35
C GLU A 723 4.73 -38.99 1.35
N ILE A 724 5.76 -39.85 1.36
CA ILE A 724 5.94 -40.92 2.35
C ILE A 724 7.38 -40.90 2.83
N ILE A 725 7.58 -40.64 4.12
CA ILE A 725 8.91 -40.52 4.74
C ILE A 725 9.07 -41.62 5.78
N ARG A 726 10.11 -42.45 5.64
CA ARG A 726 10.51 -43.45 6.66
C ARG A 726 11.48 -42.83 7.65
N ILE A 727 11.19 -42.95 8.94
CA ILE A 727 12.09 -42.52 10.02
C ILE A 727 13.19 -43.58 10.23
N GLN A 728 14.46 -43.16 10.19
CA GLN A 728 15.60 -44.09 10.28
C GLN A 728 16.49 -43.88 11.51
N SER A 729 16.23 -42.84 12.31
CA SER A 729 17.04 -42.49 13.48
C SER A 729 16.24 -41.65 14.50
N PRO A 730 16.68 -41.59 15.77
CA PRO A 730 16.11 -40.68 16.77
C PRO A 730 16.10 -39.21 16.32
N GLU A 731 17.14 -38.75 15.63
CA GLU A 731 17.22 -37.39 15.10
C GLU A 731 16.14 -37.13 14.02
N GLY A 732 15.74 -38.17 13.30
CA GLY A 732 14.59 -38.11 12.38
C GLY A 732 13.27 -37.87 13.10
N ILE A 733 13.09 -38.43 14.30
CA ILE A 733 11.89 -38.22 15.12
C ILE A 733 11.75 -36.75 15.47
N ASP A 734 12.80 -36.14 16.02
CA ASP A 734 12.80 -34.73 16.42
C ASP A 734 12.46 -33.78 15.26
N ARG A 735 12.86 -34.14 14.04
CA ARG A 735 12.61 -33.33 12.83
C ARG A 735 11.19 -33.48 12.30
N PHE A 736 10.60 -34.68 12.35
CA PHE A 736 9.35 -35.01 11.67
C PHE A 736 8.14 -35.18 12.61
N ALA A 737 8.33 -35.13 13.94
CA ALA A 737 7.23 -35.19 14.91
C ALA A 737 6.30 -33.96 14.87
N GLU A 738 6.76 -32.83 14.32
CA GLU A 738 5.97 -31.61 14.15
C GLU A 738 5.97 -31.22 12.66
N HIS A 739 4.78 -31.17 12.05
CA HIS A 739 4.63 -30.86 10.64
C HIS A 739 3.93 -29.50 10.44
N PRO A 740 4.35 -28.64 9.50
CA PRO A 740 3.58 -27.45 9.13
C PRO A 740 2.14 -27.81 8.70
N ARG A 741 1.16 -26.93 8.93
CA ARG A 741 -0.19 -27.17 8.39
C ARG A 741 -0.15 -27.21 6.87
N LEU A 742 -0.74 -28.26 6.30
CA LEU A 742 -0.95 -28.42 4.86
C LEU A 742 -1.86 -27.29 4.35
N ARG A 743 -1.64 -26.86 3.10
CA ARG A 743 -2.29 -25.67 2.51
C ARG A 743 -3.49 -26.03 1.64
N GLY A 744 -3.49 -27.23 1.08
CA GLY A 744 -4.53 -27.72 0.18
C GLY A 744 -5.64 -28.51 0.86
N GLN A 745 -6.46 -29.16 0.05
CA GLN A 745 -7.41 -30.17 0.50
C GLN A 745 -6.65 -31.41 0.98
N ILE A 746 -6.66 -31.66 2.30
CA ILE A 746 -5.96 -32.78 2.91
C ILE A 746 -6.72 -34.08 2.62
N LEU A 747 -6.07 -35.02 1.92
CA LEU A 747 -6.59 -36.36 1.66
C LEU A 747 -6.05 -37.38 2.67
N LYS A 748 -4.78 -37.25 3.08
CA LYS A 748 -4.16 -38.04 4.14
C LYS A 748 -3.15 -37.20 4.91
N MET A 749 -3.09 -37.43 6.22
CA MET A 749 -2.00 -37.03 7.08
C MET A 749 -1.98 -38.00 8.25
N ARG A 750 -0.95 -38.84 8.38
CA ARG A 750 -0.90 -39.90 9.40
C ARG A 750 0.51 -40.44 9.64
N VAL A 751 0.69 -41.08 10.80
CA VAL A 751 1.82 -41.98 11.07
C VAL A 751 1.40 -43.41 10.78
N ILE A 752 2.20 -44.18 10.04
CA ILE A 752 2.00 -45.61 9.80
C ILE A 752 3.07 -46.37 10.59
N LYS A 753 2.61 -47.21 11.51
CA LYS A 753 3.44 -48.04 12.39
C LYS A 753 3.95 -49.29 11.67
N ALA A 754 5.03 -49.88 12.21
CA ALA A 754 5.59 -51.14 11.70
C ALA A 754 4.57 -52.31 11.69
N ASP A 755 3.61 -52.32 12.62
CA ASP A 755 2.52 -53.30 12.68
C ASP A 755 1.34 -53.00 11.73
N GLY A 756 1.43 -51.91 10.95
CA GLY A 756 0.42 -51.48 9.99
C GLY A 756 -0.69 -50.60 10.57
N ARG A 757 -0.68 -50.31 11.88
CA ARG A 757 -1.61 -49.33 12.49
C ARG A 757 -1.35 -47.93 11.91
N SER A 758 -2.40 -47.10 11.88
CA SER A 758 -2.31 -45.69 11.50
C SER A 758 -2.71 -44.81 12.67
N LEU A 759 -1.92 -43.78 12.97
CA LEU A 759 -2.20 -42.78 13.99
C LEU A 759 -2.51 -41.44 13.31
N GLU A 760 -3.59 -40.81 13.74
CA GLU A 760 -3.99 -39.48 13.25
C GLU A 760 -3.19 -38.36 13.95
N PRO A 761 -3.00 -37.22 13.26
CA PRO A 761 -2.33 -36.06 13.83
C PRO A 761 -3.16 -35.34 14.89
N GLU A 762 -2.49 -34.66 15.81
CA GLU A 762 -3.10 -33.79 16.81
C GLU A 762 -2.94 -32.30 16.46
N SER A 763 -4.04 -31.53 16.52
CA SER A 763 -4.04 -30.08 16.31
C SER A 763 -4.29 -29.33 17.61
N ILE A 764 -3.32 -28.53 18.04
CA ILE A 764 -3.39 -27.73 19.27
C ILE A 764 -3.66 -26.26 18.90
N SER A 765 -4.72 -25.63 19.45
CA SER A 765 -5.19 -24.29 19.05
C SER A 765 -4.13 -23.17 19.14
N GLN A 766 -3.12 -23.31 20.00
CA GLN A 766 -2.04 -22.33 20.19
C GLN A 766 -0.79 -22.61 19.32
N LYS A 767 -0.69 -23.80 18.72
CA LYS A 767 0.43 -24.17 17.85
C LYS A 767 0.10 -23.91 16.38
N ARG A 768 1.10 -23.40 15.64
CA ARG A 768 1.02 -23.19 14.18
C ARG A 768 1.35 -24.46 13.38
N THR A 769 1.81 -25.51 14.04
CA THR A 769 2.12 -26.84 13.49
C THR A 769 1.05 -27.87 13.88
N VAL A 770 1.16 -29.05 13.29
CA VAL A 770 0.38 -30.25 13.60
C VAL A 770 1.33 -31.28 14.19
N THR A 771 0.99 -31.84 15.35
CA THR A 771 1.82 -32.81 16.05
C THR A 771 1.50 -34.23 15.53
N LEU A 772 2.53 -35.02 15.23
CA LEU A 772 2.45 -36.42 14.85
C LEU A 772 2.87 -37.28 16.07
N PRO A 773 1.93 -37.73 16.91
CA PRO A 773 2.25 -38.31 18.20
C PRO A 773 2.91 -39.69 18.07
N HIS A 774 3.73 -40.04 19.06
CA HIS A 774 4.35 -41.36 19.22
C HIS A 774 5.20 -41.83 18.04
N LEU A 775 5.86 -40.95 17.29
CA LEU A 775 6.71 -41.33 16.16
C LEU A 775 7.95 -42.12 16.64
N GLU A 776 8.23 -43.28 16.05
CA GLU A 776 9.34 -44.19 16.40
C GLU A 776 10.25 -44.47 15.19
N VAL A 777 11.48 -44.96 15.44
CA VAL A 777 12.39 -45.39 14.36
C VAL A 777 11.78 -46.58 13.62
N GLY A 778 11.67 -46.47 12.30
CA GLY A 778 11.04 -47.45 11.43
C GLY A 778 9.62 -47.07 10.99
N ASP A 779 8.97 -46.10 11.64
CA ASP A 779 7.65 -45.61 11.24
C ASP A 779 7.69 -44.80 9.94
N TYR A 780 6.51 -44.62 9.35
CA TYR A 780 6.32 -43.78 8.17
C TYR A 780 5.40 -42.61 8.46
N VAL A 781 5.74 -41.42 7.95
CA VAL A 781 4.84 -40.28 7.86
C VAL A 781 4.30 -40.21 6.44
N GLU A 782 2.98 -40.26 6.28
CA GLU A 782 2.31 -40.11 4.97
C GLU A 782 1.47 -38.84 4.95
N THR A 783 1.69 -38.00 3.94
CA THR A 783 0.88 -36.82 3.63
C THR A 783 0.38 -36.89 2.20
N GLU A 784 -0.87 -36.50 1.97
CA GLU A 784 -1.48 -36.42 0.64
C GLU A 784 -2.42 -35.21 0.60
N GLN A 785 -2.22 -34.27 -0.33
CA GLN A 785 -3.05 -33.07 -0.46
C GLN A 785 -3.28 -32.66 -1.92
N ILE A 786 -4.34 -31.91 -2.19
CA ILE A 786 -4.56 -31.21 -3.47
C ILE A 786 -4.51 -29.70 -3.25
N VAL A 787 -3.52 -29.04 -3.87
CA VAL A 787 -3.37 -27.58 -3.90
C VAL A 787 -3.92 -27.05 -5.23
N ARG A 788 -4.69 -25.96 -5.19
CA ARG A 788 -5.25 -25.32 -6.40
C ARG A 788 -4.82 -23.87 -6.45
N GLU A 789 -4.36 -23.44 -7.62
CA GLU A 789 -3.91 -22.07 -7.89
C GLU A 789 -4.74 -21.46 -9.02
N ASN A 790 -5.21 -20.24 -8.80
CA ASN A 790 -5.95 -19.49 -9.81
C ASN A 790 -4.98 -18.96 -10.88
N GLY A 791 -5.40 -19.02 -12.14
CA GLY A 791 -4.64 -18.43 -13.24
C GLY A 791 -4.78 -16.92 -13.31
N THR A 792 -3.75 -16.24 -13.82
CA THR A 792 -3.82 -14.80 -14.18
C THR A 792 -4.26 -14.57 -15.63
N GLY A 793 -4.86 -15.59 -16.26
CA GLY A 793 -5.23 -15.60 -17.67
C GLY A 793 -4.38 -16.57 -18.51
N PRO A 794 -4.77 -16.80 -19.78
CA PRO A 794 -4.20 -17.85 -20.64
C PRO A 794 -2.78 -17.53 -21.14
N ASP A 795 -2.33 -16.28 -21.02
CA ASP A 795 -1.08 -15.79 -21.64
C ASP A 795 0.17 -16.31 -20.92
N HIS A 796 0.08 -16.51 -19.60
CA HIS A 796 1.24 -16.82 -18.76
C HIS A 796 0.89 -17.88 -17.72
N TYR A 797 1.81 -18.81 -17.50
CA TYR A 797 1.74 -19.77 -16.39
C TYR A 797 3.16 -20.02 -15.86
N LEU A 798 3.30 -20.03 -14.54
CA LEU A 798 4.50 -20.45 -13.82
C LEU A 798 4.10 -21.56 -12.84
N GLY A 799 4.61 -22.76 -13.09
CA GLY A 799 4.39 -23.91 -12.21
C GLY A 799 5.44 -24.03 -11.11
N PRO A 800 5.33 -25.07 -10.28
CA PRO A 800 6.26 -25.33 -9.19
C PRO A 800 7.67 -25.68 -9.73
N LEU A 801 8.68 -25.40 -8.92
CA LEU A 801 10.03 -25.94 -9.08
C LEU A 801 10.09 -27.30 -8.36
N TRP A 802 10.29 -28.38 -9.10
CA TRP A 802 10.30 -29.75 -8.56
C TRP A 802 11.71 -30.30 -8.46
N TYR A 803 12.10 -30.84 -7.30
CA TYR A 803 13.41 -31.44 -7.06
C TYR A 803 13.33 -32.96 -7.01
N PHE A 804 14.27 -33.66 -7.66
CA PHE A 804 14.40 -35.13 -7.59
C PHE A 804 15.47 -35.59 -6.59
N ARG A 805 16.03 -34.65 -5.81
CA ARG A 805 17.08 -34.89 -4.83
C ARG A 805 17.06 -33.79 -3.77
N GLU A 806 17.37 -34.13 -2.52
CA GLU A 806 17.57 -33.15 -1.43
C GLU A 806 18.83 -33.44 -0.60
N ALA A 807 19.21 -32.48 0.25
CA ALA A 807 20.35 -32.63 1.16
C ALA A 807 19.99 -33.53 2.35
N ASN A 808 20.91 -34.43 2.72
CA ASN A 808 20.84 -35.32 3.88
C ASN A 808 19.69 -36.33 3.92
N ILE A 809 18.85 -36.40 2.89
CA ILE A 809 17.77 -37.40 2.76
C ILE A 809 17.85 -38.00 1.36
N ALA A 810 17.86 -39.32 1.29
CA ALA A 810 17.87 -40.06 0.04
C ALA A 810 16.44 -40.43 -0.38
N TYR A 811 16.19 -40.45 -1.70
CA TYR A 811 14.87 -40.71 -2.27
C TYR A 811 14.82 -42.11 -2.86
N ALA A 812 13.90 -42.95 -2.39
CA ALA A 812 13.67 -44.26 -3.00
C ALA A 812 12.96 -44.10 -4.35
N ARG A 813 12.02 -43.15 -4.43
CA ARG A 813 11.29 -42.78 -5.65
C ARG A 813 10.85 -41.31 -5.56
N SER A 814 11.26 -40.50 -6.53
CA SER A 814 10.66 -39.19 -6.79
C SER A 814 10.07 -39.16 -8.20
N GLU A 815 8.86 -38.62 -8.30
CA GLU A 815 8.10 -38.65 -9.54
C GLU A 815 7.20 -37.44 -9.69
N PHE A 816 7.32 -36.80 -10.85
CA PHE A 816 6.58 -35.59 -11.21
C PHE A 816 5.83 -35.80 -12.51
N VAL A 817 4.51 -35.70 -12.43
CA VAL A 817 3.59 -35.86 -13.56
C VAL A 817 3.03 -34.50 -13.93
N ILE A 818 3.22 -34.11 -15.19
CA ILE A 818 2.69 -32.85 -15.72
C ILE A 818 1.60 -33.18 -16.72
N ILE A 819 0.41 -32.65 -16.49
CA ILE A 819 -0.76 -32.79 -17.36
C ILE A 819 -1.04 -31.39 -17.91
N SER A 820 -0.80 -31.18 -19.21
CA SER A 820 -0.90 -29.87 -19.86
C SER A 820 -1.70 -29.93 -21.16
N PRO A 821 -2.40 -28.86 -21.56
CA PRO A 821 -3.19 -28.83 -22.78
C PRO A 821 -2.28 -28.81 -24.02
N THR A 822 -2.64 -29.57 -25.05
CA THR A 822 -1.88 -29.64 -26.32
C THR A 822 -1.84 -28.31 -27.07
N ILE A 823 -2.81 -27.42 -26.82
CA ILE A 823 -2.90 -26.09 -27.43
C ILE A 823 -1.92 -25.07 -26.85
N LYS A 824 -1.23 -25.37 -25.74
CA LYS A 824 -0.22 -24.50 -25.13
C LYS A 824 1.17 -25.13 -25.28
N ALA A 825 2.12 -24.33 -25.76
CA ALA A 825 3.52 -24.74 -25.81
C ALA A 825 4.14 -24.65 -24.40
N LEU A 826 4.12 -25.76 -23.66
CA LEU A 826 4.72 -25.84 -22.33
C LEU A 826 6.25 -25.84 -22.42
N VAL A 827 6.88 -24.81 -21.84
CA VAL A 827 8.32 -24.76 -21.58
C VAL A 827 8.61 -25.62 -20.35
N VAL A 828 9.59 -26.52 -20.47
CA VAL A 828 10.12 -27.32 -19.37
C VAL A 828 11.62 -27.08 -19.30
N GLU A 829 12.08 -26.39 -18.27
CA GLU A 829 13.51 -26.19 -18.00
C GLU A 829 13.96 -27.29 -17.05
N VAL A 830 14.98 -28.04 -17.46
CA VAL A 830 15.51 -29.19 -16.73
C VAL A 830 16.94 -28.90 -16.33
N HIS A 831 17.23 -29.11 -15.06
CA HIS A 831 18.56 -28.94 -14.48
C HIS A 831 19.07 -30.26 -13.91
N GLY A 832 20.34 -30.59 -14.15
CA GLY A 832 20.98 -31.82 -13.68
C GLY A 832 20.51 -33.09 -14.40
N ASP A 833 20.86 -34.25 -13.83
CA ASP A 833 20.59 -35.57 -14.41
C ASP A 833 19.14 -36.04 -14.17
N VAL A 834 18.17 -35.29 -14.70
CA VAL A 834 16.77 -35.69 -14.68
C VAL A 834 16.47 -36.60 -15.88
N PRO A 835 15.91 -37.80 -15.67
CA PRO A 835 15.56 -38.70 -16.77
C PRO A 835 14.56 -38.08 -17.75
N ALA A 836 14.66 -38.46 -19.02
CA ALA A 836 13.66 -38.06 -20.02
C ALA A 836 12.26 -38.57 -19.61
N PRO A 837 11.19 -37.79 -19.82
CA PRO A 837 9.87 -38.19 -19.39
C PRO A 837 9.30 -39.28 -20.29
N VAL A 838 8.45 -40.12 -19.72
CA VAL A 838 7.48 -40.87 -20.53
C VAL A 838 6.36 -39.91 -20.93
N VAL A 839 6.13 -39.77 -22.23
CA VAL A 839 5.12 -38.85 -22.77
C VAL A 839 3.98 -39.65 -23.37
N HIS A 840 2.76 -39.35 -22.91
CA HIS A 840 1.53 -39.86 -23.51
C HIS A 840 0.62 -38.68 -23.87
N THR A 841 -0.05 -38.77 -25.01
CA THR A 841 -1.08 -37.81 -25.42
C THR A 841 -2.43 -38.49 -25.34
N GLU A 842 -3.35 -37.89 -24.59
CA GLU A 842 -4.70 -38.39 -24.36
C GLU A 842 -5.68 -37.27 -24.76
N GLY A 843 -6.16 -37.32 -26.00
CA GLY A 843 -7.03 -36.29 -26.57
C GLY A 843 -6.39 -34.89 -26.53
N PRO A 844 -7.00 -33.89 -25.84
CA PRO A 844 -6.48 -32.53 -25.76
C PRO A 844 -5.36 -32.35 -24.70
N LEU A 845 -4.93 -33.42 -24.03
CA LEU A 845 -3.93 -33.37 -22.96
C LEU A 845 -2.65 -34.09 -23.37
N THR A 846 -1.52 -33.54 -22.93
CA THR A 846 -0.22 -34.22 -22.92
C THR A 846 0.17 -34.47 -21.47
N VAL A 847 0.47 -35.72 -21.16
CA VAL A 847 0.97 -36.18 -19.86
C VAL A 847 2.45 -36.50 -19.99
N LYS A 848 3.28 -35.79 -19.23
CA LYS A 848 4.72 -36.04 -19.12
C LYS A 848 5.05 -36.56 -17.72
N ARG A 849 5.59 -37.78 -17.62
CA ARG A 849 5.95 -38.42 -16.34
C ARG A 849 7.46 -38.50 -16.22
N TYR A 850 8.02 -37.73 -15.30
CA TYR A 850 9.42 -37.78 -14.90
C TYR A 850 9.53 -38.65 -13.66
N ARG A 851 10.38 -39.68 -13.69
CA ARG A 851 10.59 -40.56 -12.55
C ARG A 851 12.07 -40.81 -12.34
N MET A 852 12.51 -40.67 -11.10
CA MET A 852 13.86 -40.97 -10.65
C MET A 852 13.77 -41.88 -9.42
N ASP A 853 14.38 -43.06 -9.52
CA ASP A 853 14.44 -44.02 -8.43
C ASP A 853 15.84 -44.01 -7.80
N PHE A 854 15.89 -44.23 -6.48
CA PHE A 854 17.13 -44.35 -5.70
C PHE A 854 18.10 -43.17 -5.85
N SER A 855 17.56 -41.95 -5.80
CA SER A 855 18.37 -40.72 -5.79
C SER A 855 19.12 -40.63 -4.44
N PRO A 856 20.47 -40.62 -4.43
CA PRO A 856 21.23 -40.54 -3.19
C PRO A 856 21.08 -39.15 -2.56
N ALA A 857 21.30 -39.02 -1.25
CA ALA A 857 21.36 -37.72 -0.61
C ALA A 857 22.45 -36.84 -1.27
N ALA A 858 22.18 -35.54 -1.45
CA ALA A 858 23.17 -34.60 -1.97
C ALA A 858 24.30 -34.35 -0.94
N PRO A 859 25.58 -34.33 -1.36
CA PRO A 859 26.67 -33.95 -0.46
C PRO A 859 26.52 -32.48 -0.04
N THR A 860 26.79 -32.20 1.23
CA THR A 860 26.83 -30.81 1.73
C THR A 860 28.27 -30.31 1.64
N GLU A 861 28.63 -29.66 0.53
CA GLU A 861 29.93 -29.02 0.38
C GLU A 861 29.88 -27.55 0.85
N GLU A 862 30.89 -27.06 1.57
CA GLU A 862 30.95 -25.65 1.98
C GLU A 862 30.99 -24.73 0.75
N LEU A 863 30.32 -23.58 0.80
CA LEU A 863 30.29 -22.57 -0.28
C LEU A 863 29.63 -23.06 -1.59
N SER A 864 28.81 -24.11 -1.59
CA SER A 864 27.98 -24.47 -2.75
C SER A 864 26.96 -23.37 -3.07
N PRO A 865 26.55 -23.20 -4.35
CA PRO A 865 25.42 -22.34 -4.72
C PRO A 865 24.09 -22.86 -4.13
N PRO A 866 22.98 -22.11 -4.28
CA PRO A 866 21.64 -22.62 -3.98
C PRO A 866 21.34 -23.95 -4.69
N ALA A 867 20.57 -24.82 -4.02
CA ALA A 867 20.26 -26.18 -4.48
C ALA A 867 19.61 -26.24 -5.87
N GLU A 868 18.80 -25.23 -6.23
CA GLU A 868 18.17 -25.07 -7.55
C GLU A 868 19.16 -25.07 -8.74
N GLU A 869 20.44 -24.80 -8.50
CA GLU A 869 21.42 -24.66 -9.55
C GLU A 869 22.32 -25.89 -9.77
N PHE A 870 22.14 -26.96 -9.00
CA PHE A 870 22.96 -28.17 -9.16
C PHE A 870 22.23 -29.47 -8.80
N LEU A 871 21.16 -29.42 -7.99
CA LEU A 871 20.35 -30.61 -7.77
C LEU A 871 19.49 -30.90 -9.00
N PRO A 872 19.30 -32.18 -9.37
CA PRO A 872 18.35 -32.56 -10.41
C PRO A 872 16.96 -31.98 -10.12
N ASN A 873 16.50 -31.07 -10.96
CA ASN A 873 15.22 -30.39 -10.81
C ASN A 873 14.63 -30.01 -12.17
N LEU A 874 13.35 -29.66 -12.17
CA LEU A 874 12.72 -29.07 -13.34
C LEU A 874 11.68 -28.01 -12.96
N GLN A 875 11.46 -27.06 -13.86
CA GLN A 875 10.46 -26.02 -13.75
C GLN A 875 9.64 -25.92 -15.03
N ILE A 876 8.35 -25.60 -14.88
CA ILE A 876 7.41 -25.56 -16.01
C ILE A 876 6.72 -24.21 -16.13
N GLY A 877 6.39 -23.82 -17.36
CA GLY A 877 5.64 -22.58 -17.60
C GLY A 877 5.38 -22.31 -19.08
N TRP A 878 4.72 -21.18 -19.37
CA TRP A 878 4.64 -20.62 -20.72
C TRP A 878 4.43 -19.11 -20.66
N GLY A 879 4.80 -18.42 -21.75
CA GLY A 879 4.64 -16.97 -21.88
C GLY A 879 5.48 -16.15 -20.90
N LEU A 880 6.48 -16.72 -20.25
CA LEU A 880 7.33 -16.02 -19.27
C LEU A 880 8.58 -15.48 -19.94
N ASP A 881 8.93 -14.23 -19.66
CA ASP A 881 10.18 -13.60 -20.10
C ASP A 881 10.62 -12.46 -19.16
N ALA A 882 11.79 -11.88 -19.44
CA ALA A 882 12.35 -10.77 -18.66
C ALA A 882 11.50 -9.48 -18.73
N ASP A 883 10.80 -9.22 -19.84
CA ASP A 883 10.02 -7.99 -20.02
C ASP A 883 8.75 -8.04 -19.16
N LEU A 884 8.09 -9.21 -19.07
CA LEU A 884 7.00 -9.48 -18.14
C LEU A 884 7.45 -9.23 -16.69
N ARG A 885 8.64 -9.69 -16.30
CA ARG A 885 9.20 -9.44 -14.95
C ARG A 885 9.38 -7.96 -14.67
N ALA A 886 9.93 -7.22 -15.63
CA ALA A 886 10.09 -5.78 -15.48
C ALA A 886 8.75 -5.05 -15.41
N GLN A 887 7.74 -5.49 -16.17
CA GLN A 887 6.40 -4.93 -16.10
C GLN A 887 5.76 -5.17 -14.74
N VAL A 888 5.77 -6.42 -14.23
CA VAL A 888 5.25 -6.77 -12.90
C VAL A 888 5.94 -5.97 -11.79
N PHE A 889 7.26 -5.77 -11.90
CA PHE A 889 7.98 -4.96 -10.92
C PHE A 889 7.70 -3.45 -11.09
N SER A 890 7.59 -2.94 -12.32
CA SER A 890 7.19 -1.55 -12.62
C SER A 890 5.84 -1.22 -11.98
N ASP A 891 4.86 -2.11 -12.15
CA ASP A 891 3.51 -1.95 -11.60
C ASP A 891 3.52 -1.88 -10.06
N LYS A 892 4.47 -2.56 -9.39
CA LYS A 892 4.63 -2.54 -7.92
C LYS A 892 5.35 -1.31 -7.38
N VAL A 893 6.34 -0.77 -8.10
CA VAL A 893 7.18 0.34 -7.60
C VAL A 893 6.70 1.73 -8.03
N ARG A 894 5.76 1.82 -8.98
CA ARG A 894 5.14 3.10 -9.35
C ARG A 894 4.37 3.64 -8.15
N GLN A 895 4.90 4.71 -7.58
CA GLN A 895 4.27 5.39 -6.46
C GLN A 895 3.07 6.22 -6.94
N HIS A 896 1.88 5.82 -6.51
CA HIS A 896 0.61 6.52 -6.75
C HIS A 896 0.27 7.55 -5.67
N LEU A 897 1.22 7.86 -4.79
CA LEU A 897 1.03 8.81 -3.69
C LEU A 897 1.14 10.25 -4.20
N PRO A 898 0.24 11.15 -3.77
CA PRO A 898 0.35 12.57 -4.03
C PRO A 898 1.58 13.18 -3.34
N LEU A 899 2.11 14.27 -3.89
CA LEU A 899 3.20 15.03 -3.28
C LEU A 899 2.64 15.91 -2.14
N ASP A 900 2.53 15.33 -0.95
CA ASP A 900 2.01 15.99 0.24
C ASP A 900 2.94 17.15 0.69
N PRO A 901 2.41 18.37 0.91
CA PRO A 901 3.22 19.54 1.29
C PRO A 901 3.87 19.43 2.66
N ARG A 902 3.36 18.61 3.57
CA ARG A 902 3.99 18.36 4.87
C ARG A 902 5.29 17.59 4.68
N ILE A 903 5.27 16.60 3.79
CA ILE A 903 6.48 15.87 3.39
C ILE A 903 7.43 16.79 2.62
N ALA A 904 6.91 17.71 1.80
CA ALA A 904 7.73 18.72 1.12
C ALA A 904 8.49 19.59 2.10
N ARG A 905 7.82 20.11 3.14
CA ARG A 905 8.43 20.90 4.20
C ARG A 905 9.49 20.11 4.96
N ILE A 906 9.23 18.83 5.28
CA ILE A 906 10.24 17.94 5.89
C ILE A 906 11.46 17.82 4.98
N ALA A 907 11.28 17.54 3.69
CA ALA A 907 12.37 17.39 2.73
C ALA A 907 13.18 18.69 2.55
N GLN A 908 12.49 19.85 2.49
CA GLN A 908 13.12 21.17 2.43
C GLN A 908 13.91 21.45 3.71
N GLN A 909 13.36 21.16 4.89
CA GLN A 909 14.03 21.36 6.16
C GLN A 909 15.29 20.49 6.30
N ILE A 910 15.23 19.23 5.86
CA ILE A 910 16.39 18.33 5.82
C ILE A 910 17.48 18.90 4.91
N THR A 911 17.11 19.51 3.78
CA THR A 911 18.05 19.96 2.74
C THR A 911 18.38 21.46 2.80
N LYS A 912 17.93 22.19 3.82
CA LYS A 912 18.03 23.66 3.92
C LYS A 912 19.44 24.22 3.78
N ALA A 913 20.47 23.44 4.11
CA ALA A 913 21.88 23.82 4.01
C ALA A 913 22.41 23.82 2.56
N HIS A 914 21.62 23.39 1.57
CA HIS A 914 22.03 23.23 0.18
C HIS A 914 21.10 23.98 -0.77
N PRO A 915 21.64 24.76 -1.73
CA PRO A 915 20.82 25.44 -2.73
C PRO A 915 20.16 24.43 -3.66
N GLU A 916 19.06 24.84 -4.32
CA GLU A 916 18.29 23.95 -5.21
C GLU A 916 19.13 23.35 -6.36
N SER A 917 20.11 24.11 -6.85
CA SER A 917 21.05 23.67 -7.89
C SER A 917 21.98 22.53 -7.45
N ALA A 918 22.16 22.31 -6.14
CA ALA A 918 23.01 21.26 -5.57
C ALA A 918 22.27 19.91 -5.47
N VAL A 919 21.67 19.47 -6.59
CA VAL A 919 20.77 18.29 -6.68
C VAL A 919 21.35 17.03 -6.02
N ILE A 920 22.62 16.69 -6.29
CA ILE A 920 23.25 15.48 -5.77
C ILE A 920 23.55 15.59 -4.27
N GLN A 921 23.91 16.78 -3.77
CA GLN A 921 24.15 17.04 -2.36
C GLN A 921 22.85 17.00 -1.56
N ARG A 922 21.76 17.56 -2.11
CA ARG A 922 20.41 17.43 -1.53
C ARG A 922 19.99 15.96 -1.47
N ALA A 923 20.17 15.21 -2.56
CA ALA A 923 19.90 13.77 -2.60
C ALA A 923 20.71 12.98 -1.56
N ARG A 924 22.02 13.27 -1.44
CA ARG A 924 22.88 12.67 -0.41
C ARG A 924 22.39 12.97 1.00
N THR A 925 21.96 14.21 1.25
CA THR A 925 21.45 14.63 2.57
C THR A 925 20.14 13.92 2.92
N LEU A 926 19.21 13.81 1.96
CA LEU A 926 18.00 13.01 2.13
C LEU A 926 18.32 11.53 2.39
N TYR A 927 19.24 10.96 1.63
CA TYR A 927 19.67 9.56 1.80
C TYR A 927 20.20 9.33 3.22
N ARG A 928 21.11 10.21 3.69
CA ARG A 928 21.68 10.16 5.04
C ARG A 928 20.61 10.29 6.11
N TRP A 929 19.65 11.18 5.92
CA TRP A 929 18.53 11.32 6.85
C TRP A 929 17.69 10.04 6.91
N VAL A 930 17.31 9.47 5.76
CA VAL A 930 16.49 8.23 5.68
C VAL A 930 17.18 7.07 6.39
N VAL A 931 18.44 6.79 6.06
CA VAL A 931 19.14 5.63 6.62
C VAL A 931 19.41 5.75 8.12
N SER A 932 19.51 6.97 8.65
CA SER A 932 19.77 7.24 10.07
C SER A 932 18.51 7.42 10.92
N ASN A 933 17.37 7.80 10.32
CA ASN A 933 16.15 8.14 11.06
C ASN A 933 14.99 7.17 10.83
N ILE A 934 15.05 6.32 9.80
CA ILE A 934 13.99 5.35 9.51
C ILE A 934 14.49 3.95 9.83
N GLU A 935 13.76 3.24 10.69
CA GLU A 935 13.96 1.81 10.91
C GLU A 935 13.28 0.98 9.81
N GLU A 936 13.90 -0.12 9.37
CA GLU A 936 13.32 -0.95 8.32
C GLU A 936 12.08 -1.70 8.86
N GLY A 937 10.98 -1.70 8.11
CA GLY A 937 9.72 -2.32 8.53
C GLY A 937 8.76 -2.60 7.38
N GLY A 938 7.57 -3.12 7.70
CA GLY A 938 6.56 -3.52 6.71
C GLY A 938 5.71 -2.38 6.12
N GLU A 939 5.75 -1.18 6.70
CA GLU A 939 5.01 -0.02 6.17
C GLU A 939 5.57 0.41 4.80
N SER A 940 4.68 0.69 3.86
CA SER A 940 5.02 0.97 2.45
C SER A 940 4.43 2.28 1.93
N ASP A 941 3.49 2.93 2.64
CA ASP A 941 3.12 4.30 2.34
C ASP A 941 4.25 5.24 2.79
N ALA A 942 4.96 5.82 1.81
CA ALA A 942 6.13 6.65 2.08
C ALA A 942 5.85 7.82 3.03
N ARG A 943 4.63 8.36 3.07
CA ARG A 943 4.26 9.46 3.98
C ARG A 943 4.29 8.99 5.43
N ARG A 944 3.70 7.81 5.71
CA ARG A 944 3.72 7.15 7.01
C ARG A 944 5.11 6.72 7.43
N VAL A 945 5.90 6.19 6.49
CA VAL A 945 7.30 5.81 6.77
C VAL A 945 8.12 7.03 7.22
N ILE A 946 7.95 8.18 6.56
CA ILE A 946 8.69 9.41 6.88
C ILE A 946 8.27 9.99 8.23
N VAL A 947 6.96 10.04 8.52
CA VAL A 947 6.43 10.59 9.78
C VAL A 947 6.63 9.64 10.95
N GLY A 948 6.29 8.36 10.77
CA GLY A 948 6.44 7.31 11.78
C GLY A 948 7.85 6.77 11.95
N LYS A 949 8.79 7.13 11.08
CA LYS A 949 10.22 6.72 11.16
C LYS A 949 10.42 5.20 11.14
N SER A 950 9.49 4.45 10.57
CA SER A 950 9.59 2.99 10.41
C SER A 950 8.91 2.52 9.13
N GLY A 951 9.56 1.64 8.37
CA GLY A 951 9.03 1.07 7.13
C GLY A 951 10.07 0.97 6.01
N ASN A 952 9.60 0.92 4.77
CA ASN A 952 10.43 0.73 3.59
C ASN A 952 11.25 1.99 3.26
N ARG A 953 12.57 1.93 3.48
CA ARG A 953 13.48 3.06 3.25
C ARG A 953 13.57 3.50 1.79
N TRP A 954 13.39 2.59 0.83
CA TRP A 954 13.42 2.93 -0.60
C TRP A 954 12.27 3.86 -0.95
N LEU A 955 11.06 3.50 -0.53
CA LEU A 955 9.86 4.28 -0.84
C LEU A 955 9.93 5.67 -0.20
N ALA A 956 10.39 5.76 1.06
CA ALA A 956 10.62 7.05 1.74
C ALA A 956 11.66 7.93 1.01
N TYR A 957 12.83 7.37 0.67
CA TYR A 957 13.87 8.11 -0.03
C TYR A 957 13.42 8.62 -1.40
N VAL A 958 12.78 7.76 -2.20
CA VAL A 958 12.27 8.16 -3.52
C VAL A 958 11.20 9.22 -3.39
N HIS A 959 10.28 9.09 -2.42
CA HIS A 959 9.23 10.07 -2.22
C HIS A 959 9.79 11.44 -1.82
N LEU A 960 10.74 11.49 -0.86
CA LEU A 960 11.45 12.73 -0.50
C LEU A 960 12.16 13.38 -1.69
N CYS A 961 12.84 12.58 -2.53
CA CYS A 961 13.47 13.08 -3.74
C CYS A 961 12.46 13.66 -4.74
N ARG A 962 11.34 12.96 -4.98
CA ARG A 962 10.27 13.43 -5.88
C ARG A 962 9.72 14.78 -5.45
N THR A 963 9.50 14.97 -4.15
CA THR A 963 8.94 16.23 -3.63
C THR A 963 9.89 17.43 -3.83
N LEU A 964 11.20 17.18 -3.94
CA LEU A 964 12.19 18.21 -4.27
C LEU A 964 12.52 18.29 -5.77
N GLY A 965 11.78 17.58 -6.63
CA GLY A 965 12.04 17.51 -8.07
C GLY A 965 13.34 16.80 -8.45
N ILE A 966 13.94 16.02 -7.54
CA ILE A 966 15.17 15.26 -7.79
C ILE A 966 14.80 13.99 -8.58
N PRO A 967 15.31 13.81 -9.81
CA PRO A 967 14.96 12.65 -10.63
C PRO A 967 15.49 11.36 -10.02
N VAL A 968 14.62 10.37 -9.86
CA VAL A 968 14.96 9.02 -9.40
C VAL A 968 14.33 8.01 -10.33
N ASN A 969 15.13 7.05 -10.80
CA ASN A 969 14.65 5.94 -11.62
C ASN A 969 14.95 4.62 -10.93
N TYR A 970 13.93 3.75 -10.87
CA TYR A 970 14.07 2.38 -10.40
C TYR A 970 14.60 1.50 -11.52
N GLY A 971 15.39 0.50 -11.16
CA GLY A 971 15.76 -0.59 -12.04
C GLY A 971 15.88 -1.89 -11.29
N ILE A 972 15.81 -2.98 -12.04
CA ILE A 972 16.17 -4.33 -11.58
C ILE A 972 17.38 -4.78 -12.39
N ALA A 973 18.44 -5.15 -11.69
CA ALA A 973 19.71 -5.57 -12.27
C ALA A 973 19.86 -7.08 -12.20
N GLU A 974 20.59 -7.62 -13.17
CA GLU A 974 21.15 -8.95 -13.08
C GLU A 974 22.21 -9.01 -11.98
N ASN A 975 22.30 -10.15 -11.33
CA ASN A 975 23.42 -10.47 -10.46
C ASN A 975 24.39 -11.38 -11.21
N ARG A 976 25.69 -11.04 -11.24
CA ARG A 976 26.72 -11.89 -11.87
C ARG A 976 26.85 -13.27 -11.22
N LEU A 977 26.36 -13.39 -9.98
CA LEU A 977 26.30 -14.63 -9.24
C LEU A 977 25.10 -15.47 -9.66
N ALA A 978 24.13 -14.99 -10.44
CA ALA A 978 23.05 -15.84 -10.93
C ALA A 978 23.61 -16.95 -11.85
N ALA A 979 23.01 -18.13 -11.81
CA ALA A 979 23.32 -19.17 -12.78
C ALA A 979 22.99 -18.72 -14.22
N PRO A 980 23.72 -19.24 -15.24
CA PRO A 980 23.31 -19.07 -16.63
C PRO A 980 21.88 -19.57 -16.83
N PRO A 981 21.03 -18.83 -17.57
CA PRO A 981 19.66 -19.25 -17.80
C PRO A 981 19.64 -20.46 -18.74
N GLN A 982 18.75 -21.39 -18.47
CA GLN A 982 18.44 -22.55 -19.31
C GLN A 982 17.36 -22.24 -20.34
N GLY A 983 16.53 -21.23 -20.07
CA GLY A 983 15.45 -20.80 -20.93
C GLY A 983 14.76 -19.53 -20.40
N PRO A 984 13.56 -19.21 -20.93
CA PRO A 984 12.83 -17.99 -20.59
C PRO A 984 12.45 -17.86 -19.10
N ILE A 985 12.19 -18.98 -18.41
CA ILE A 985 11.80 -18.99 -17.00
C ILE A 985 13.00 -18.58 -16.14
N SER A 986 14.14 -19.27 -16.28
CA SER A 986 15.37 -18.91 -15.56
C SER A 986 15.93 -17.54 -15.98
N GLU A 987 15.76 -17.12 -17.24
CA GLU A 987 16.13 -15.76 -17.68
C GLU A 987 15.35 -14.68 -16.93
N MET A 988 14.03 -14.86 -16.77
CA MET A 988 13.16 -13.99 -15.98
C MET A 988 13.70 -13.83 -14.54
N HIS A 989 14.18 -14.91 -13.94
CA HIS A 989 14.72 -14.94 -12.59
C HIS A 989 16.10 -14.29 -12.44
N ARG A 990 16.78 -13.85 -13.50
CA ARG A 990 18.08 -13.14 -13.35
C ARG A 990 17.92 -11.72 -12.85
N TYR A 991 16.82 -11.05 -13.18
CA TYR A 991 16.56 -9.65 -12.85
C TYR A 991 15.87 -9.51 -11.49
N GLN A 992 16.66 -9.55 -10.42
CA GLN A 992 16.15 -9.51 -9.04
C GLN A 992 16.73 -8.38 -8.18
N HIS A 993 17.85 -7.78 -8.58
CA HIS A 993 18.55 -6.83 -7.71
C HIS A 993 18.04 -5.41 -7.95
N ALA A 994 17.27 -4.88 -7.00
CA ALA A 994 16.78 -3.50 -7.07
C ALA A 994 17.94 -2.49 -7.03
N VAL A 995 17.88 -1.49 -7.90
CA VAL A 995 18.85 -0.39 -8.00
C VAL A 995 18.14 0.94 -8.23
N LEU A 996 18.69 2.04 -7.70
CA LEU A 996 18.26 3.40 -8.02
C LEU A 996 19.30 4.12 -8.86
N LYS A 997 18.82 4.95 -9.78
CA LYS A 997 19.60 5.99 -10.45
C LYS A 997 19.05 7.35 -10.04
N VAL A 998 19.88 8.16 -9.40
CA VAL A 998 19.50 9.46 -8.83
C VAL A 998 20.21 10.59 -9.56
N GLY A 999 19.47 11.61 -10.00
CA GLY A 999 19.98 12.74 -10.79
C GLY A 999 19.94 12.49 -12.32
N ARG A 1000 20.50 13.42 -13.09
CA ARG A 1000 20.50 13.38 -14.57
C ARG A 1000 21.93 13.30 -15.16
N GLY A 1001 22.03 12.70 -16.35
CA GLY A 1001 23.25 12.67 -17.16
C GLY A 1001 24.44 12.01 -16.45
N LYS A 1002 25.66 12.48 -16.76
CA LYS A 1002 26.92 11.94 -16.20
C LYS A 1002 27.08 12.18 -14.69
N LYS A 1003 26.33 13.12 -14.11
CA LYS A 1003 26.35 13.41 -12.67
C LYS A 1003 25.42 12.48 -11.87
N ALA A 1004 24.61 11.65 -12.54
CA ALA A 1004 23.76 10.69 -11.87
C ALA A 1004 24.59 9.74 -11.00
N ARG A 1005 23.97 9.27 -9.92
CA ARG A 1005 24.56 8.30 -8.98
C ARG A 1005 23.69 7.07 -8.93
N TRP A 1006 24.35 5.91 -8.99
CA TRP A 1006 23.70 4.63 -8.83
C TRP A 1006 23.89 4.15 -7.41
N LEU A 1007 22.83 3.65 -6.79
CA LEU A 1007 22.90 3.21 -5.40
C LEU A 1007 21.89 2.12 -5.08
N THR A 1008 22.14 1.46 -3.96
CA THR A 1008 21.23 0.58 -3.24
C THR A 1008 20.97 1.11 -1.85
N ILE A 1009 19.82 0.75 -1.26
CA ILE A 1009 19.45 1.12 0.11
C ILE A 1009 19.24 -0.18 0.90
N GLY A 1010 20.29 -0.72 1.50
CA GLY A 1010 20.19 -1.98 2.26
C GLY A 1010 20.73 -1.92 3.68
N SER A 1011 21.65 -1.01 3.96
CA SER A 1011 22.28 -0.86 5.28
C SER A 1011 22.27 0.59 5.71
N LYS A 1012 22.06 0.82 7.01
CA LYS A 1012 22.14 2.18 7.58
C LYS A 1012 23.52 2.84 7.41
N HIS A 1013 24.55 2.01 7.26
CA HIS A 1013 25.94 2.41 7.10
C HIS A 1013 26.39 2.48 5.64
N ALA A 1014 25.50 2.22 4.67
CA ALA A 1014 25.87 2.24 3.26
C ALA A 1014 26.33 3.64 2.82
N PRO A 1015 27.43 3.74 2.04
CA PRO A 1015 27.83 4.98 1.37
C PRO A 1015 26.77 5.46 0.38
N PHE A 1016 26.60 6.77 0.22
CA PHE A 1016 25.78 7.32 -0.85
C PHE A 1016 26.44 7.02 -2.20
N GLY A 1017 25.75 6.31 -3.10
CA GLY A 1017 26.34 5.81 -4.34
C GLY A 1017 26.91 4.40 -4.26
N TYR A 1018 26.64 3.66 -3.17
CA TYR A 1018 27.09 2.28 -3.04
C TYR A 1018 26.30 1.32 -3.96
N LEU A 1019 27.03 0.68 -4.88
CA LEU A 1019 26.57 -0.47 -5.65
C LEU A 1019 27.34 -1.72 -5.20
N PRO A 1020 26.67 -2.83 -4.85
CA PRO A 1020 27.34 -4.10 -4.58
C PRO A 1020 28.22 -4.55 -5.75
N ALA A 1021 29.35 -5.20 -5.47
CA ALA A 1021 30.32 -5.61 -6.50
C ALA A 1021 29.70 -6.56 -7.54
N GLU A 1022 28.75 -7.39 -7.12
CA GLU A 1022 28.08 -8.41 -7.90
C GLU A 1022 27.13 -7.88 -8.99
N VAL A 1023 26.68 -6.62 -8.87
CA VAL A 1023 25.82 -5.96 -9.88
C VAL A 1023 26.55 -4.95 -10.76
N ARG A 1024 27.80 -4.59 -10.42
CA ARG A 1024 28.58 -3.63 -11.23
C ARG A 1024 28.83 -4.19 -12.63
N GLY A 1025 28.67 -3.38 -13.67
CA GLY A 1025 28.82 -3.83 -15.05
C GLY A 1025 27.75 -4.80 -15.56
N MET A 1026 26.75 -5.13 -14.74
CA MET A 1026 25.67 -6.05 -15.15
C MET A 1026 24.55 -5.30 -15.90
N PRO A 1027 23.81 -5.98 -16.79
CA PRO A 1027 22.58 -5.45 -17.35
C PRO A 1027 21.53 -5.15 -16.27
N ALA A 1028 20.77 -4.09 -16.48
CA ALA A 1028 19.63 -3.72 -15.67
C ALA A 1028 18.46 -3.25 -16.56
N MET A 1029 17.24 -3.61 -16.17
CA MET A 1029 16.02 -3.07 -16.75
C MET A 1029 15.56 -1.87 -15.93
N MET A 1030 15.70 -0.68 -16.51
CA MET A 1030 15.26 0.58 -15.92
C MET A 1030 13.79 0.81 -16.20
N LEU A 1031 13.02 1.12 -15.17
CA LEU A 1031 11.57 1.18 -15.21
C LEU A 1031 11.12 2.61 -15.50
N LEU A 1032 11.45 3.08 -16.71
CA LEU A 1032 11.22 4.45 -17.16
C LEU A 1032 9.89 4.55 -17.92
N GLY A 1033 8.91 5.27 -17.36
CA GLY A 1033 7.62 5.43 -18.04
C GLY A 1033 6.89 4.09 -18.23
N ASN A 1034 6.27 3.87 -19.39
CA ASN A 1034 5.43 2.69 -19.64
C ASN A 1034 6.19 1.43 -20.08
N SER A 1035 7.46 1.53 -20.49
CA SER A 1035 8.24 0.40 -20.98
C SER A 1035 9.63 0.35 -20.32
N PRO A 1036 10.11 -0.83 -19.93
CA PRO A 1036 11.46 -0.97 -19.39
C PRO A 1036 12.53 -0.67 -20.44
N VAL A 1037 13.65 -0.08 -20.00
CA VAL A 1037 14.80 0.24 -20.85
C VAL A 1037 16.02 -0.50 -20.32
N LYS A 1038 16.65 -1.32 -21.16
CA LYS A 1038 17.88 -2.03 -20.81
C LYS A 1038 19.06 -1.04 -20.73
N GLN A 1039 19.83 -1.09 -19.64
CA GLN A 1039 21.02 -0.28 -19.41
C GLN A 1039 22.09 -1.10 -18.69
N ILE A 1040 23.37 -0.89 -19.01
CA ILE A 1040 24.50 -1.50 -18.28
C ILE A 1040 24.85 -0.63 -17.06
N LEU A 1041 24.96 -1.25 -15.89
CA LEU A 1041 25.38 -0.57 -14.67
C LEU A 1041 26.86 -0.15 -14.72
N PRO A 1042 27.27 0.91 -14.02
CA PRO A 1042 28.68 1.29 -13.95
C PRO A 1042 29.55 0.17 -13.39
N THR A 1043 30.76 0.04 -13.93
CA THR A 1043 31.81 -0.85 -13.40
C THR A 1043 32.53 -0.22 -12.20
N ALA A 1044 32.59 1.11 -12.15
CA ALA A 1044 33.19 1.87 -11.05
C ALA A 1044 32.25 1.98 -9.84
N GLY A 1045 32.81 1.92 -8.62
CA GLY A 1045 32.09 2.10 -7.36
C GLY A 1045 33.03 1.95 -6.16
N THR A 1046 32.56 2.25 -4.95
CA THR A 1046 33.33 2.08 -3.70
C THR A 1046 33.83 0.63 -3.60
N ALA A 1047 35.13 0.39 -3.68
CA ALA A 1047 35.67 -0.97 -3.55
C ALA A 1047 35.31 -1.55 -2.18
N ASP A 1048 34.81 -2.79 -2.16
CA ASP A 1048 34.69 -3.56 -0.92
C ASP A 1048 36.10 -4.05 -0.57
N GLY A 1049 36.69 -3.52 0.50
CA GLY A 1049 38.06 -3.87 0.83
C GLY A 1049 38.58 -3.42 2.19
N ILE A 1050 39.76 -3.92 2.52
CA ILE A 1050 40.50 -3.69 3.75
C ILE A 1050 41.92 -3.25 3.39
N ALA A 1051 42.32 -2.05 3.79
CA ALA A 1051 43.69 -1.59 3.65
C ALA A 1051 44.36 -1.53 5.01
N VAL A 1052 45.54 -2.13 5.15
CA VAL A 1052 46.32 -2.09 6.40
C VAL A 1052 47.63 -1.37 6.11
N ASP A 1053 47.79 -0.18 6.67
CA ASP A 1053 49.05 0.55 6.67
C ASP A 1053 49.63 0.55 8.08
N GLY A 1054 50.94 0.44 8.22
CA GLY A 1054 51.54 0.53 9.54
C GLY A 1054 53.05 0.60 9.55
N SER A 1055 53.57 0.82 10.75
CA SER A 1055 55.00 0.72 11.03
C SER A 1055 55.22 0.06 12.38
N GLY A 1056 56.41 -0.51 12.58
CA GLY A 1056 56.75 -1.10 13.86
C GLY A 1056 58.25 -1.25 14.05
N THR A 1057 58.65 -1.50 15.29
CA THR A 1057 60.05 -1.77 15.64
C THR A 1057 60.16 -3.13 16.29
N ILE A 1058 61.03 -3.99 15.76
CA ILE A 1058 61.32 -5.31 16.31
C ILE A 1058 62.60 -5.19 17.14
N ASN A 1059 62.58 -5.69 18.38
CA ASN A 1059 63.79 -5.74 19.20
C ASN A 1059 64.53 -7.07 19.08
N THR A 1060 65.71 -7.17 19.71
CA THR A 1060 66.56 -8.37 19.68
C THR A 1060 65.94 -9.60 20.36
N GLN A 1061 64.87 -9.44 21.14
CA GLN A 1061 64.13 -10.53 21.78
C GLN A 1061 62.94 -11.02 20.94
N GLY A 1062 62.65 -10.35 19.82
CA GLY A 1062 61.55 -10.72 18.93
C GLY A 1062 60.18 -10.13 19.32
N SER A 1063 60.10 -9.30 20.36
CA SER A 1063 58.90 -8.52 20.63
C SER A 1063 58.86 -7.29 19.72
N ALA A 1064 57.66 -6.84 19.36
CA ALA A 1064 57.47 -5.65 18.54
C ALA A 1064 56.45 -4.68 19.13
N GLU A 1065 56.69 -3.40 18.88
CA GLU A 1065 55.69 -2.34 19.03
C GLU A 1065 55.22 -1.92 17.65
N LEU A 1066 53.91 -1.93 17.42
CA LEU A 1066 53.28 -1.70 16.13
C LEU A 1066 52.27 -0.56 16.20
N SER A 1067 52.39 0.37 15.27
CA SER A 1067 51.40 1.41 14.97
C SER A 1067 50.71 1.06 13.65
N LEU A 1068 49.40 0.85 13.70
CA LEU A 1068 48.61 0.37 12.56
C LEU A 1068 47.43 1.29 12.27
N VAL A 1069 47.09 1.43 11.00
CA VAL A 1069 45.87 2.06 10.50
C VAL A 1069 45.18 1.09 9.55
N GLN A 1070 44.07 0.51 10.01
CA GLN A 1070 43.24 -0.38 9.21
C GLN A 1070 42.03 0.38 8.66
N ARG A 1071 41.88 0.45 7.34
CA ARG A 1071 40.76 1.10 6.65
C ARG A 1071 39.81 0.08 6.06
N PHE A 1072 38.52 0.17 6.40
CA PHE A 1072 37.50 -0.74 5.88
C PHE A 1072 36.50 0.02 5.00
N ALA A 1073 36.42 -0.36 3.73
CA ALA A 1073 35.60 0.28 2.71
C ALA A 1073 34.45 -0.63 2.26
N GLY A 1074 33.38 -0.02 1.73
CA GLY A 1074 32.21 -0.74 1.21
C GLY A 1074 31.59 -1.68 2.24
N LYS A 1075 31.34 -2.94 1.86
CA LYS A 1075 30.71 -3.97 2.69
C LYS A 1075 31.43 -4.22 4.01
N HIS A 1076 32.76 -4.28 4.00
CA HIS A 1076 33.54 -4.49 5.23
C HIS A 1076 33.40 -3.31 6.20
N GLY A 1077 33.42 -2.08 5.69
CA GLY A 1077 33.18 -0.89 6.50
C GLY A 1077 31.78 -0.88 7.11
N MET A 1078 30.75 -1.23 6.32
CA MET A 1078 29.37 -1.33 6.81
C MET A 1078 29.22 -2.39 7.92
N GLN A 1079 29.82 -3.56 7.76
CA GLN A 1079 29.77 -4.64 8.74
C GLN A 1079 30.49 -4.25 10.04
N LEU A 1080 31.69 -3.65 9.92
CA LEU A 1080 32.45 -3.21 11.09
C LEU A 1080 31.69 -2.14 11.88
N ARG A 1081 31.11 -1.13 11.21
CA ARG A 1081 30.26 -0.13 11.84
C ARG A 1081 29.06 -0.75 12.55
N THR A 1082 28.40 -1.72 11.91
CA THR A 1082 27.26 -2.44 12.50
C THR A 1082 27.66 -3.17 13.79
N GLY A 1083 28.85 -3.79 13.81
CA GLY A 1083 29.37 -4.45 15.00
C GLY A 1083 29.74 -3.47 16.12
N LEU A 1084 30.53 -2.45 15.79
CA LEU A 1084 31.03 -1.47 16.79
C LEU A 1084 29.92 -0.64 17.41
N THR A 1085 28.90 -0.23 16.64
CA THR A 1085 27.77 0.58 17.16
C THR A 1085 26.84 -0.18 18.12
N LYS A 1086 26.95 -1.51 18.19
CA LYS A 1086 26.21 -2.34 19.17
C LYS A 1086 26.97 -2.53 20.49
N LEU A 1087 28.23 -2.11 20.55
CA LEU A 1087 29.11 -2.29 21.70
C LEU A 1087 29.23 -0.98 22.47
N SER A 1088 29.34 -1.08 23.80
CA SER A 1088 29.73 0.07 24.63
C SER A 1088 31.19 0.45 24.38
N GLU A 1089 31.55 1.71 24.62
CA GLU A 1089 32.92 2.21 24.45
C GLU A 1089 33.94 1.40 25.28
N ALA A 1090 33.53 0.96 26.48
CA ALA A 1090 34.36 0.10 27.34
C ALA A 1090 34.67 -1.28 26.70
N GLN A 1091 33.78 -1.80 25.85
CA GLN A 1091 33.97 -3.07 25.16
C GLN A 1091 34.76 -2.95 23.86
N HIS A 1092 34.97 -1.72 23.34
CA HIS A 1092 35.70 -1.52 22.08
C HIS A 1092 37.14 -2.00 22.20
N HIS A 1093 37.80 -1.71 23.33
CA HIS A 1093 39.17 -2.15 23.58
C HIS A 1093 39.31 -3.67 23.44
N ASP A 1094 38.53 -4.43 24.21
CA ASP A 1094 38.60 -5.90 24.23
C ASP A 1094 38.21 -6.52 22.88
N VAL A 1095 37.23 -5.95 22.18
CA VAL A 1095 36.80 -6.46 20.87
C VAL A 1095 37.83 -6.13 19.78
N ILE A 1096 38.43 -4.94 19.78
CA ILE A 1096 39.51 -4.60 18.86
C ILE A 1096 40.72 -5.51 19.11
N GLU A 1097 41.11 -5.68 20.37
CA GLU A 1097 42.23 -6.55 20.74
C GLU A 1097 41.96 -8.00 20.31
N SER A 1098 40.82 -8.59 20.74
CA SER A 1098 40.56 -10.02 20.55
C SER A 1098 40.04 -10.40 19.16
N ARG A 1099 39.19 -9.56 18.53
CA ARG A 1099 38.50 -9.90 17.28
C ARG A 1099 39.11 -9.24 16.04
N LEU A 1100 39.72 -8.05 16.18
CA LEU A 1100 40.33 -7.34 15.04
C LEU A 1100 41.83 -7.65 14.92
N LEU A 1101 42.59 -7.45 15.99
CA LEU A 1101 44.04 -7.67 16.02
C LEU A 1101 44.39 -9.13 16.25
N GLY A 1102 43.77 -9.79 17.24
CA GLY A 1102 44.07 -11.15 17.68
C GLY A 1102 44.20 -12.20 16.56
N PRO A 1103 43.31 -12.24 15.54
CA PRO A 1103 43.44 -13.18 14.43
C PRO A 1103 44.73 -13.01 13.61
N SER A 1104 45.25 -11.78 13.51
CA SER A 1104 46.42 -11.42 12.69
C SER A 1104 47.71 -11.23 13.49
N LEU A 1105 47.59 -10.89 14.78
CA LEU A 1105 48.67 -10.61 15.72
C LEU A 1105 48.45 -11.42 17.00
N ARG A 1106 48.96 -12.65 17.03
CA ARG A 1106 48.78 -13.54 18.18
C ARG A 1106 49.48 -12.98 19.41
N GLY A 1107 48.75 -12.86 20.52
CA GLY A 1107 49.30 -12.32 21.77
C GLY A 1107 49.60 -10.81 21.71
N ALA A 1108 48.96 -10.08 20.78
CA ALA A 1108 48.97 -8.63 20.82
C ALA A 1108 48.23 -8.11 22.05
N GLN A 1109 48.87 -7.20 22.77
CA GLN A 1109 48.25 -6.37 23.79
C GLN A 1109 48.03 -4.98 23.18
N LEU A 1110 46.78 -4.55 23.15
CA LEU A 1110 46.38 -3.24 22.68
C LEU A 1110 46.78 -2.20 23.72
N LEU A 1111 47.66 -1.27 23.35
CA LEU A 1111 48.09 -0.18 24.23
C LEU A 1111 47.11 0.99 24.15
N SER A 1112 46.70 1.35 22.93
CA SER A 1112 45.70 2.37 22.67
C SER A 1112 45.02 2.13 21.32
N HIS A 1113 43.82 2.69 21.16
CA HIS A 1113 43.10 2.68 19.89
C HIS A 1113 42.37 4.01 19.64
N GLU A 1114 42.17 4.34 18.36
CA GLU A 1114 41.32 5.43 17.90
C GLU A 1114 40.41 4.90 16.78
N LEU A 1115 39.09 5.08 16.93
CA LEU A 1115 38.11 4.79 15.89
C LEU A 1115 37.82 6.07 15.09
N ALA A 1116 38.65 6.34 14.08
CA ALA A 1116 38.47 7.50 13.23
C ALA A 1116 37.40 7.25 12.15
N LYS A 1117 36.62 8.31 11.85
CA LYS A 1117 35.53 8.28 10.86
C LYS A 1117 34.44 7.25 11.17
N LEU A 1118 34.15 6.96 12.45
CA LEU A 1118 33.09 6.01 12.84
C LEU A 1118 31.69 6.44 12.33
N ASP A 1119 31.41 7.74 12.36
CA ASP A 1119 30.11 8.31 11.96
C ASP A 1119 30.07 8.85 10.52
N ASP A 1120 31.22 8.91 9.83
CA ASP A 1120 31.28 9.33 8.42
C ASP A 1120 31.14 8.11 7.49
N HIS A 1121 29.89 7.83 7.12
CA HIS A 1121 29.52 6.65 6.33
C HIS A 1121 29.92 6.73 4.84
N ASP A 1122 30.35 7.89 4.35
CA ASP A 1122 30.74 8.08 2.95
C ASP A 1122 32.23 7.82 2.70
N VAL A 1123 33.00 7.63 3.76
CA VAL A 1123 34.42 7.28 3.71
C VAL A 1123 34.69 5.97 4.44
N PRO A 1124 35.81 5.28 4.15
CA PRO A 1124 36.22 4.11 4.91
C PRO A 1124 36.38 4.42 6.40
N ILE A 1125 35.96 3.51 7.27
CA ILE A 1125 36.27 3.59 8.71
C ILE A 1125 37.75 3.32 8.91
N GLU A 1126 38.41 4.08 9.78
CA GLU A 1126 39.80 3.86 10.16
C GLU A 1126 39.88 3.37 11.60
N VAL A 1127 40.50 2.22 11.84
CA VAL A 1127 40.87 1.76 13.17
C VAL A 1127 42.37 1.95 13.32
N ARG A 1128 42.76 2.87 14.19
CA ARG A 1128 44.17 3.13 14.51
C ARG A 1128 44.51 2.47 15.82
N THR A 1129 45.63 1.75 15.88
CA THR A 1129 46.02 1.01 17.08
C THR A 1129 47.50 1.11 17.33
N GLU A 1130 47.86 1.36 18.58
CA GLU A 1130 49.20 1.09 19.10
C GLU A 1130 49.14 -0.21 19.88
N SER A 1131 50.03 -1.16 19.56
CA SER A 1131 50.01 -2.49 20.17
C SER A 1131 51.41 -3.00 20.45
N LYS A 1132 51.53 -3.77 21.53
CA LYS A 1132 52.73 -4.51 21.87
C LYS A 1132 52.48 -5.98 21.62
N VAL A 1133 53.37 -6.63 20.86
CA VAL A 1133 53.29 -8.06 20.58
C VAL A 1133 54.51 -8.72 21.19
N GLY A 1134 54.31 -9.47 22.28
CA GLY A 1134 55.40 -10.06 23.06
C GLY A 1134 56.25 -11.08 22.28
N GLN A 1135 55.65 -11.79 21.33
CA GLN A 1135 56.30 -12.78 20.46
C GLN A 1135 55.95 -12.53 18.99
N PHE A 1136 56.30 -11.35 18.48
CA PHE A 1136 56.03 -10.98 17.08
C PHE A 1136 56.92 -11.78 16.11
N ALA A 1137 58.19 -11.96 16.47
CA ALA A 1137 59.12 -12.87 15.83
C ALA A 1137 59.64 -13.87 16.88
N ASN A 1138 59.69 -15.15 16.54
CA ASN A 1138 60.17 -16.18 17.45
C ASN A 1138 61.70 -16.21 17.45
N ARG A 1139 62.32 -15.93 18.60
CA ARG A 1139 63.78 -16.02 18.74
C ARG A 1139 64.24 -17.48 18.84
N ARG A 1140 65.23 -17.84 18.03
CA ARG A 1140 65.96 -19.12 18.08
C ARG A 1140 67.46 -18.84 17.99
N GLY A 1141 68.13 -18.75 19.13
CA GLY A 1141 69.54 -18.38 19.20
C GLY A 1141 69.80 -16.97 18.66
N SER A 1142 70.60 -16.87 17.59
CA SER A 1142 70.88 -15.63 16.84
C SER A 1142 69.87 -15.31 15.74
N LEU A 1143 68.79 -16.09 15.59
CA LEU A 1143 67.76 -15.88 14.56
C LEU A 1143 66.45 -15.35 15.18
N LEU A 1144 65.80 -14.42 14.48
CA LEU A 1144 64.39 -14.08 14.69
C LEU A 1144 63.56 -14.58 13.51
N LEU A 1145 62.58 -15.42 13.79
CA LEU A 1145 61.65 -15.98 12.79
C LEU A 1145 60.34 -15.18 12.78
N LEU A 1146 60.17 -14.34 11.77
CA LEU A 1146 59.00 -13.49 11.61
C LEU A 1146 57.99 -14.14 10.66
N ARG A 1147 56.80 -14.46 11.19
CA ARG A 1147 55.66 -14.87 10.38
C ARG A 1147 54.88 -13.63 9.95
N PRO A 1148 54.59 -13.46 8.65
CA PRO A 1148 53.89 -12.27 8.18
C PRO A 1148 52.49 -12.14 8.80
N PRO A 1149 52.13 -10.97 9.36
CA PRO A 1149 50.78 -10.73 9.89
C PRO A 1149 49.77 -10.45 8.77
N PHE A 1150 48.48 -10.38 9.11
CA PHE A 1150 47.36 -10.01 8.21
C PHE A 1150 47.20 -10.88 6.95
N ARG A 1151 47.65 -12.13 6.99
CA ARG A 1151 47.43 -13.08 5.88
C ARG A 1151 45.97 -13.52 5.79
N LEU A 1152 45.42 -13.59 4.58
CA LEU A 1152 44.20 -14.36 4.31
C LEU A 1152 44.58 -15.82 4.13
N ASN A 1153 43.75 -16.73 4.64
CA ASN A 1153 43.90 -18.17 4.41
C ASN A 1153 43.01 -18.55 3.22
N LEU A 1154 43.57 -18.50 2.02
CA LEU A 1154 42.88 -18.80 0.78
C LEU A 1154 42.55 -20.29 0.65
N ALA A 1155 43.36 -21.17 1.23
CA ALA A 1155 43.13 -22.62 1.25
C ALA A 1155 41.82 -23.00 1.96
N ARG A 1156 41.27 -22.14 2.83
CA ARG A 1156 39.92 -22.32 3.39
C ARG A 1156 38.81 -22.30 2.34
N LEU A 1157 39.04 -21.66 1.19
CA LEU A 1157 38.10 -21.64 0.08
C LEU A 1157 38.12 -22.95 -0.72
N ALA A 1158 39.18 -23.75 -0.60
CA ALA A 1158 39.36 -25.00 -1.34
C ALA A 1158 40.02 -26.07 -0.44
N LYS A 1159 39.23 -26.66 0.48
CA LYS A 1159 39.72 -27.69 1.43
C LYS A 1159 39.62 -29.12 0.90
N LEU A 1160 38.64 -29.39 0.03
CA LEU A 1160 38.34 -30.73 -0.45
C LEU A 1160 39.37 -31.17 -1.51
N PRO A 1161 39.65 -32.48 -1.63
CA PRO A 1161 40.53 -32.97 -2.69
C PRO A 1161 39.87 -32.88 -4.08
N HIS A 1162 38.54 -32.97 -4.15
CA HIS A 1162 37.70 -32.81 -5.34
C HIS A 1162 36.34 -32.24 -4.92
N ARG A 1163 35.53 -31.75 -5.88
CA ARG A 1163 34.17 -31.25 -5.64
C ARG A 1163 33.20 -31.72 -6.71
N GLU A 1164 31.96 -31.94 -6.30
CA GLU A 1164 30.82 -32.16 -7.21
C GLU A 1164 30.07 -30.86 -7.50
N THR A 1165 30.14 -29.87 -6.60
CA THR A 1165 29.40 -28.61 -6.74
C THR A 1165 30.34 -27.42 -7.00
N PRO A 1166 29.87 -26.39 -7.75
CA PRO A 1166 30.64 -25.16 -7.91
C PRO A 1166 30.92 -24.49 -6.56
N ILE A 1167 32.02 -23.74 -6.46
CA ILE A 1167 32.24 -22.81 -5.36
C ILE A 1167 31.60 -21.47 -5.71
N LEU A 1168 30.72 -20.97 -4.86
CA LEU A 1168 30.17 -19.64 -4.93
C LEU A 1168 30.92 -18.69 -3.98
N ILE A 1169 31.82 -17.87 -4.53
CA ILE A 1169 32.41 -16.74 -3.81
C ILE A 1169 31.38 -15.61 -3.82
N GLY A 1170 30.51 -15.60 -2.81
CA GLY A 1170 29.42 -14.62 -2.70
C GLY A 1170 29.87 -13.19 -2.36
N GLN A 1171 31.15 -12.96 -2.06
CA GLN A 1171 31.66 -11.64 -1.66
C GLN A 1171 33.01 -11.33 -2.31
N SER A 1172 33.15 -10.10 -2.80
CA SER A 1172 34.43 -9.59 -3.26
C SER A 1172 35.30 -9.24 -2.06
N THR A 1173 36.55 -9.70 -2.05
CA THR A 1173 37.57 -9.32 -1.07
C THR A 1173 38.71 -8.62 -1.79
N HIS A 1174 38.98 -7.37 -1.42
CA HIS A 1174 40.19 -6.68 -1.82
C HIS A 1174 40.96 -6.26 -0.57
N GLN A 1175 42.17 -6.78 -0.39
CA GLN A 1175 43.00 -6.48 0.76
C GLN A 1175 44.36 -5.95 0.32
N THR A 1176 44.81 -4.85 0.93
CA THR A 1176 46.17 -4.33 0.78
C THR A 1176 46.87 -4.30 2.14
N LEU A 1177 48.16 -4.59 2.15
CA LEU A 1177 49.03 -4.50 3.32
C LEU A 1177 50.29 -3.71 2.95
N ARG A 1178 50.62 -2.69 3.73
CA ARG A 1178 51.91 -2.01 3.73
C ARG A 1178 52.40 -1.83 5.17
N LEU A 1179 53.32 -2.69 5.59
CA LEU A 1179 53.88 -2.67 6.94
C LEU A 1179 55.40 -2.45 6.91
N VAL A 1180 55.86 -1.37 7.53
CA VAL A 1180 57.29 -1.01 7.60
C VAL A 1180 57.87 -1.40 8.97
N LEU A 1181 58.70 -2.43 9.00
CA LEU A 1181 59.28 -2.96 10.23
C LEU A 1181 60.75 -2.56 10.35
N LYS A 1182 61.09 -1.69 11.29
CA LYS A 1182 62.47 -1.38 11.66
C LYS A 1182 63.09 -2.58 12.35
N LEU A 1183 64.17 -3.09 11.78
CA LEU A 1183 64.91 -4.24 12.30
C LEU A 1183 65.97 -3.77 13.32
N PRO A 1184 66.44 -4.66 14.22
CA PRO A 1184 67.54 -4.36 15.13
C PRO A 1184 68.79 -3.85 14.39
N SER A 1185 69.54 -2.96 15.03
CA SER A 1185 70.66 -2.20 14.45
C SER A 1185 71.73 -3.02 13.73
N GLN A 1186 71.90 -4.28 14.12
CA GLN A 1186 72.88 -5.25 13.64
C GLN A 1186 72.16 -6.53 13.21
N SER A 1187 71.38 -6.45 12.13
CA SER A 1187 70.64 -7.59 11.62
C SER A 1187 70.59 -7.65 10.10
N ARG A 1188 70.49 -8.87 9.57
CA ARG A 1188 70.36 -9.15 8.13
C ARG A 1188 69.12 -9.98 7.89
N VAL A 1189 68.36 -9.66 6.85
CA VAL A 1189 67.18 -10.44 6.45
C VAL A 1189 67.26 -10.75 4.96
N LYS A 1190 66.97 -12.00 4.61
CA LYS A 1190 66.81 -12.40 3.21
C LYS A 1190 65.33 -12.31 2.85
N VAL A 1191 65.01 -11.51 1.83
CA VAL A 1191 63.65 -11.36 1.32
C VAL A 1191 63.54 -12.06 -0.04
N PRO A 1192 62.52 -12.91 -0.26
CA PRO A 1192 62.27 -13.50 -1.57
C PRO A 1192 62.01 -12.44 -2.64
N ALA A 1193 62.27 -12.78 -3.91
CA ALA A 1193 61.87 -11.93 -5.02
C ALA A 1193 60.34 -11.71 -5.05
N PRO A 1194 59.85 -10.57 -5.59
CA PRO A 1194 58.43 -10.34 -5.77
C PRO A 1194 57.75 -11.47 -6.54
N ARG A 1195 56.54 -11.84 -6.11
CA ARG A 1195 55.76 -12.94 -6.68
C ARG A 1195 54.35 -12.47 -7.00
N GLU A 1196 53.82 -12.95 -8.11
CA GLU A 1196 52.45 -12.69 -8.54
C GLU A 1196 51.76 -14.01 -8.89
N PHE A 1197 50.55 -14.18 -8.38
CA PHE A 1197 49.73 -15.37 -8.63
C PHE A 1197 48.41 -14.93 -9.27
N TYR A 1198 47.96 -15.68 -10.28
CA TYR A 1198 46.75 -15.38 -11.04
C TYR A 1198 45.86 -16.62 -11.18
N ASN A 1199 44.55 -16.41 -11.06
CA ASN A 1199 43.52 -17.38 -11.43
C ASN A 1199 42.30 -16.64 -11.98
N GLY A 1200 42.25 -16.47 -13.31
CA GLY A 1200 41.26 -15.60 -13.95
C GLY A 1200 41.35 -14.17 -13.41
N PRO A 1201 40.26 -13.55 -12.92
CA PRO A 1201 40.29 -12.19 -12.37
C PRO A 1201 40.83 -12.12 -10.93
N ARG A 1202 41.21 -13.27 -10.33
CA ARG A 1202 41.76 -13.35 -8.98
C ARG A 1202 43.27 -13.16 -9.02
N ARG A 1203 43.81 -12.32 -8.14
CA ARG A 1203 45.26 -12.08 -8.05
C ARG A 1203 45.77 -11.97 -6.62
N VAL A 1204 47.02 -12.40 -6.42
CA VAL A 1204 47.81 -12.15 -5.21
C VAL A 1204 49.16 -11.59 -5.64
N LEU A 1205 49.52 -10.42 -5.11
CA LEU A 1205 50.78 -9.73 -5.37
C LEU A 1205 51.57 -9.63 -4.06
N ILE A 1206 52.83 -10.04 -4.07
CA ILE A 1206 53.76 -9.95 -2.95
C ILE A 1206 55.00 -9.20 -3.42
N ARG A 1207 55.23 -8.01 -2.86
CA ARG A 1207 56.33 -7.07 -3.20
C ARG A 1207 57.15 -6.69 -1.97
N ASP A 1208 57.29 -7.66 -1.06
CA ASP A 1208 58.09 -7.52 0.15
C ASP A 1208 59.55 -7.19 -0.23
N ARG A 1209 60.20 -6.29 0.51
CA ARG A 1209 61.57 -5.83 0.23
C ARG A 1209 62.26 -5.26 1.46
N VAL A 1210 63.57 -5.05 1.37
CA VAL A 1210 64.36 -4.35 2.39
C VAL A 1210 64.76 -2.99 1.86
N GLU A 1211 64.50 -1.93 2.63
CA GLU A 1211 64.98 -0.58 2.38
C GLU A 1211 65.75 -0.08 3.61
N GLY A 1212 67.07 0.07 3.48
CA GLY A 1212 67.94 0.41 4.61
C GLY A 1212 67.89 -0.64 5.73
N LYS A 1213 67.48 -0.23 6.94
CA LYS A 1213 67.27 -1.13 8.10
C LYS A 1213 65.80 -1.53 8.32
N SER A 1214 64.96 -1.40 7.29
CA SER A 1214 63.53 -1.69 7.39
C SER A 1214 63.12 -2.81 6.45
N LEU A 1215 62.39 -3.79 6.96
CA LEU A 1215 61.64 -4.77 6.16
C LEU A 1215 60.27 -4.17 5.83
N ILE A 1216 59.98 -4.02 4.55
CA ILE A 1216 58.69 -3.54 4.05
C ILE A 1216 57.91 -4.74 3.53
N LEU A 1217 56.77 -5.03 4.17
CA LEU A 1217 55.80 -6.00 3.66
C LEU A 1217 54.78 -5.25 2.83
N GLU A 1218 54.76 -5.47 1.51
CA GLU A 1218 53.84 -4.83 0.58
C GLU A 1218 53.09 -5.89 -0.22
N ARG A 1219 51.80 -6.07 0.07
CA ARG A 1219 51.01 -7.19 -0.45
C ARG A 1219 49.62 -6.74 -0.87
N GLU A 1220 49.09 -7.37 -1.92
CA GLU A 1220 47.74 -7.14 -2.41
C GLU A 1220 47.05 -8.48 -2.70
N ILE A 1221 45.81 -8.61 -2.25
CA ILE A 1221 44.94 -9.75 -2.56
C ILE A 1221 43.65 -9.20 -3.19
N HIS A 1222 43.28 -9.72 -4.35
CA HIS A 1222 42.04 -9.37 -5.02
C HIS A 1222 41.30 -10.65 -5.42
N LEU A 1223 40.16 -10.87 -4.77
CA LEU A 1223 39.26 -12.02 -4.96
C LEU A 1223 37.87 -11.48 -5.27
N PRO A 1224 37.50 -11.26 -6.53
CA PRO A 1224 36.17 -10.79 -6.87
C PRO A 1224 35.10 -11.85 -6.57
N ALA A 1225 33.86 -11.39 -6.35
CA ALA A 1225 32.69 -12.26 -6.27
C ALA A 1225 32.50 -13.00 -7.61
N GLY A 1226 32.22 -14.30 -7.55
CA GLY A 1226 32.11 -15.14 -8.73
C GLY A 1226 32.06 -16.62 -8.41
N ARG A 1227 32.14 -17.44 -9.46
CA ARG A 1227 32.02 -18.91 -9.39
C ARG A 1227 33.35 -19.58 -9.72
N ILE A 1228 33.58 -20.77 -9.16
CA ILE A 1228 34.60 -21.72 -9.59
C ILE A 1228 33.86 -23.01 -9.91
N GLN A 1229 33.90 -23.43 -11.17
CA GLN A 1229 33.24 -24.66 -11.59
C GLN A 1229 34.04 -25.91 -11.14
N PRO A 1230 33.40 -27.09 -11.00
CA PRO A 1230 34.08 -28.32 -10.58
C PRO A 1230 35.33 -28.67 -11.43
N ASP A 1231 35.29 -28.42 -12.74
CA ASP A 1231 36.40 -28.63 -13.67
C ASP A 1231 37.55 -27.61 -13.51
N GLU A 1232 37.26 -26.42 -12.99
CA GLU A 1232 38.25 -25.40 -12.64
C GLU A 1232 38.83 -25.59 -11.23
N TYR A 1233 38.22 -26.45 -10.41
CA TYR A 1233 38.52 -26.59 -8.98
C TYR A 1233 39.99 -26.90 -8.70
N GLN A 1234 40.60 -27.80 -9.47
CA GLN A 1234 42.01 -28.18 -9.25
C GLN A 1234 42.97 -27.00 -9.46
N LYS A 1235 42.76 -26.22 -10.52
CA LYS A 1235 43.56 -25.00 -10.77
C LYS A 1235 43.37 -23.97 -9.66
N PHE A 1236 42.14 -23.85 -9.13
CA PHE A 1236 41.85 -22.97 -8.01
C PHE A 1236 42.49 -23.47 -6.70
N LEU A 1237 42.48 -24.78 -6.45
CA LEU A 1237 43.15 -25.42 -5.32
C LEU A 1237 44.66 -25.17 -5.35
N GLU A 1238 45.30 -25.35 -6.51
CA GLU A 1238 46.72 -25.06 -6.72
C GLU A 1238 47.05 -23.57 -6.51
N PHE A 1239 46.23 -22.68 -7.05
CA PHE A 1239 46.36 -21.23 -6.85
C PHE A 1239 46.28 -20.86 -5.37
N THR A 1240 45.25 -21.34 -4.66
CA THR A 1240 45.05 -21.01 -3.23
C THR A 1240 46.19 -21.54 -2.36
N ARG A 1241 46.66 -22.77 -2.60
CA ARG A 1241 47.81 -23.35 -1.88
C ARG A 1241 49.11 -22.59 -2.17
N SER A 1242 49.45 -22.37 -3.44
CA SER A 1242 50.69 -21.70 -3.83
C SER A 1242 50.76 -20.26 -3.32
N ALA A 1243 49.63 -19.54 -3.39
CA ALA A 1243 49.51 -18.21 -2.86
C ALA A 1243 49.59 -18.20 -1.32
N ASP A 1244 48.92 -19.11 -0.63
CA ASP A 1244 48.99 -19.22 0.83
C ASP A 1244 50.40 -19.56 1.33
N ASP A 1245 51.11 -20.48 0.67
CA ASP A 1245 52.49 -20.84 0.99
C ASP A 1245 53.42 -19.62 0.83
N ALA A 1246 53.23 -18.83 -0.23
CA ALA A 1246 53.98 -17.60 -0.43
C ALA A 1246 53.62 -16.51 0.58
N LEU A 1247 52.34 -16.35 0.92
CA LEU A 1247 51.86 -15.42 1.95
C LEU A 1247 52.33 -15.82 3.35
N ALA A 1248 52.51 -17.12 3.59
CA ALA A 1248 52.97 -17.68 4.86
C ALA A 1248 54.50 -17.74 5.00
N HIS A 1249 55.25 -17.37 3.96
CA HIS A 1249 56.72 -17.46 3.96
C HIS A 1249 57.31 -16.72 5.17
N GLU A 1250 58.00 -17.47 6.03
CA GLU A 1250 58.61 -16.97 7.26
C GLU A 1250 59.93 -16.26 6.93
N PHE A 1251 60.10 -15.04 7.44
CA PHE A 1251 61.33 -14.29 7.28
C PHE A 1251 62.32 -14.68 8.38
N THR A 1252 63.54 -15.02 7.99
CA THR A 1252 64.65 -15.24 8.94
C THR A 1252 65.49 -13.98 9.01
N ILE A 1253 65.51 -13.36 10.19
CA ILE A 1253 66.32 -12.19 10.50
C ILE A 1253 67.50 -12.67 11.37
N GLU A 1254 68.71 -12.61 10.83
CA GLU A 1254 69.95 -12.96 11.52
C GLU A 1254 70.42 -11.76 12.34
N LEU A 1255 70.69 -11.97 13.63
CA LEU A 1255 71.33 -10.99 14.51
C LEU A 1255 72.84 -11.23 14.49
N ASP A 1256 73.64 -10.17 14.28
CA ASP A 1256 75.11 -10.32 14.31
C ASP A 1256 75.56 -10.72 15.73
N ALA A 1257 76.46 -11.70 15.83
CA ALA A 1257 76.96 -12.19 17.11
C ALA A 1257 78.05 -11.25 17.68
N SER A 1258 77.66 -10.11 18.28
CA SER A 1258 78.51 -9.38 19.24
C SER A 1258 77.78 -8.18 19.87
N GLY A 1259 77.54 -8.26 21.20
CA GLY A 1259 77.06 -7.13 22.01
C GLY A 1259 76.14 -7.57 23.15
N SER A 1260 76.71 -8.31 24.12
CA SER A 1260 76.15 -8.47 25.47
C SER A 1260 76.04 -7.14 26.20
#